data_AF-A0A136WCD0-F1
#
_entry.id   AF-A0A136WCD0-F1
#
_cell.length_a   1.000
_cell.length_b   1.000
_cell.length_c   1.000
_cell.angle_alpha   90.00
_cell.angle_beta   90.00
_cell.angle_gamma   90.00
#
_symmetry.space_group_name_H-M   'P 1'
#
loop_
_entity.id
_entity.type
_entity.pdbx_description
1 polymer ?
#
loop_
_entity_poly.entity_id
_entity_poly.type
_entity_poly.pdbx_seq_one_letter_code
_entity_poly.pdbx_strand_id
1 'polypeptide(L)'
;MKKKRILSFLMTLTMVTGLTPQIVFAADPVTIDLSTVSEDGNGYTCVAELINSETEYVVTITEEGDYELTGTVTQTEHPTHVIVSAPTANITLDDVSITIINFSPISICADSTVNLTLADGSENTLSLGTSEIGFAGLYVPKDASVVIDGTGELTSSGGPSGAGIGGSFNSYSPGTVTAHAGNITINNGIIHAQGGNNGAGIGGGLYGSVNSVIINGGEITAETYASGNNAAGIGGGGYQNGNILITGGTVTATSNRDAVEAIGTGYGIVLASTVIITGGSVKALSPMRIYSEPKNNNDENVYLTTVTVQDNGGSTLDNTEVSCTVGETTFTAKTDSDGKLYLWLPMGDAQIYIIDNEAGYRALGTVTDDDATALIATEFNPVFSIDDTKYESWAEAAVAVQEGETITLLEDTALLASDTMPTVSCSIDGNYHNLTLNSDQSLNADITLKDLSLLSDASISFDCTDIGSIPHALTINGTVGVDEDIYIQNGSSLIVNGTLEVNEMKGFDTMSVAADATVAAFAVRNISNLALNGTITCKYFMLEKSAGDNGILSGNGTFLFNDWGGESPNLYFSNVKIDNGAEITLDTAGYTPHNEDFLIGNKTVSGSTTAPLENIGCLVLGSGYSSFKLTGSSDSYEYLYSLSPKTPLLVPTVALAANAANGGLSYTITPGVGETGTVSGYVIQMLESSGTTEVGDEIACTGTSGNIPLSATIISGSSYCAKVKAVAGAASDYMDSGYSGASTAAVAAQAPLNTIPVRKIGVPATATASVKVKSVYTLNLENIFMDADNDAMTYTVSMNGGMAVGANANYTFTPTVKGTTTLVFAANDGIADSVETYTVTLTAKKSSSGSSSGGSSGSSSGNTGNTATTATTATTGYNATVSAMENGQEVSVTAPTLNVSKSEGKAQMNIDSKLGDIIKSGGTVEATIPSIQDVDTFVVGIPMKSLLNSGGEGSLTFNSEVGSITIPSNMLHGVAENKGTEAEITISQGDSSKFSEEVKKAIGDRPLIQLTLSIDGKQTQWNNPDAPVTVSLPYTPTKAELESPEGIIVWYIDGSGNAVCVTNGHYDRESRAVVFSTTHFSDYAIGFQNISFTDVPANAWYANAVRFMAARGIATGTGNGNFSPDGKLTRGEFIVMLMRAYGIEGEDDSTFNFSDAGNTYYTASLAAAKRLGISNGVGENKFAPQQEITRQEMFTLLYNGLNVMGLLPEGDSGRTLSDFTDSSSISSYAQEALEYFVKTGAVSGSHGQILPTETTTRGEMAQVLYSLLANNIEAK
;
A
#
# COMPACT_ATOMS: atom_id res chain seq x y z
N MET A 1 -52.56 4.62 4.49
CA MET A 1 -53.58 3.80 5.21
C MET A 1 -53.01 2.74 6.17
N LYS A 2 -52.04 1.90 5.79
CA LYS A 2 -51.58 0.74 6.60
C LYS A 2 -51.26 1.05 8.09
N LYS A 3 -50.54 2.14 8.41
CA LYS A 3 -50.14 2.53 9.80
C LYS A 3 -51.30 2.51 10.82
N LYS A 4 -52.53 2.96 10.47
CA LYS A 4 -53.66 3.01 11.42
C LYS A 4 -54.23 1.64 11.84
N ARG A 5 -54.09 0.58 11.01
CA ARG A 5 -54.56 -0.77 11.39
C ARG A 5 -53.62 -1.45 12.38
N ILE A 6 -52.31 -1.23 12.24
CA ILE A 6 -51.28 -1.79 13.13
C ILE A 6 -51.45 -1.23 14.55
N LEU A 7 -51.67 0.08 14.69
CA LEU A 7 -51.84 0.75 15.99
C LEU A 7 -53.03 0.19 16.80
N SER A 8 -54.14 -0.12 16.12
CA SER A 8 -55.32 -0.75 16.75
C SER A 8 -55.07 -2.19 17.21
N PHE A 9 -54.16 -2.92 16.56
CA PHE A 9 -53.81 -4.28 16.93
C PHE A 9 -52.89 -4.30 18.16
N LEU A 10 -51.88 -3.41 18.19
CA LEU A 10 -50.95 -3.30 19.33
C LEU A 10 -51.65 -2.86 20.63
N MET A 11 -52.55 -1.86 20.59
CA MET A 11 -53.31 -1.45 21.79
C MET A 11 -54.13 -2.59 22.42
N THR A 12 -54.61 -3.53 21.60
CA THR A 12 -55.35 -4.71 22.09
C THR A 12 -54.44 -5.71 22.78
N LEU A 13 -53.17 -5.80 22.38
CA LEU A 13 -52.17 -6.70 22.96
C LEU A 13 -51.61 -6.17 24.30
N THR A 14 -51.37 -4.86 24.42
CA THR A 14 -50.80 -4.24 25.65
C THR A 14 -51.70 -4.45 26.88
N MET A 15 -53.02 -4.51 26.70
CA MET A 15 -53.97 -4.80 27.78
C MET A 15 -53.98 -6.26 28.26
N VAL A 16 -53.32 -7.18 27.54
CA VAL A 16 -53.33 -8.62 27.85
C VAL A 16 -52.01 -9.10 28.46
N THR A 17 -50.87 -8.49 28.09
CA THR A 17 -49.53 -8.98 28.49
C THR A 17 -48.79 -8.10 29.51
N GLY A 18 -49.20 -6.84 29.71
CA GLY A 18 -48.55 -5.93 30.66
C GLY A 18 -47.13 -5.48 30.29
N LEU A 19 -46.61 -5.87 29.12
CA LEU A 19 -45.29 -5.51 28.62
C LEU A 19 -45.41 -4.47 27.48
N THR A 20 -44.62 -3.39 27.58
CA THR A 20 -44.54 -2.33 26.57
C THR A 20 -43.29 -2.54 25.69
N PRO A 21 -43.43 -2.95 24.41
CA PRO A 21 -42.29 -3.05 23.51
C PRO A 21 -41.85 -1.66 23.04
N GLN A 22 -40.57 -1.34 23.21
CA GLN A 22 -39.94 -0.18 22.56
C GLN A 22 -39.65 -0.52 21.09
N ILE A 23 -40.15 0.30 20.17
CA ILE A 23 -39.84 0.25 18.74
C ILE A 23 -39.46 1.66 18.32
N VAL A 24 -38.22 1.86 17.85
CA VAL A 24 -37.70 3.18 17.51
C VAL A 24 -37.31 3.24 16.03
N PHE A 25 -37.91 4.20 15.32
CA PHE A 25 -37.59 4.52 13.93
C PHE A 25 -36.32 5.40 13.85
N ALA A 26 -35.77 5.62 12.65
CA ALA A 26 -34.97 6.82 12.39
C ALA A 26 -35.82 8.08 12.56
N ALA A 27 -35.14 9.21 12.70
CA ALA A 27 -35.71 10.50 12.30
C ALA A 27 -35.45 10.64 10.80
N ASP A 28 -36.35 11.31 10.09
CA ASP A 28 -36.11 11.83 8.75
C ASP A 28 -35.04 12.97 8.84
N PRO A 29 -34.32 13.31 7.76
CA PRO A 29 -33.30 14.37 7.80
C PRO A 29 -33.92 15.74 8.17
N VAL A 30 -33.08 16.64 8.68
CA VAL A 30 -33.51 18.00 9.04
C VAL A 30 -33.37 18.90 7.81
N THR A 31 -34.46 19.03 7.04
CA THR A 31 -34.56 19.97 5.93
C THR A 31 -34.56 21.41 6.45
N ILE A 32 -33.68 22.26 5.92
CA ILE A 32 -33.55 23.68 6.24
C ILE A 32 -33.70 24.47 4.94
N ASP A 33 -34.85 25.13 4.77
CA ASP A 33 -35.11 26.07 3.68
C ASP A 33 -34.54 27.45 4.03
N LEU A 34 -33.37 27.75 3.46
CA LEU A 34 -32.63 28.99 3.70
C LEU A 34 -33.38 30.24 3.25
N SER A 35 -34.37 30.10 2.35
CA SER A 35 -35.22 31.22 1.89
C SER A 35 -36.28 31.64 2.93
N THR A 36 -36.54 30.81 3.95
CA THR A 36 -37.56 31.09 4.99
C THR A 36 -37.05 31.82 6.22
N VAL A 37 -35.72 31.98 6.35
CA VAL A 37 -35.07 32.67 7.48
C VAL A 37 -35.45 34.16 7.47
N SER A 38 -36.31 34.57 8.41
CA SER A 38 -36.93 35.90 8.40
C SER A 38 -37.34 36.39 9.80
N GLU A 39 -37.56 37.70 9.91
CA GLU A 39 -37.73 38.46 11.17
C GLU A 39 -38.96 38.04 12.03
N ASP A 40 -40.04 37.59 11.40
CA ASP A 40 -41.35 37.35 12.05
C ASP A 40 -41.49 35.90 12.54
N GLY A 41 -41.08 35.64 13.79
CA GLY A 41 -41.05 34.30 14.39
C GLY A 41 -42.40 33.58 14.49
N ASN A 42 -42.72 32.74 13.51
CA ASN A 42 -43.74 31.67 13.56
C ASN A 42 -43.39 30.51 12.60
N GLY A 43 -42.96 29.35 13.11
CA GLY A 43 -42.91 28.15 12.26
C GLY A 43 -42.12 26.98 12.84
N TYR A 44 -40.79 27.11 12.89
CA TYR A 44 -39.88 26.01 13.17
C TYR A 44 -38.93 26.31 14.31
N THR A 45 -39.05 25.55 15.40
CA THR A 45 -38.05 25.50 16.48
C THR A 45 -36.96 24.51 16.09
N CYS A 46 -35.98 24.96 15.30
CA CYS A 46 -34.71 24.25 15.11
C CYS A 46 -33.76 24.58 16.28
N VAL A 47 -32.81 23.69 16.58
CA VAL A 47 -31.80 23.89 17.65
C VAL A 47 -30.58 24.67 17.13
N ALA A 48 -30.84 25.69 16.32
CA ALA A 48 -29.86 26.70 15.93
C ALA A 48 -30.05 27.92 16.83
N GLU A 49 -28.98 28.38 17.49
CA GLU A 49 -29.06 29.61 18.29
C GLU A 49 -29.05 30.83 17.35
N LEU A 50 -30.25 31.37 17.09
CA LEU A 50 -30.44 32.49 16.18
C LEU A 50 -29.94 33.80 16.83
N ILE A 51 -28.64 34.08 16.70
CA ILE A 51 -28.01 35.28 17.25
C ILE A 51 -28.37 36.50 16.39
N ASN A 52 -29.57 37.05 16.60
CA ASN A 52 -29.98 38.32 16.01
C ASN A 52 -29.11 39.47 16.55
N SER A 53 -28.04 39.78 15.82
CA SER A 53 -27.56 41.16 15.71
C SER A 53 -28.54 41.97 14.85
N GLU A 54 -28.51 43.31 14.91
CA GLU A 54 -29.31 44.18 14.04
C GLU A 54 -28.79 44.22 12.57
N THR A 55 -28.04 43.19 12.14
CA THR A 55 -27.17 43.22 10.96
C THR A 55 -27.01 41.91 10.17
N GLU A 56 -27.25 40.72 10.74
CA GLU A 56 -26.88 39.44 10.10
C GLU A 56 -27.77 38.27 10.55
N TYR A 57 -27.96 37.28 9.66
CA TYR A 57 -28.59 35.99 9.95
C TYR A 57 -27.57 34.85 9.87
N VAL A 58 -27.50 34.00 10.91
CA VAL A 58 -26.57 32.86 10.95
C VAL A 58 -27.33 31.56 11.13
N VAL A 59 -27.09 30.58 10.25
CA VAL A 59 -27.58 29.20 10.40
C VAL A 59 -26.46 28.35 10.98
N THR A 60 -26.41 28.25 12.31
CA THR A 60 -25.40 27.43 12.99
C THR A 60 -25.90 25.99 13.14
N ILE A 61 -25.26 25.06 12.45
CA ILE A 61 -25.43 23.62 12.65
C ILE A 61 -24.50 23.20 13.79
N THR A 62 -25.09 22.87 14.95
CA THR A 62 -24.39 22.61 16.23
C THR A 62 -24.45 21.15 16.69
N GLU A 63 -25.51 20.42 16.33
CA GLU A 63 -25.70 18.99 16.64
C GLU A 63 -25.34 18.14 15.41
N GLU A 64 -24.66 17.00 15.58
CA GLU A 64 -24.40 16.08 14.48
C GLU A 64 -25.66 15.32 14.00
N GLY A 65 -25.81 15.20 12.69
CA GLY A 65 -26.99 14.60 12.06
C GLY A 65 -26.95 14.60 10.54
N ASP A 66 -28.07 14.14 9.95
CA ASP A 66 -28.36 14.22 8.53
C ASP A 66 -29.17 15.51 8.29
N TYR A 67 -28.59 16.48 7.58
CA TYR A 67 -29.18 17.78 7.24
C TYR A 67 -29.35 17.91 5.72
N GLU A 68 -30.40 18.61 5.31
CA GLU A 68 -30.74 18.84 3.90
C GLU A 68 -30.95 20.35 3.73
N LEU A 69 -29.95 21.04 3.15
CA LEU A 69 -30.03 22.47 2.91
C LEU A 69 -30.71 22.69 1.56
N THR A 70 -31.63 23.66 1.51
CA THR A 70 -32.39 24.00 0.30
C THR A 70 -32.52 25.51 0.11
N GLY A 71 -32.59 25.94 -1.15
CA GLY A 71 -33.06 27.28 -1.53
C GLY A 71 -32.00 28.37 -1.64
N THR A 72 -32.46 29.55 -2.05
CA THR A 72 -31.61 30.66 -2.54
C THR A 72 -31.51 31.83 -1.55
N VAL A 73 -30.28 32.28 -1.29
CA VAL A 73 -29.94 33.46 -0.50
C VAL A 73 -29.10 34.43 -1.34
N THR A 74 -29.64 35.63 -1.57
CA THR A 74 -28.95 36.72 -2.31
C THR A 74 -29.00 38.04 -1.54
N GLN A 75 -29.03 37.99 -0.21
CA GLN A 75 -29.24 39.16 0.65
C GLN A 75 -27.94 39.93 0.92
N THR A 76 -27.97 41.25 0.70
CA THR A 76 -26.81 42.15 0.86
C THR A 76 -26.86 43.04 2.11
N GLU A 77 -28.06 43.34 2.64
CA GLU A 77 -28.20 44.16 3.86
C GLU A 77 -28.16 43.29 5.14
N HIS A 78 -28.67 42.06 5.06
CA HIS A 78 -28.58 41.03 6.11
C HIS A 78 -28.25 39.68 5.46
N PRO A 79 -26.96 39.31 5.30
CA PRO A 79 -26.60 38.04 4.69
C PRO A 79 -27.08 36.87 5.56
N THR A 80 -27.40 35.75 4.93
CA THR A 80 -27.59 34.46 5.61
C THR A 80 -26.42 33.55 5.24
N HIS A 81 -25.62 33.16 6.22
CA HIS A 81 -24.50 32.24 6.02
C HIS A 81 -24.64 31.00 6.94
N VAL A 82 -24.04 29.89 6.54
CA VAL A 82 -24.07 28.63 7.31
C VAL A 82 -22.76 28.44 8.06
N ILE A 83 -22.83 28.23 9.38
CA ILE A 83 -21.70 27.79 10.20
C ILE A 83 -21.92 26.32 10.56
N VAL A 84 -20.96 25.46 10.22
CA VAL A 84 -20.95 24.06 10.65
C VAL A 84 -19.97 23.91 11.80
N SER A 85 -20.51 23.91 13.02
CA SER A 85 -19.78 23.69 14.28
C SER A 85 -20.07 22.32 14.91
N ALA A 86 -21.05 21.58 14.37
CA ALA A 86 -21.30 20.18 14.64
C ALA A 86 -20.10 19.34 14.16
N PRO A 87 -19.38 18.63 15.06
CA PRO A 87 -18.10 18.02 14.69
C PRO A 87 -18.14 16.89 13.64
N THR A 88 -19.33 16.38 13.32
CA THR A 88 -19.56 15.60 12.10
C THR A 88 -20.95 15.82 11.53
N ALA A 89 -21.06 16.64 10.48
CA ALA A 89 -22.33 16.90 9.80
C ALA A 89 -22.39 16.16 8.46
N ASN A 90 -23.48 15.43 8.22
CA ASN A 90 -23.83 14.98 6.88
C ASN A 90 -24.76 16.05 6.30
N ILE A 91 -24.30 16.76 5.28
CA ILE A 91 -25.02 17.89 4.68
C ILE A 91 -25.30 17.56 3.21
N THR A 92 -26.56 17.31 2.88
CA THR A 92 -27.02 17.34 1.50
C THR A 92 -27.24 18.80 1.09
N LEU A 93 -26.69 19.20 -0.07
CA LEU A 93 -27.08 20.42 -0.77
C LEU A 93 -28.05 20.06 -1.89
N ASP A 94 -29.22 20.71 -1.92
CA ASP A 94 -30.26 20.54 -2.94
C ASP A 94 -30.76 21.93 -3.39
N ASP A 95 -30.37 22.35 -4.60
CA ASP A 95 -30.55 23.69 -5.18
C ASP A 95 -30.18 24.85 -4.22
N VAL A 96 -29.03 24.73 -3.55
CA VAL A 96 -28.51 25.70 -2.59
C VAL A 96 -27.68 26.75 -3.31
N SER A 97 -28.21 27.97 -3.42
CA SER A 97 -27.49 29.11 -4.02
C SER A 97 -27.34 30.24 -3.02
N ILE A 98 -26.14 30.41 -2.46
CA ILE A 98 -25.79 31.42 -1.46
C ILE A 98 -24.78 32.39 -2.10
N THR A 99 -25.22 33.62 -2.35
CA THR A 99 -24.37 34.73 -2.81
C THR A 99 -24.42 35.88 -1.81
N ILE A 100 -23.33 36.08 -1.08
CA ILE A 100 -23.21 37.05 0.02
C ILE A 100 -21.92 37.87 -0.07
N ILE A 101 -21.78 38.89 0.79
CA ILE A 101 -20.57 39.70 0.90
C ILE A 101 -19.99 39.62 2.31
N ASN A 102 -18.66 39.70 2.41
CA ASN A 102 -17.89 39.83 3.65
C ASN A 102 -17.86 38.59 4.59
N PHE A 103 -18.47 37.47 4.19
CA PHE A 103 -18.43 36.18 4.90
C PHE A 103 -18.36 35.02 3.91
N SER A 104 -17.87 33.86 4.36
CA SER A 104 -17.92 32.61 3.58
C SER A 104 -19.34 32.03 3.58
N PRO A 105 -19.96 31.78 2.40
CA PRO A 105 -21.28 31.15 2.25
C PRO A 105 -21.54 29.94 3.17
N ILE A 106 -20.59 29.00 3.20
CA ILE A 106 -20.52 27.93 4.20
C ILE A 106 -19.14 27.99 4.87
N SER A 107 -19.16 28.04 6.20
CA SER A 107 -17.97 28.04 7.06
C SER A 107 -17.92 26.77 7.90
N ILE A 108 -16.93 25.92 7.68
CA ILE A 108 -16.64 24.78 8.56
C ILE A 108 -15.78 25.28 9.73
N CYS A 109 -16.16 24.99 10.97
CA CYS A 109 -15.33 25.27 12.14
C CYS A 109 -14.10 24.34 12.17
N ALA A 110 -13.09 24.70 12.95
CA ALA A 110 -12.03 23.75 13.32
C ALA A 110 -12.66 22.46 13.90
N ASP A 111 -11.99 21.32 13.69
CA ASP A 111 -12.34 20.02 14.25
C ASP A 111 -13.67 19.43 13.76
N SER A 112 -14.30 20.09 12.79
CA SER A 112 -15.56 19.66 12.19
C SER A 112 -15.27 18.94 10.87
N THR A 113 -15.79 17.71 10.76
CA THR A 113 -15.75 16.91 9.54
C THR A 113 -17.10 17.02 8.83
N VAL A 114 -17.13 17.49 7.58
CA VAL A 114 -18.37 17.62 6.82
C VAL A 114 -18.38 16.63 5.66
N ASN A 115 -19.38 15.74 5.67
CA ASN A 115 -19.70 14.90 4.53
C ASN A 115 -20.73 15.69 3.69
N LEU A 116 -20.26 16.33 2.63
CA LEU A 116 -21.04 17.19 1.75
C LEU A 116 -21.53 16.39 0.55
N THR A 117 -22.83 16.07 0.52
CA THR A 117 -23.45 15.35 -0.59
C THR A 117 -24.16 16.32 -1.52
N LEU A 118 -23.76 16.36 -2.79
CA LEU A 118 -24.43 17.12 -3.84
C LEU A 118 -25.60 16.27 -4.37
N ALA A 119 -26.84 16.71 -4.15
CA ALA A 119 -28.04 15.96 -4.54
C ALA A 119 -28.07 15.75 -6.07
N ASP A 120 -28.59 14.60 -6.50
CA ASP A 120 -28.50 14.17 -7.91
C ASP A 120 -29.21 15.16 -8.85
N GLY A 121 -28.43 15.86 -9.67
CA GLY A 121 -28.91 16.89 -10.61
C GLY A 121 -29.22 18.26 -9.99
N SER A 122 -28.77 18.54 -8.76
CA SER A 122 -28.89 19.87 -8.13
C SER A 122 -27.81 20.85 -8.59
N GLU A 123 -28.16 22.14 -8.70
CA GLU A 123 -27.24 23.24 -9.06
C GLU A 123 -26.88 24.07 -7.81
N ASN A 124 -25.71 23.83 -7.21
CA ASN A 124 -25.32 24.51 -5.96
C ASN A 124 -24.25 25.60 -6.19
N THR A 125 -24.46 26.78 -5.59
CA THR A 125 -23.57 27.94 -5.73
C THR A 125 -23.16 28.51 -4.37
N LEU A 126 -21.86 28.54 -4.08
CA LEU A 126 -21.28 29.15 -2.88
C LEU A 126 -20.36 30.31 -3.29
N SER A 127 -20.94 31.50 -3.46
CA SER A 127 -20.23 32.65 -4.04
C SER A 127 -20.07 33.82 -3.08
N LEU A 128 -18.84 34.34 -2.97
CA LEU A 128 -18.63 35.72 -2.54
C LEU A 128 -18.86 36.69 -3.68
N GLY A 129 -19.74 37.67 -3.45
CA GLY A 129 -19.89 38.84 -4.30
C GLY A 129 -18.66 39.77 -4.25
N THR A 130 -18.79 40.99 -4.77
CA THR A 130 -17.68 41.96 -4.87
C THR A 130 -17.25 42.54 -3.51
N SER A 131 -16.57 41.73 -2.71
CA SER A 131 -15.97 42.09 -1.42
C SER A 131 -14.46 42.33 -1.57
N GLU A 132 -13.91 43.21 -0.73
CA GLU A 132 -12.46 43.42 -0.61
C GLU A 132 -11.78 42.38 0.32
N ILE A 133 -12.55 41.44 0.88
CA ILE A 133 -12.10 40.49 1.92
C ILE A 133 -11.88 39.09 1.33
N GLY A 134 -10.73 38.47 1.63
CA GLY A 134 -10.31 37.17 1.09
C GLY A 134 -10.87 35.95 1.82
N PHE A 135 -12.19 35.86 1.99
CA PHE A 135 -12.86 34.64 2.44
C PHE A 135 -13.03 33.62 1.30
N ALA A 136 -13.07 32.33 1.61
CA ALA A 136 -13.31 31.25 0.65
C ALA A 136 -14.81 31.01 0.39
N GLY A 137 -15.18 30.45 -0.76
CA GLY A 137 -16.58 30.08 -1.08
C GLY A 137 -17.10 28.99 -0.13
N LEU A 138 -16.32 27.92 0.00
CA LEU A 138 -16.44 26.90 1.04
C LEU A 138 -15.18 26.94 1.92
N TYR A 139 -15.30 27.44 3.16
CA TYR A 139 -14.16 27.61 4.05
C TYR A 139 -13.89 26.34 4.87
N VAL A 140 -12.67 25.81 4.70
CA VAL A 140 -12.15 24.60 5.37
C VAL A 140 -10.83 24.99 6.06
N PRO A 141 -10.83 25.42 7.33
CA PRO A 141 -9.60 25.78 8.05
C PRO A 141 -8.69 24.56 8.25
N LYS A 142 -7.41 24.81 8.60
CA LYS A 142 -6.36 23.77 8.76
C LYS A 142 -6.79 22.52 9.53
N ASP A 143 -7.60 22.70 10.57
CA ASP A 143 -7.98 21.62 11.49
C ASP A 143 -9.38 21.04 11.20
N ALA A 144 -10.00 21.43 10.07
CA ALA A 144 -11.27 20.87 9.58
C ALA A 144 -11.03 19.79 8.51
N SER A 145 -12.10 19.11 8.10
CA SER A 145 -12.07 18.19 6.95
C SER A 145 -13.39 18.23 6.17
N VAL A 146 -13.33 18.15 4.85
CA VAL A 146 -14.50 17.99 4.00
C VAL A 146 -14.34 16.80 3.05
N VAL A 147 -15.40 16.01 2.92
CA VAL A 147 -15.55 14.95 1.93
C VAL A 147 -16.71 15.34 1.02
N ILE A 148 -16.45 15.55 -0.27
CA ILE A 148 -17.45 15.94 -1.27
C ILE A 148 -17.78 14.72 -2.14
N ASP A 149 -19.07 14.43 -2.28
CA ASP A 149 -19.59 13.25 -2.97
C ASP A 149 -20.99 13.53 -3.56
N GLY A 150 -21.53 12.59 -4.37
CA GLY A 150 -22.80 12.73 -5.08
C GLY A 150 -22.63 13.04 -6.57
N THR A 151 -23.72 13.40 -7.25
CA THR A 151 -23.72 13.65 -8.71
C THR A 151 -24.19 15.05 -9.12
N GLY A 152 -24.57 15.91 -8.17
CA GLY A 152 -24.89 17.32 -8.43
C GLY A 152 -23.66 18.20 -8.70
N GLU A 153 -23.93 19.48 -9.00
CA GLU A 153 -22.91 20.51 -9.23
C GLU A 153 -22.62 21.32 -7.95
N LEU A 154 -21.37 21.74 -7.77
CA LEU A 154 -20.95 22.77 -6.81
C LEU A 154 -20.01 23.78 -7.49
N THR A 155 -20.56 24.95 -7.79
CA THR A 155 -19.77 26.16 -8.12
C THR A 155 -19.41 26.90 -6.84
N SER A 156 -18.12 27.07 -6.53
CA SER A 156 -17.63 27.70 -5.29
C SER A 156 -16.51 28.72 -5.56
N SER A 157 -16.73 29.99 -5.19
CA SER A 157 -15.83 31.10 -5.57
C SER A 157 -15.39 31.98 -4.39
N GLY A 158 -14.08 32.09 -4.20
CA GLY A 158 -13.44 32.87 -3.13
C GLY A 158 -13.30 34.36 -3.43
N GLY A 159 -13.34 35.19 -2.37
CA GLY A 159 -12.97 36.60 -2.42
C GLY A 159 -11.46 36.81 -2.64
N PRO A 160 -10.97 38.06 -2.78
CA PRO A 160 -9.66 38.39 -3.40
C PRO A 160 -8.37 37.72 -2.88
N SER A 161 -8.41 37.05 -1.73
CA SER A 161 -7.29 36.29 -1.15
C SER A 161 -7.71 34.95 -0.51
N GLY A 162 -8.94 34.48 -0.76
CA GLY A 162 -9.46 33.19 -0.30
C GLY A 162 -9.56 32.19 -1.45
N ALA A 163 -9.57 30.90 -1.11
CA ALA A 163 -9.69 29.81 -2.08
C ALA A 163 -11.13 29.64 -2.61
N GLY A 164 -11.31 28.91 -3.71
CA GLY A 164 -12.63 28.45 -4.14
C GLY A 164 -13.22 27.49 -3.10
N ILE A 165 -12.45 26.46 -2.77
CA ILE A 165 -12.68 25.54 -1.65
C ILE A 165 -11.39 25.48 -0.82
N GLY A 166 -11.46 25.76 0.48
CA GLY A 166 -10.31 25.67 1.39
C GLY A 166 -10.08 26.93 2.24
N GLY A 167 -8.86 27.48 2.18
CA GLY A 167 -8.35 28.49 3.11
C GLY A 167 -8.75 29.94 2.81
N SER A 168 -8.74 30.78 3.84
CA SER A 168 -9.16 32.20 3.77
C SER A 168 -8.08 33.13 4.31
N PHE A 169 -7.87 34.30 3.71
CA PHE A 169 -6.93 35.31 4.20
C PHE A 169 -7.60 36.67 4.37
N ASN A 170 -7.54 37.22 5.60
CA ASN A 170 -8.06 38.54 5.93
C ASN A 170 -7.00 39.38 6.66
N SER A 171 -6.46 40.40 5.99
CA SER A 171 -5.48 41.34 6.53
C SER A 171 -6.04 42.38 7.51
N TYR A 172 -7.38 42.50 7.63
CA TYR A 172 -8.03 43.51 8.46
C TYR A 172 -8.47 43.00 9.85
N SER A 173 -8.45 41.67 10.10
CA SER A 173 -8.86 41.07 11.37
C SER A 173 -7.79 40.12 11.94
N PRO A 174 -6.88 40.61 12.82
CA PRO A 174 -5.83 39.77 13.39
C PRO A 174 -6.40 38.82 14.46
N GLY A 175 -6.70 37.58 14.08
CA GLY A 175 -6.88 36.48 15.05
C GLY A 175 -7.88 35.36 14.72
N THR A 176 -8.65 35.42 13.62
CA THR A 176 -9.80 34.50 13.41
C THR A 176 -9.90 33.81 12.05
N VAL A 177 -8.96 34.01 11.12
CA VAL A 177 -9.06 33.49 9.75
C VAL A 177 -7.71 32.90 9.32
N THR A 178 -7.68 31.60 8.98
CA THR A 178 -6.44 30.89 8.61
C THR A 178 -6.30 30.75 7.10
N ALA A 179 -5.16 31.20 6.56
CA ALA A 179 -4.82 31.01 5.15
C ALA A 179 -4.68 29.53 4.78
N HIS A 180 -4.23 28.71 5.73
CA HIS A 180 -4.05 27.28 5.56
C HIS A 180 -5.40 26.54 5.51
N ALA A 181 -5.54 25.64 4.55
CA ALA A 181 -6.68 24.77 4.38
C ALA A 181 -6.47 23.41 5.06
N GLY A 182 -7.56 22.80 5.51
CA GLY A 182 -7.56 21.46 6.11
C GLY A 182 -7.45 20.32 5.10
N ASN A 183 -8.14 19.21 5.38
CA ASN A 183 -8.17 18.06 4.49
C ASN A 183 -9.37 18.17 3.53
N ILE A 184 -9.13 18.05 2.22
CA ILE A 184 -10.16 18.12 1.18
C ILE A 184 -10.15 16.81 0.40
N THR A 185 -11.23 16.03 0.49
CA THR A 185 -11.42 14.80 -0.31
C THR A 185 -12.59 14.99 -1.26
N ILE A 186 -12.42 14.64 -2.53
CA ILE A 186 -13.48 14.63 -3.52
C ILE A 186 -13.59 13.23 -4.13
N ASN A 187 -14.74 12.60 -3.92
CA ASN A 187 -15.04 11.28 -4.45
C ASN A 187 -15.70 11.35 -5.83
N ASN A 188 -16.65 12.28 -5.98
CA ASN A 188 -17.45 12.45 -7.20
C ASN A 188 -18.12 13.84 -7.23
N GLY A 189 -18.86 14.14 -8.30
CA GLY A 189 -19.61 15.38 -8.51
C GLY A 189 -18.96 16.29 -9.55
N ILE A 190 -19.67 17.36 -9.94
CA ILE A 190 -19.16 18.40 -10.85
C ILE A 190 -18.76 19.61 -10.00
N ILE A 191 -17.47 19.94 -9.96
CA ILE A 191 -16.91 20.92 -9.01
C ILE A 191 -16.20 22.04 -9.76
N HIS A 192 -16.74 23.27 -9.70
CA HIS A 192 -16.12 24.47 -10.26
C HIS A 192 -15.61 25.37 -9.12
N ALA A 193 -14.33 25.25 -8.78
CA ALA A 193 -13.71 25.91 -7.64
C ALA A 193 -12.76 27.03 -8.09
N GLN A 194 -13.15 28.30 -7.90
CA GLN A 194 -12.36 29.46 -8.30
C GLN A 194 -11.81 30.24 -7.11
N GLY A 195 -10.48 30.26 -6.97
CA GLY A 195 -9.77 31.07 -5.98
C GLY A 195 -9.66 32.53 -6.39
N GLY A 196 -9.55 33.43 -5.41
CA GLY A 196 -9.34 34.86 -5.65
C GLY A 196 -7.97 35.21 -6.22
N ASN A 197 -7.59 36.50 -6.23
CA ASN A 197 -6.32 36.96 -6.81
C ASN A 197 -5.06 36.31 -6.19
N ASN A 198 -5.15 35.70 -5.02
CA ASN A 198 -4.05 34.90 -4.46
C ASN A 198 -4.54 33.70 -3.63
N GLY A 199 -5.76 33.20 -3.88
CA GLY A 199 -6.22 31.93 -3.31
C GLY A 199 -6.16 30.85 -4.37
N ALA A 200 -5.96 29.60 -3.96
CA ALA A 200 -6.03 28.45 -4.86
C ALA A 200 -7.48 28.18 -5.30
N GLY A 201 -7.68 27.49 -6.43
CA GLY A 201 -9.00 26.93 -6.76
C GLY A 201 -9.47 25.99 -5.65
N ILE A 202 -8.64 24.97 -5.37
CA ILE A 202 -8.79 24.05 -4.25
C ILE A 202 -7.51 24.09 -3.39
N GLY A 203 -7.63 24.45 -2.11
CA GLY A 203 -6.51 24.48 -1.16
C GLY A 203 -6.32 25.83 -0.46
N GLY A 204 -5.09 26.33 -0.39
CA GLY A 204 -4.72 27.47 0.45
C GLY A 204 -5.26 28.83 -0.03
N GLY A 205 -5.62 29.70 0.92
CA GLY A 205 -5.74 31.15 0.68
C GLY A 205 -4.35 31.81 0.58
N LEU A 206 -4.28 33.14 0.46
CA LEU A 206 -3.01 33.88 0.30
C LEU A 206 -1.96 33.50 1.37
N TYR A 207 -0.81 33.02 0.92
CA TYR A 207 0.31 32.48 1.73
C TYR A 207 0.01 31.19 2.52
N GLY A 208 -1.16 30.58 2.29
CA GLY A 208 -1.58 29.33 2.91
C GLY A 208 -1.14 28.09 2.14
N SER A 209 -0.90 27.02 2.88
CA SER A 209 -0.84 25.65 2.36
C SER A 209 -2.22 24.99 2.40
N VAL A 210 -2.28 23.74 1.97
CA VAL A 210 -3.32 22.76 2.32
C VAL A 210 -2.68 21.65 3.15
N ASN A 211 -3.43 20.86 3.93
CA ASN A 211 -2.89 19.64 4.54
C ASN A 211 -2.82 18.52 3.50
N SER A 212 -3.99 18.14 2.95
CA SER A 212 -4.13 17.15 1.90
C SER A 212 -5.25 17.49 0.92
N VAL A 213 -5.02 17.25 -0.37
CA VAL A 213 -6.08 17.17 -1.39
C VAL A 213 -6.07 15.76 -1.97
N ILE A 214 -7.20 15.07 -1.90
CA ILE A 214 -7.40 13.73 -2.46
C ILE A 214 -8.54 13.80 -3.47
N ILE A 215 -8.28 13.43 -4.73
CA ILE A 215 -9.30 13.35 -5.79
C ILE A 215 -9.37 11.92 -6.30
N ASN A 216 -10.51 11.26 -6.05
CA ASN A 216 -10.77 9.88 -6.46
C ASN A 216 -11.63 9.79 -7.74
N GLY A 217 -12.36 10.85 -8.08
CA GLY A 217 -13.33 10.88 -9.17
C GLY A 217 -14.02 12.23 -9.32
N GLY A 218 -15.02 12.28 -10.20
CA GLY A 218 -15.76 13.49 -10.54
C GLY A 218 -15.17 14.32 -11.70
N GLU A 219 -15.76 15.48 -11.94
CA GLU A 219 -15.36 16.45 -12.96
C GLU A 219 -14.99 17.77 -12.27
N ILE A 220 -13.69 18.04 -12.18
CA ILE A 220 -13.10 19.04 -11.28
C ILE A 220 -12.42 20.13 -12.10
N THR A 221 -12.89 21.37 -11.95
CA THR A 221 -12.27 22.58 -12.53
C THR A 221 -11.78 23.47 -11.40
N ALA A 222 -10.47 23.59 -11.23
CA ALA A 222 -9.81 24.29 -10.13
C ALA A 222 -8.95 25.44 -10.64
N GLU A 223 -9.45 26.67 -10.55
CA GLU A 223 -8.86 27.85 -11.19
C GLU A 223 -8.45 28.94 -10.20
N THR A 224 -7.46 29.72 -10.62
CA THR A 224 -7.17 31.02 -10.01
C THR A 224 -7.88 32.17 -10.74
N TYR A 225 -8.20 33.25 -10.05
CA TYR A 225 -8.79 34.44 -10.68
C TYR A 225 -7.87 35.02 -11.78
N ALA A 226 -8.46 35.53 -12.88
CA ALA A 226 -7.71 35.93 -14.08
C ALA A 226 -6.75 37.14 -13.91
N SER A 227 -6.83 37.88 -12.81
CA SER A 227 -5.83 38.90 -12.40
C SER A 227 -4.98 38.47 -11.20
N GLY A 228 -5.00 37.19 -10.87
CA GLY A 228 -4.29 36.61 -9.74
C GLY A 228 -2.78 36.54 -9.93
N ASN A 229 -2.04 36.58 -8.83
CA ASN A 229 -0.60 36.80 -8.88
C ASN A 229 0.28 35.62 -8.44
N ASN A 230 -0.14 34.75 -7.51
CA ASN A 230 0.80 33.81 -6.86
C ASN A 230 0.20 32.47 -6.34
N ALA A 231 -0.89 31.93 -6.90
CA ALA A 231 -1.56 30.73 -6.34
C ALA A 231 -1.76 29.59 -7.37
N ALA A 232 -1.76 28.34 -6.90
CA ALA A 232 -2.01 27.17 -7.73
C ALA A 232 -3.51 26.99 -8.07
N GLY A 233 -3.83 26.21 -9.10
CA GLY A 233 -5.20 25.71 -9.29
C GLY A 233 -5.57 24.75 -8.16
N ILE A 234 -4.70 23.78 -7.86
CA ILE A 234 -4.80 22.86 -6.73
C ILE A 234 -3.54 22.94 -5.87
N GLY A 235 -3.69 23.17 -4.56
CA GLY A 235 -2.59 23.17 -3.58
C GLY A 235 -2.38 24.51 -2.88
N GLY A 236 -1.19 25.10 -3.03
CA GLY A 236 -0.73 26.26 -2.29
C GLY A 236 -1.24 27.61 -2.82
N GLY A 237 -1.66 28.48 -1.89
CA GLY A 237 -1.95 29.89 -2.14
C GLY A 237 -0.70 30.80 -2.10
N GLY A 238 0.49 30.23 -2.33
CA GLY A 238 1.65 30.99 -2.77
C GLY A 238 2.91 31.01 -1.91
N TYR A 239 3.16 30.00 -1.06
CA TYR A 239 4.51 29.72 -0.48
C TYR A 239 4.76 28.28 -0.04
N GLN A 240 3.73 27.44 0.14
CA GLN A 240 3.84 26.06 0.62
C GLN A 240 2.71 25.20 0.02
N ASN A 241 2.97 23.91 -0.22
CA ASN A 241 1.95 22.92 -0.58
C ASN A 241 1.74 21.90 0.55
N GLY A 242 0.64 21.15 0.49
CA GLY A 242 0.45 19.90 1.24
C GLY A 242 0.74 18.67 0.39
N ASN A 243 0.18 17.53 0.80
CA ASN A 243 0.15 16.32 -0.03
C ASN A 243 -1.02 16.40 -1.02
N ILE A 244 -0.76 16.14 -2.30
CA ILE A 244 -1.79 16.04 -3.36
C ILE A 244 -1.76 14.62 -3.91
N LEU A 245 -2.92 13.96 -3.90
CA LEU A 245 -3.11 12.62 -4.46
C LEU A 245 -4.28 12.65 -5.45
N ILE A 246 -4.03 12.22 -6.69
CA ILE A 246 -5.07 12.06 -7.72
C ILE A 246 -5.03 10.61 -8.22
N THR A 247 -6.16 9.91 -8.10
CA THR A 247 -6.31 8.49 -8.47
C THR A 247 -7.34 8.26 -9.58
N GLY A 248 -8.19 9.24 -9.89
CA GLY A 248 -9.23 9.13 -10.92
C GLY A 248 -9.95 10.45 -11.21
N GLY A 249 -10.93 10.40 -12.11
CA GLY A 249 -11.76 11.54 -12.52
C GLY A 249 -11.16 12.39 -13.64
N THR A 250 -11.79 13.54 -13.88
CA THR A 250 -11.38 14.52 -14.89
C THR A 250 -11.04 15.83 -14.17
N VAL A 251 -9.78 16.26 -14.21
CA VAL A 251 -9.26 17.34 -13.37
C VAL A 251 -8.57 18.38 -14.25
N THR A 252 -9.15 19.57 -14.38
CA THR A 252 -8.48 20.74 -14.98
C THR A 252 -8.02 21.69 -13.87
N ALA A 253 -6.73 22.00 -13.83
CA ALA A 253 -6.15 22.93 -12.87
C ALA A 253 -5.42 24.07 -13.61
N THR A 254 -5.72 25.34 -13.27
CA THR A 254 -5.28 26.50 -14.06
C THR A 254 -4.59 27.59 -13.22
N SER A 255 -3.33 27.89 -13.55
CA SER A 255 -2.57 29.01 -12.97
C SER A 255 -2.33 30.15 -13.96
N ASN A 256 -2.85 31.35 -13.64
CA ASN A 256 -2.89 32.48 -14.58
C ASN A 256 -1.61 33.34 -14.66
N ARG A 257 -0.40 32.80 -14.34
CA ARG A 257 0.84 33.61 -14.34
C ARG A 257 2.15 32.82 -14.46
N ASP A 258 3.12 33.42 -15.17
CA ASP A 258 4.47 32.98 -15.60
C ASP A 258 5.45 32.36 -14.55
N ALA A 259 5.01 32.06 -13.33
CA ALA A 259 5.87 31.55 -12.24
C ALA A 259 5.13 30.66 -11.23
N VAL A 260 4.04 30.01 -11.66
CA VAL A 260 3.10 29.33 -10.75
C VAL A 260 2.73 27.93 -11.25
N GLU A 261 2.96 26.92 -10.42
CA GLU A 261 2.50 25.55 -10.66
C GLU A 261 0.97 25.48 -10.68
N ALA A 262 0.38 24.75 -11.64
CA ALA A 262 -1.07 24.56 -11.70
C ALA A 262 -1.57 23.60 -10.61
N ILE A 263 -0.77 22.58 -10.30
CA ILE A 263 -0.92 21.66 -9.17
C ILE A 263 0.40 21.74 -8.42
N GLY A 264 0.41 22.24 -7.17
CA GLY A 264 1.67 22.44 -6.44
C GLY A 264 1.71 23.62 -5.47
N THR A 265 2.87 24.26 -5.36
CA THR A 265 3.24 25.25 -4.31
C THR A 265 2.69 26.65 -4.50
N GLY A 266 2.18 26.98 -5.68
CA GLY A 266 1.71 28.32 -6.04
C GLY A 266 2.86 29.28 -6.38
N TYR A 267 3.78 29.56 -5.45
CA TYR A 267 4.88 30.50 -5.71
C TYR A 267 6.03 30.34 -4.71
N GLY A 268 7.26 30.17 -5.19
CA GLY A 268 8.46 30.22 -4.36
C GLY A 268 9.23 28.90 -4.23
N ILE A 269 10.14 28.87 -3.26
CA ILE A 269 11.19 27.84 -3.16
C ILE A 269 10.62 26.54 -2.58
N VAL A 270 10.95 25.42 -3.24
CA VAL A 270 10.55 24.06 -2.85
C VAL A 270 10.91 23.77 -1.39
N LEU A 271 9.87 23.57 -0.59
CA LEU A 271 9.88 22.72 0.61
C LEU A 271 9.08 21.45 0.25
N ALA A 272 9.42 20.31 0.87
CA ALA A 272 8.96 18.99 0.45
C ALA A 272 7.44 18.94 0.18
N SER A 273 7.08 18.72 -1.09
CA SER A 273 5.70 18.72 -1.57
C SER A 273 5.45 17.46 -2.38
N THR A 274 4.58 16.60 -1.88
CA THR A 274 4.28 15.30 -2.48
C THR A 274 3.11 15.47 -3.43
N VAL A 275 3.35 15.32 -4.74
CA VAL A 275 2.30 15.28 -5.77
C VAL A 275 2.31 13.88 -6.38
N ILE A 276 1.30 13.09 -6.05
CA ILE A 276 1.13 11.71 -6.54
C ILE A 276 -0.05 11.69 -7.51
N ILE A 277 0.20 11.21 -8.73
CA ILE A 277 -0.81 11.00 -9.76
C ILE A 277 -0.71 9.56 -10.22
N THR A 278 -1.82 8.83 -10.11
CA THR A 278 -1.89 7.37 -10.37
C THR A 278 -3.03 6.97 -11.31
N GLY A 279 -3.94 7.91 -11.61
CA GLY A 279 -5.02 7.76 -12.55
C GLY A 279 -5.78 9.08 -12.74
N GLY A 280 -6.73 9.10 -13.66
CA GLY A 280 -7.50 10.28 -14.06
C GLY A 280 -6.95 11.00 -15.30
N SER A 281 -7.78 11.86 -15.87
CA SER A 281 -7.41 12.81 -16.93
C SER A 281 -7.11 14.16 -16.28
N VAL A 282 -5.83 14.49 -16.08
CA VAL A 282 -5.36 15.60 -15.23
C VAL A 282 -4.66 16.67 -16.09
N LYS A 283 -5.44 17.66 -16.53
CA LYS A 283 -5.02 18.79 -17.39
C LYS A 283 -4.46 19.93 -16.54
N ALA A 284 -3.13 19.93 -16.35
CA ALA A 284 -2.41 20.97 -15.60
C ALA A 284 -1.98 22.14 -16.52
N LEU A 285 -2.69 23.27 -16.46
CA LEU A 285 -2.43 24.45 -17.28
C LEU A 285 -1.61 25.50 -16.52
N SER A 286 -0.29 25.49 -16.73
CA SER A 286 0.65 26.53 -16.27
C SER A 286 1.46 27.11 -17.44
N PRO A 287 1.74 28.42 -17.47
CA PRO A 287 2.60 29.04 -18.48
C PRO A 287 4.11 28.77 -18.33
N MET A 288 4.55 28.03 -17.29
CA MET A 288 5.98 27.75 -17.06
C MET A 288 6.21 26.39 -16.38
N ARG A 289 7.50 26.02 -16.21
CA ARG A 289 7.98 24.73 -15.71
C ARG A 289 7.30 24.27 -14.41
N ILE A 290 6.95 22.98 -14.38
CA ILE A 290 6.65 22.20 -13.18
C ILE A 290 7.94 22.13 -12.32
N TYR A 291 7.83 22.28 -10.99
CA TYR A 291 8.97 22.17 -10.06
C TYR A 291 8.87 20.94 -9.15
N SER A 292 7.67 20.54 -8.72
CA SER A 292 7.43 19.21 -8.16
C SER A 292 7.21 18.21 -9.29
N GLU A 293 8.23 17.42 -9.63
CA GLU A 293 8.08 16.26 -10.54
C GLU A 293 7.01 15.31 -9.94
N PRO A 294 5.85 15.12 -10.59
CA PRO A 294 4.80 14.27 -10.03
C PRO A 294 5.23 12.80 -10.08
N LYS A 295 4.71 11.99 -9.16
CA LYS A 295 5.10 10.59 -9.01
C LYS A 295 3.92 9.62 -9.00
N ASN A 296 4.18 8.35 -9.27
CA ASN A 296 3.24 7.26 -8.99
C ASN A 296 3.45 6.69 -7.56
N ASN A 297 2.73 5.63 -7.20
CA ASN A 297 2.85 4.97 -5.88
C ASN A 297 4.19 4.24 -5.66
N ASN A 298 5.03 4.07 -6.69
CA ASN A 298 6.33 3.40 -6.61
C ASN A 298 7.49 4.41 -6.39
N ASP A 299 7.18 5.69 -6.14
CA ASP A 299 8.13 6.82 -6.12
C ASP A 299 8.80 7.11 -7.49
N GLU A 300 8.26 6.56 -8.59
CA GLU A 300 8.74 6.81 -9.96
C GLU A 300 8.13 8.11 -10.52
N ASN A 301 8.94 8.91 -11.21
CA ASN A 301 8.49 10.15 -11.87
C ASN A 301 7.53 9.85 -13.04
N VAL A 302 6.44 10.63 -13.13
CA VAL A 302 5.44 10.54 -14.21
C VAL A 302 5.32 11.85 -15.00
N TYR A 303 5.03 11.72 -16.29
CA TYR A 303 5.08 12.78 -17.30
C TYR A 303 3.76 12.86 -18.06
N LEU A 304 3.38 14.08 -18.46
CA LEU A 304 2.11 14.34 -19.14
C LEU A 304 2.10 13.81 -20.59
N THR A 305 1.20 12.88 -20.86
CA THR A 305 0.86 12.33 -22.18
C THR A 305 -0.53 12.83 -22.58
N THR A 306 -0.66 13.39 -23.79
CA THR A 306 -1.97 13.84 -24.31
C THR A 306 -2.52 12.80 -25.27
N VAL A 307 -3.75 12.33 -25.05
CA VAL A 307 -4.34 11.25 -25.85
C VAL A 307 -5.59 11.76 -26.54
N THR A 308 -5.62 11.78 -27.87
CA THR A 308 -6.76 12.29 -28.64
C THR A 308 -7.68 11.14 -29.04
N VAL A 309 -8.94 11.21 -28.64
CA VAL A 309 -9.98 10.20 -28.91
C VAL A 309 -10.93 10.71 -30.00
N GLN A 310 -11.16 9.89 -31.02
CA GLN A 310 -11.94 10.23 -32.22
C GLN A 310 -12.86 9.08 -32.65
N ASP A 311 -13.93 9.37 -33.38
CA ASP A 311 -14.68 8.35 -34.12
C ASP A 311 -13.91 7.87 -35.38
N ASN A 312 -14.39 6.79 -36.01
CA ASN A 312 -13.84 6.28 -37.29
C ASN A 312 -14.12 7.18 -38.51
N GLY A 313 -14.83 8.31 -38.33
CA GLY A 313 -14.88 9.41 -39.30
C GLY A 313 -13.74 10.41 -39.13
N GLY A 314 -12.95 10.32 -38.06
CA GLY A 314 -11.92 11.28 -37.66
C GLY A 314 -12.46 12.50 -36.90
N SER A 315 -13.69 12.44 -36.39
CA SER A 315 -14.30 13.47 -35.53
C SER A 315 -13.84 13.27 -34.09
N THR A 316 -13.38 14.31 -33.40
CA THR A 316 -13.04 14.24 -31.97
C THR A 316 -14.28 13.98 -31.11
N LEU A 317 -14.18 13.02 -30.19
CA LEU A 317 -15.25 12.69 -29.25
C LEU A 317 -15.23 13.67 -28.07
N ASP A 318 -16.01 14.74 -28.18
CA ASP A 318 -16.17 15.82 -27.18
C ASP A 318 -16.96 15.35 -25.95
N ASN A 319 -16.44 15.63 -24.75
CA ASN A 319 -17.10 15.40 -23.44
C ASN A 319 -17.61 13.97 -23.22
N THR A 320 -16.96 12.99 -23.87
CA THR A 320 -17.34 11.58 -23.88
C THR A 320 -16.74 10.87 -22.69
N GLU A 321 -17.58 10.17 -21.91
CA GLU A 321 -17.12 9.39 -20.76
C GLU A 321 -16.47 8.08 -21.22
N VAL A 322 -15.24 7.88 -20.77
CA VAL A 322 -14.41 6.72 -21.10
C VAL A 322 -13.84 6.06 -19.85
N SER A 323 -13.82 4.73 -19.84
CA SER A 323 -13.02 3.95 -18.90
C SER A 323 -11.62 3.77 -19.47
N CYS A 324 -10.62 4.35 -18.81
CA CYS A 324 -9.21 4.26 -19.19
C CYS A 324 -8.50 3.28 -18.25
N THR A 325 -7.74 2.32 -18.81
CA THR A 325 -6.86 1.43 -18.04
C THR A 325 -5.41 1.66 -18.44
N VAL A 326 -4.56 1.85 -17.42
CA VAL A 326 -3.12 2.09 -17.51
C VAL A 326 -2.43 1.10 -16.57
N GLY A 327 -1.73 0.12 -17.14
CA GLY A 327 -1.21 -1.00 -16.34
C GLY A 327 -2.35 -1.75 -15.63
N GLU A 328 -2.30 -1.81 -14.30
CA GLU A 328 -3.38 -2.41 -13.47
C GLU A 328 -4.46 -1.39 -13.04
N THR A 329 -4.23 -0.08 -13.20
CA THR A 329 -5.17 0.95 -12.73
C THR A 329 -6.23 1.25 -13.78
N THR A 330 -7.50 1.05 -13.44
CA THR A 330 -8.65 1.52 -14.25
C THR A 330 -9.34 2.70 -13.57
N PHE A 331 -9.61 3.77 -14.33
CA PHE A 331 -10.36 4.95 -13.88
C PHE A 331 -11.30 5.45 -14.97
N THR A 332 -12.37 6.14 -14.55
CA THR A 332 -13.29 6.84 -15.46
C THR A 332 -12.86 8.31 -15.59
N ALA A 333 -12.88 8.82 -16.81
CA ALA A 333 -12.66 10.23 -17.13
C ALA A 333 -13.51 10.65 -18.34
N LYS A 334 -13.59 11.95 -18.60
CA LYS A 334 -14.12 12.50 -19.85
C LYS A 334 -13.01 13.10 -20.70
N THR A 335 -13.20 13.05 -22.00
CA THR A 335 -12.45 13.85 -22.97
C THR A 335 -12.82 15.33 -22.86
N ASP A 336 -11.91 16.22 -23.25
CA ASP A 336 -12.24 17.64 -23.43
C ASP A 336 -12.89 17.95 -24.79
N SER A 337 -13.13 19.22 -25.07
CA SER A 337 -13.76 19.68 -26.32
C SER A 337 -12.96 19.41 -27.60
N ASP A 338 -11.66 19.12 -27.49
CA ASP A 338 -10.79 18.70 -28.59
C ASP A 338 -10.61 17.16 -28.62
N GLY A 339 -11.41 16.42 -27.83
CA GLY A 339 -11.37 14.96 -27.70
C GLY A 339 -10.22 14.43 -26.85
N LYS A 340 -9.55 15.27 -26.04
CA LYS A 340 -8.29 14.90 -25.37
C LYS A 340 -8.45 14.41 -23.93
N LEU A 341 -7.67 13.38 -23.59
CA LEU A 341 -7.33 12.99 -22.22
C LEU A 341 -5.89 13.44 -21.89
N TYR A 342 -5.63 13.64 -20.60
CA TYR A 342 -4.35 14.16 -20.08
C TYR A 342 -3.78 13.21 -19.02
N LEU A 343 -3.03 12.19 -19.44
CA LEU A 343 -2.59 11.10 -18.58
C LEU A 343 -1.17 11.34 -18.05
N TRP A 344 -0.86 10.93 -16.82
CA TRP A 344 0.49 11.06 -16.24
C TRP A 344 1.12 9.69 -16.09
N LEU A 345 2.15 9.43 -16.90
CA LEU A 345 2.72 8.09 -17.12
C LEU A 345 4.23 8.08 -16.88
N PRO A 346 4.83 7.00 -16.35
CA PRO A 346 6.29 6.87 -16.26
C PRO A 346 6.91 6.77 -17.66
N MET A 347 8.22 7.08 -17.78
CA MET A 347 8.95 6.92 -19.05
C MET A 347 9.09 5.44 -19.42
N GLY A 348 8.44 5.02 -20.50
CA GLY A 348 8.50 3.67 -21.06
C GLY A 348 7.23 3.29 -21.83
N ASP A 349 7.19 2.07 -22.37
CA ASP A 349 6.07 1.55 -23.17
C ASP A 349 4.81 1.32 -22.33
N ALA A 350 4.07 2.39 -22.05
CA ALA A 350 2.77 2.32 -21.39
C ALA A 350 1.69 1.86 -22.39
N GLN A 351 1.04 0.71 -22.11
CA GLN A 351 -0.20 0.32 -22.78
C GLN A 351 -1.39 1.07 -22.17
N ILE A 352 -2.15 1.73 -23.01
CA ILE A 352 -3.36 2.47 -22.64
C ILE A 352 -4.56 1.79 -23.33
N TYR A 353 -5.55 1.38 -22.54
CA TYR A 353 -6.83 0.87 -23.03
C TYR A 353 -7.91 1.92 -22.79
N ILE A 354 -8.52 2.44 -23.83
CA ILE A 354 -9.66 3.37 -23.73
C ILE A 354 -10.92 2.64 -24.17
N ILE A 355 -11.94 2.63 -23.31
CA ILE A 355 -13.26 2.06 -23.58
C ILE A 355 -14.30 3.17 -23.54
N ASP A 356 -15.09 3.31 -24.61
CA ASP A 356 -16.26 4.19 -24.66
C ASP A 356 -17.38 3.57 -23.80
N ASN A 357 -17.84 4.29 -22.76
CA ASN A 357 -18.82 3.77 -21.81
C ASN A 357 -20.26 3.76 -22.37
N GLU A 358 -20.59 4.62 -23.34
CA GLU A 358 -21.94 4.68 -23.93
C GLU A 358 -22.09 3.73 -25.14
N ALA A 359 -21.02 3.53 -25.91
CA ALA A 359 -21.07 2.83 -27.18
C ALA A 359 -20.17 1.58 -27.27
N GLY A 360 -19.36 1.29 -26.25
CA GLY A 360 -18.70 -0.02 -26.05
C GLY A 360 -17.46 -0.28 -26.92
N TYR A 361 -16.94 0.76 -27.55
CA TYR A 361 -15.78 0.71 -28.43
C TYR A 361 -14.46 0.62 -27.66
N ARG A 362 -13.39 0.17 -28.33
CA ARG A 362 -12.05 0.04 -27.73
C ARG A 362 -10.99 0.68 -28.61
N ALA A 363 -10.09 1.42 -27.99
CA ALA A 363 -8.84 1.85 -28.60
C ALA A 363 -7.62 1.48 -27.75
N LEU A 364 -6.49 1.34 -28.42
CA LEU A 364 -5.22 0.83 -27.91
C LEU A 364 -4.05 1.57 -28.54
N GLY A 365 -3.02 1.81 -27.74
CA GLY A 365 -1.71 2.18 -28.25
C GLY A 365 -0.64 2.26 -27.18
N THR A 366 0.58 2.51 -27.65
CA THR A 366 1.82 2.58 -26.88
C THR A 366 2.42 3.98 -26.96
N VAL A 367 2.96 4.47 -25.84
CA VAL A 367 3.70 5.74 -25.79
C VAL A 367 5.19 5.46 -25.97
N THR A 368 5.67 5.48 -27.22
CA THR A 368 7.08 5.26 -27.56
C THR A 368 7.88 6.55 -27.55
N ASP A 369 9.05 6.56 -26.91
CA ASP A 369 9.95 7.72 -26.77
C ASP A 369 10.40 8.35 -28.10
N ASP A 370 10.31 9.68 -28.20
CA ASP A 370 11.01 10.48 -29.22
C ASP A 370 11.33 11.89 -28.68
N ASP A 371 12.61 12.26 -28.76
CA ASP A 371 13.25 13.51 -28.31
C ASP A 371 12.94 14.01 -26.85
N ALA A 372 13.85 13.66 -25.93
CA ALA A 372 13.88 14.14 -24.54
C ALA A 372 14.28 15.64 -24.38
N THR A 373 13.57 16.57 -25.05
CA THR A 373 13.90 18.01 -25.07
C THR A 373 12.75 18.99 -24.85
N ALA A 374 11.83 18.73 -23.92
CA ALA A 374 10.92 19.79 -23.44
C ALA A 374 10.57 19.77 -21.94
N LEU A 375 11.17 20.71 -21.20
CA LEU A 375 10.63 21.23 -19.93
C LEU A 375 9.66 22.40 -20.20
N ILE A 376 8.77 22.18 -21.16
CA ILE A 376 7.63 22.99 -21.64
C ILE A 376 6.69 21.96 -22.30
N ALA A 377 5.38 22.15 -22.34
CA ALA A 377 4.49 21.19 -23.00
C ALA A 377 4.78 21.06 -24.51
N THR A 378 5.38 19.94 -24.92
CA THR A 378 5.34 19.42 -26.29
C THR A 378 4.45 18.20 -26.28
N GLU A 379 3.25 18.33 -26.86
CA GLU A 379 2.27 17.25 -26.86
C GLU A 379 2.76 16.05 -27.70
N PHE A 380 3.14 14.96 -27.03
CA PHE A 380 2.89 13.63 -27.60
C PHE A 380 1.37 13.51 -27.76
N ASN A 381 0.91 13.33 -29.00
CA ASN A 381 -0.50 13.18 -29.38
C ASN A 381 -0.71 11.87 -30.17
N PRO A 382 -0.65 10.68 -29.53
CA PRO A 382 -1.32 9.51 -30.08
C PRO A 382 -2.80 9.84 -30.35
N VAL A 383 -3.28 9.44 -31.53
CA VAL A 383 -4.67 9.62 -31.98
C VAL A 383 -5.31 8.25 -32.11
N PHE A 384 -6.48 8.09 -31.49
CA PHE A 384 -7.20 6.83 -31.40
C PHE A 384 -8.59 6.96 -32.01
N SER A 385 -8.90 6.14 -33.02
CA SER A 385 -10.20 6.10 -33.69
C SER A 385 -11.09 4.97 -33.17
N ILE A 386 -12.40 5.22 -33.10
CA ILE A 386 -13.41 4.36 -32.49
C ILE A 386 -14.52 4.01 -33.50
N ASP A 387 -14.82 2.72 -33.68
CA ASP A 387 -15.58 2.21 -34.84
C ASP A 387 -17.12 2.21 -34.68
N ASP A 388 -17.79 3.28 -35.11
CA ASP A 388 -19.26 3.45 -35.00
C ASP A 388 -20.13 2.59 -35.98
N THR A 389 -19.62 1.46 -36.49
CA THR A 389 -20.33 0.62 -37.47
C THR A 389 -21.35 -0.39 -36.87
N LYS A 390 -22.39 0.15 -36.22
CA LYS A 390 -23.54 -0.61 -35.66
C LYS A 390 -24.18 -1.61 -36.62
N TYR A 391 -24.49 -2.82 -36.13
CA TYR A 391 -25.66 -3.59 -36.57
C TYR A 391 -26.34 -4.36 -35.43
N GLU A 392 -27.68 -4.42 -35.48
CA GLU A 392 -28.52 -4.95 -34.39
C GLU A 392 -28.86 -6.45 -34.54
N SER A 393 -28.65 -7.20 -33.45
CA SER A 393 -29.33 -8.47 -33.10
C SER A 393 -29.16 -9.72 -33.99
N TRP A 394 -28.99 -10.88 -33.34
CA TRP A 394 -29.72 -12.13 -33.63
C TRP A 394 -29.49 -13.16 -32.51
N ALA A 395 -30.24 -14.27 -32.55
CA ALA A 395 -30.19 -15.34 -31.55
C ALA A 395 -30.19 -16.75 -32.22
N GLU A 396 -29.50 -17.69 -31.58
CA GLU A 396 -29.59 -19.17 -31.70
C GLU A 396 -29.39 -19.87 -33.08
N ALA A 397 -28.27 -20.59 -33.26
CA ALA A 397 -28.15 -21.88 -34.00
C ALA A 397 -26.74 -22.54 -33.82
N ALA A 398 -26.61 -23.88 -33.88
CA ALA A 398 -25.33 -24.62 -33.73
C ALA A 398 -25.34 -26.08 -34.31
N VAL A 399 -24.17 -26.62 -34.75
CA VAL A 399 -23.92 -28.03 -35.23
C VAL A 399 -22.42 -28.44 -35.04
N ALA A 400 -22.05 -29.75 -35.02
CA ALA A 400 -20.68 -30.28 -34.74
C ALA A 400 -20.18 -31.43 -35.68
N VAL A 401 -18.91 -31.90 -35.54
CA VAL A 401 -18.16 -32.82 -36.45
C VAL A 401 -17.30 -33.90 -35.68
N GLN A 402 -16.64 -34.87 -36.35
CA GLN A 402 -15.89 -36.01 -35.75
C GLN A 402 -14.46 -36.27 -36.30
N GLU A 403 -13.73 -37.16 -35.61
CA GLU A 403 -12.30 -37.52 -35.76
C GLU A 403 -11.92 -38.22 -37.08
N GLY A 404 -10.80 -37.79 -37.70
CA GLY A 404 -10.10 -38.50 -38.78
C GLY A 404 -10.08 -37.85 -40.17
N GLU A 405 -10.66 -36.64 -40.34
CA GLU A 405 -10.67 -35.91 -41.61
C GLU A 405 -9.70 -34.71 -41.64
N THR A 406 -9.32 -34.27 -42.85
CA THR A 406 -8.39 -33.14 -43.07
C THR A 406 -9.10 -31.81 -42.85
N ILE A 407 -8.76 -31.12 -41.76
CA ILE A 407 -9.20 -29.73 -41.52
C ILE A 407 -8.66 -28.84 -42.65
N THR A 408 -9.57 -28.17 -43.37
CA THR A 408 -9.24 -27.24 -44.46
C THR A 408 -9.89 -25.90 -44.14
N LEU A 409 -9.10 -24.90 -43.79
CA LEU A 409 -9.57 -23.53 -43.57
C LEU A 409 -9.80 -22.83 -44.92
N LEU A 410 -10.92 -22.14 -45.06
CA LEU A 410 -11.31 -21.38 -46.25
C LEU A 410 -12.06 -20.10 -45.82
N GLU A 411 -12.07 -19.10 -46.72
CA GLU A 411 -12.12 -17.65 -46.43
C GLU A 411 -13.33 -17.08 -45.65
N ASP A 412 -14.39 -17.83 -45.31
CA ASP A 412 -15.67 -17.23 -44.89
C ASP A 412 -16.53 -18.06 -43.89
N THR A 413 -15.91 -18.79 -42.95
CA THR A 413 -16.64 -19.46 -41.84
C THR A 413 -15.89 -19.51 -40.51
N ALA A 414 -16.43 -18.87 -39.47
CA ALA A 414 -16.05 -19.15 -38.08
C ALA A 414 -16.79 -20.40 -37.57
N LEU A 415 -16.06 -21.42 -37.11
CA LEU A 415 -16.63 -22.57 -36.38
C LEU A 415 -16.54 -22.34 -34.87
N LEU A 416 -17.63 -22.62 -34.16
CA LEU A 416 -17.62 -22.85 -32.71
C LEU A 416 -17.82 -24.34 -32.45
N ALA A 417 -16.95 -24.94 -31.64
CA ALA A 417 -17.03 -26.34 -31.23
C ALA A 417 -17.88 -26.52 -29.95
N SER A 418 -18.35 -27.74 -29.69
CA SER A 418 -19.29 -28.07 -28.61
C SER A 418 -18.73 -29.10 -27.63
N ASP A 419 -19.22 -29.08 -26.38
CA ASP A 419 -18.84 -29.83 -25.15
C ASP A 419 -18.56 -31.37 -25.20
N THR A 420 -18.42 -32.03 -26.35
CA THR A 420 -18.07 -33.47 -26.42
C THR A 420 -17.19 -33.82 -27.63
N MET A 421 -16.08 -34.54 -27.37
CA MET A 421 -15.02 -34.97 -28.32
C MET A 421 -14.01 -33.86 -28.68
N PRO A 422 -12.74 -34.20 -29.05
CA PRO A 422 -11.58 -33.35 -28.74
C PRO A 422 -11.56 -32.05 -29.52
N THR A 423 -11.28 -30.96 -28.80
CA THR A 423 -11.41 -29.60 -29.30
C THR A 423 -10.08 -29.06 -29.79
N VAL A 424 -9.88 -29.08 -31.11
CA VAL A 424 -8.91 -28.19 -31.77
C VAL A 424 -9.46 -26.77 -31.68
N SER A 425 -9.04 -26.01 -30.65
CA SER A 425 -9.44 -24.61 -30.50
C SER A 425 -8.56 -23.74 -31.40
N CYS A 426 -9.19 -23.02 -32.33
CA CYS A 426 -8.54 -21.92 -33.05
C CYS A 426 -8.94 -20.60 -32.36
N SER A 427 -7.99 -19.95 -31.71
CA SER A 427 -8.17 -18.57 -31.23
C SER A 427 -7.59 -17.61 -32.26
N ILE A 428 -8.22 -16.45 -32.44
CA ILE A 428 -7.61 -15.27 -33.06
C ILE A 428 -7.73 -14.20 -31.99
N ASP A 429 -6.60 -13.85 -31.38
CA ASP A 429 -6.58 -12.91 -30.25
C ASP A 429 -6.69 -11.46 -30.76
N GLY A 430 -7.32 -10.59 -29.98
CA GLY A 430 -7.79 -9.28 -30.46
C GLY A 430 -6.68 -8.29 -30.83
N ASN A 431 -5.45 -8.52 -30.34
CA ASN A 431 -4.31 -7.61 -30.46
C ASN A 431 -3.06 -8.22 -31.11
N TYR A 432 -3.07 -9.51 -31.46
CA TYR A 432 -2.02 -10.19 -32.24
C TYR A 432 -2.70 -11.30 -33.06
N HIS A 433 -2.43 -11.40 -34.37
CA HIS A 433 -3.06 -12.42 -35.23
C HIS A 433 -2.46 -13.83 -35.02
N ASN A 434 -2.35 -14.27 -33.78
CA ASN A 434 -1.66 -15.49 -33.38
C ASN A 434 -2.52 -16.73 -33.63
N LEU A 435 -2.15 -17.52 -34.64
CA LEU A 435 -2.82 -18.79 -34.95
C LEU A 435 -2.36 -19.89 -33.99
N THR A 436 -2.91 -19.89 -32.77
CA THR A 436 -2.64 -20.92 -31.76
C THR A 436 -3.56 -22.12 -31.95
N LEU A 437 -2.98 -23.31 -32.17
CA LEU A 437 -3.71 -24.58 -32.33
C LEU A 437 -3.52 -25.49 -31.11
N ASN A 438 -4.36 -25.31 -30.10
CA ASN A 438 -4.35 -26.18 -28.92
C ASN A 438 -5.02 -27.53 -29.21
N SER A 439 -4.54 -28.61 -28.60
CA SER A 439 -5.24 -29.90 -28.56
C SER A 439 -5.04 -30.57 -27.20
N ASP A 440 -6.16 -30.92 -26.56
CA ASP A 440 -6.23 -31.55 -25.24
C ASP A 440 -6.16 -33.10 -25.29
N GLN A 441 -5.98 -33.67 -26.49
CA GLN A 441 -5.77 -35.10 -26.75
C GLN A 441 -4.70 -35.30 -27.85
N SER A 442 -4.34 -36.55 -28.16
CA SER A 442 -3.25 -36.87 -29.10
C SER A 442 -3.57 -36.51 -30.56
N LEU A 443 -3.22 -35.31 -31.00
CA LEU A 443 -3.42 -34.85 -32.38
C LEU A 443 -2.41 -35.49 -33.36
N ASN A 444 -2.85 -36.52 -34.07
CA ASN A 444 -2.01 -37.33 -34.96
C ASN A 444 -2.36 -37.06 -36.44
N ALA A 445 -2.27 -35.80 -36.86
CA ALA A 445 -2.73 -35.30 -38.16
C ALA A 445 -1.73 -34.33 -38.81
N ASP A 446 -1.58 -34.42 -40.12
CA ASP A 446 -0.74 -33.50 -40.92
C ASP A 446 -1.48 -32.17 -41.15
N ILE A 447 -0.86 -31.06 -40.72
CA ILE A 447 -1.41 -29.71 -40.93
C ILE A 447 -0.87 -29.13 -42.24
N THR A 448 -1.78 -28.73 -43.13
CA THR A 448 -1.47 -28.09 -44.42
C THR A 448 -2.07 -26.70 -44.49
N LEU A 449 -1.20 -25.68 -44.54
CA LEU A 449 -1.59 -24.29 -44.76
C LEU A 449 -1.57 -23.95 -46.26
N LYS A 450 -2.51 -23.08 -46.68
CA LYS A 450 -2.67 -22.60 -48.05
C LYS A 450 -3.16 -21.16 -48.08
N ASP A 451 -2.54 -20.37 -48.96
CA ASP A 451 -2.98 -19.06 -49.44
C ASP A 451 -3.51 -18.12 -48.34
N LEU A 452 -2.67 -17.89 -47.32
CA LEU A 452 -2.96 -17.05 -46.15
C LEU A 452 -2.68 -15.55 -46.37
N SER A 453 -2.81 -15.05 -47.61
CA SER A 453 -2.32 -13.73 -48.05
C SER A 453 -3.15 -12.52 -47.58
N LEU A 454 -3.78 -12.62 -46.42
CA LEU A 454 -4.55 -11.57 -45.73
C LEU A 454 -4.16 -11.44 -44.23
N LEU A 455 -3.16 -12.20 -43.78
CA LEU A 455 -2.64 -12.22 -42.41
C LEU A 455 -1.20 -11.67 -42.41
N SER A 456 -1.02 -10.37 -42.61
CA SER A 456 0.31 -9.74 -42.54
C SER A 456 0.93 -9.94 -41.15
N ASP A 457 0.28 -9.44 -40.11
CA ASP A 457 0.90 -9.26 -38.79
C ASP A 457 0.60 -10.45 -37.84
N ALA A 458 0.93 -11.67 -38.30
CA ALA A 458 0.48 -12.94 -37.71
C ALA A 458 1.61 -13.91 -37.34
N SER A 459 1.93 -14.04 -36.05
CA SER A 459 2.87 -15.08 -35.57
C SER A 459 2.17 -16.45 -35.49
N ILE A 460 2.86 -17.52 -35.91
CA ILE A 460 2.31 -18.88 -35.85
C ILE A 460 3.05 -19.67 -34.78
N SER A 461 2.34 -20.01 -33.71
CA SER A 461 2.88 -20.68 -32.52
C SER A 461 2.15 -21.99 -32.22
N PHE A 462 2.91 -23.06 -32.06
CA PHE A 462 2.42 -24.39 -31.70
C PHE A 462 2.84 -24.70 -30.27
N ASP A 463 1.94 -24.47 -29.30
CA ASP A 463 2.15 -24.91 -27.91
C ASP A 463 1.38 -26.21 -27.63
N CYS A 464 2.11 -27.20 -27.12
CA CYS A 464 1.59 -28.55 -26.84
C CYS A 464 2.24 -29.04 -25.55
N THR A 465 1.65 -28.63 -24.43
CA THR A 465 2.29 -28.59 -23.11
C THR A 465 2.32 -29.92 -22.35
N ASP A 466 1.82 -31.02 -22.92
CA ASP A 466 1.80 -32.34 -22.27
C ASP A 466 2.47 -33.45 -23.12
N ILE A 467 3.25 -34.30 -22.45
CA ILE A 467 4.40 -34.99 -23.05
C ILE A 467 4.02 -36.36 -23.66
N GLY A 468 2.99 -36.36 -24.51
CA GLY A 468 2.38 -37.56 -25.09
C GLY A 468 2.85 -37.93 -26.50
N SER A 469 2.70 -37.02 -27.47
CA SER A 469 3.11 -37.20 -28.88
C SER A 469 3.14 -35.84 -29.60
N ILE A 470 4.26 -35.54 -30.25
CA ILE A 470 4.50 -34.28 -30.98
C ILE A 470 3.89 -34.40 -32.40
N PRO A 471 3.27 -33.35 -32.99
CA PRO A 471 2.85 -33.36 -34.39
C PRO A 471 4.04 -33.68 -35.32
N HIS A 472 3.87 -34.69 -36.17
CA HIS A 472 4.98 -35.26 -36.95
C HIS A 472 5.57 -34.32 -38.01
N ALA A 473 4.76 -33.49 -38.68
CA ALA A 473 5.25 -32.52 -39.66
C ALA A 473 4.28 -31.35 -39.87
N LEU A 474 4.84 -30.15 -40.08
CA LEU A 474 4.14 -29.00 -40.68
C LEU A 474 4.49 -28.93 -42.17
N THR A 475 3.48 -28.88 -43.05
CA THR A 475 3.70 -28.85 -44.50
C THR A 475 3.09 -27.60 -45.16
N ILE A 476 3.93 -26.78 -45.79
CA ILE A 476 3.52 -25.57 -46.52
C ILE A 476 3.36 -25.91 -48.01
N ASN A 477 2.13 -25.79 -48.54
CA ASN A 477 1.74 -26.24 -49.90
C ASN A 477 1.02 -25.13 -50.70
N GLY A 478 1.65 -23.97 -50.87
CA GLY A 478 1.11 -22.81 -51.58
C GLY A 478 2.05 -21.62 -51.45
N THR A 479 1.50 -20.39 -51.43
CA THR A 479 2.22 -19.21 -50.95
C THR A 479 1.68 -18.83 -49.58
N VAL A 480 2.58 -18.67 -48.60
CA VAL A 480 2.28 -18.17 -47.25
C VAL A 480 3.25 -17.03 -46.98
N GLY A 481 2.73 -15.87 -46.58
CA GLY A 481 3.51 -14.71 -46.18
C GLY A 481 2.97 -14.18 -44.86
N VAL A 482 3.85 -13.92 -43.90
CA VAL A 482 3.60 -13.23 -42.63
C VAL A 482 4.79 -12.31 -42.34
N ASP A 483 4.53 -11.14 -41.76
CA ASP A 483 5.55 -10.14 -41.37
C ASP A 483 6.05 -10.37 -39.93
N GLU A 484 5.68 -11.51 -39.34
CA GLU A 484 5.95 -11.96 -37.97
C GLU A 484 6.70 -13.30 -37.92
N ASP A 485 7.07 -13.74 -36.72
CA ASP A 485 7.93 -14.91 -36.50
C ASP A 485 7.18 -16.28 -36.49
N ILE A 486 7.89 -17.37 -36.85
CA ILE A 486 7.42 -18.77 -36.70
C ILE A 486 8.28 -19.54 -35.70
N TYR A 487 7.66 -20.03 -34.62
CA TYR A 487 8.31 -20.76 -33.54
C TYR A 487 7.68 -22.13 -33.29
N ILE A 488 8.51 -23.18 -33.19
CA ILE A 488 8.07 -24.55 -32.87
C ILE A 488 8.99 -25.18 -31.81
N GLN A 489 8.45 -26.06 -30.98
CA GLN A 489 9.22 -26.80 -29.97
C GLN A 489 10.01 -28.00 -30.57
N ASN A 490 11.13 -28.35 -29.90
CA ASN A 490 12.08 -29.38 -30.33
C ASN A 490 11.40 -30.72 -30.66
N GLY A 491 11.97 -31.45 -31.63
CA GLY A 491 11.47 -32.74 -32.13
C GLY A 491 10.58 -32.66 -33.39
N SER A 492 10.19 -31.45 -33.81
CA SER A 492 9.27 -31.22 -34.92
C SER A 492 9.95 -31.10 -36.30
N SER A 493 9.22 -31.43 -37.38
CA SER A 493 9.70 -31.36 -38.77
C SER A 493 8.95 -30.31 -39.61
N LEU A 494 9.67 -29.48 -40.37
CA LEU A 494 9.13 -28.53 -41.35
C LEU A 494 9.39 -28.98 -42.79
N ILE A 495 8.35 -28.96 -43.63
CA ILE A 495 8.39 -29.31 -45.05
C ILE A 495 7.84 -28.15 -45.88
N VAL A 496 8.69 -27.46 -46.63
CA VAL A 496 8.29 -26.36 -47.53
C VAL A 496 8.30 -26.84 -48.98
N ASN A 497 7.11 -26.92 -49.59
CA ASN A 497 6.90 -27.34 -50.98
C ASN A 497 6.49 -26.18 -51.91
N GLY A 498 6.38 -24.96 -51.40
CA GLY A 498 5.98 -23.75 -52.13
C GLY A 498 6.76 -22.52 -51.67
N THR A 499 6.08 -21.37 -51.57
CA THR A 499 6.69 -20.11 -51.09
C THR A 499 6.29 -19.84 -49.64
N LEU A 500 7.29 -19.52 -48.81
CA LEU A 500 7.13 -19.12 -47.41
C LEU A 500 7.90 -17.82 -47.16
N GLU A 501 7.22 -16.75 -46.77
CA GLU A 501 7.82 -15.46 -46.41
C GLU A 501 7.45 -15.15 -44.95
N VAL A 502 8.45 -14.82 -44.12
CA VAL A 502 8.37 -14.72 -42.65
C VAL A 502 9.34 -13.66 -42.12
N ASN A 503 9.24 -13.26 -40.86
CA ASN A 503 10.29 -12.47 -40.20
C ASN A 503 11.43 -13.37 -39.69
N GLU A 504 11.39 -13.90 -38.46
CA GLU A 504 12.33 -14.94 -37.99
C GLU A 504 11.71 -16.35 -37.91
N MET A 505 12.58 -17.38 -37.92
CA MET A 505 12.22 -18.77 -37.65
C MET A 505 13.16 -19.41 -36.62
N LYS A 506 12.64 -20.13 -35.61
CA LYS A 506 13.49 -20.93 -34.69
C LYS A 506 12.84 -22.21 -34.13
N GLY A 507 13.68 -23.22 -33.86
CA GLY A 507 13.33 -24.39 -33.02
C GLY A 507 13.11 -25.74 -33.74
N PHE A 508 13.60 -25.90 -34.98
CA PHE A 508 13.28 -27.08 -35.81
C PHE A 508 14.29 -28.22 -35.68
N ASP A 509 13.82 -29.44 -35.40
CA ASP A 509 14.68 -30.63 -35.36
C ASP A 509 15.11 -31.06 -36.77
N THR A 510 14.19 -30.99 -37.74
CA THR A 510 14.50 -31.11 -39.17
C THR A 510 13.73 -30.08 -40.00
N MET A 511 14.40 -29.45 -40.95
CA MET A 511 13.76 -28.65 -42.01
C MET A 511 14.07 -29.24 -43.39
N SER A 512 13.10 -29.19 -44.31
CA SER A 512 13.30 -29.55 -45.71
C SER A 512 12.64 -28.53 -46.64
N VAL A 513 13.35 -28.19 -47.72
CA VAL A 513 12.89 -27.23 -48.74
C VAL A 513 13.00 -27.91 -50.10
N ALA A 514 11.85 -28.14 -50.75
CA ALA A 514 11.77 -28.81 -52.04
C ALA A 514 12.44 -28.00 -53.17
N ALA A 515 12.80 -28.64 -54.29
CA ALA A 515 13.62 -28.02 -55.34
C ALA A 515 13.00 -26.75 -55.97
N ASP A 516 11.67 -26.71 -56.09
CA ASP A 516 10.92 -25.58 -56.64
C ASP A 516 10.37 -24.64 -55.53
N ALA A 517 10.76 -24.85 -54.27
CA ALA A 517 10.28 -24.08 -53.12
C ALA A 517 11.24 -22.93 -52.74
N THR A 518 10.67 -21.87 -52.17
CA THR A 518 11.39 -20.64 -51.78
C THR A 518 11.00 -20.21 -50.38
N VAL A 519 12.00 -19.96 -49.53
CA VAL A 519 11.82 -19.35 -48.22
C VAL A 519 12.44 -17.95 -48.25
N ALA A 520 11.78 -16.96 -47.67
CA ALA A 520 12.34 -15.64 -47.35
C ALA A 520 12.14 -15.36 -45.86
N ALA A 521 13.20 -14.99 -45.14
CA ALA A 521 13.18 -14.72 -43.71
C ALA A 521 14.21 -13.64 -43.35
N PHE A 522 13.92 -12.70 -42.46
CA PHE A 522 14.96 -11.85 -41.88
C PHE A 522 16.04 -12.71 -41.20
N ALA A 523 15.62 -13.67 -40.35
CA ALA A 523 16.51 -14.63 -39.72
C ALA A 523 15.98 -16.08 -39.69
N VAL A 524 16.91 -17.03 -39.67
CA VAL A 524 16.61 -18.45 -39.38
C VAL A 524 17.61 -18.94 -38.33
N ARG A 525 17.13 -19.56 -37.25
CA ARG A 525 17.94 -19.90 -36.06
C ARG A 525 17.60 -21.29 -35.54
N ASN A 526 18.52 -21.88 -34.76
CA ASN A 526 18.29 -23.10 -33.97
C ASN A 526 17.67 -24.28 -34.76
N ILE A 527 18.16 -24.55 -35.97
CA ILE A 527 17.77 -25.74 -36.74
C ILE A 527 18.83 -26.83 -36.58
N SER A 528 18.42 -28.02 -36.15
CA SER A 528 19.35 -29.15 -35.90
C SER A 528 19.75 -29.91 -37.17
N ASN A 529 18.87 -30.04 -38.17
CA ASN A 529 19.16 -30.68 -39.45
C ASN A 529 18.41 -29.99 -40.60
N LEU A 530 19.05 -29.85 -41.77
CA LEU A 530 18.47 -29.21 -42.95
C LEU A 530 18.70 -30.02 -44.23
N ALA A 531 17.63 -30.23 -45.00
CA ALA A 531 17.61 -30.82 -46.33
C ALA A 531 17.17 -29.76 -47.37
N LEU A 532 18.11 -28.91 -47.77
CA LEU A 532 17.89 -27.76 -48.65
C LEU A 532 18.08 -28.14 -50.11
N ASN A 533 17.00 -28.17 -50.90
CA ASN A 533 17.06 -28.37 -52.36
C ASN A 533 16.52 -27.18 -53.16
N GLY A 534 15.63 -26.38 -52.58
CA GLY A 534 15.17 -25.11 -53.13
C GLY A 534 16.03 -23.92 -52.70
N THR A 535 15.41 -22.78 -52.45
CA THR A 535 16.10 -21.52 -52.11
C THR A 535 15.68 -20.99 -50.75
N ILE A 536 16.63 -20.53 -49.94
CA ILE A 536 16.39 -19.75 -48.71
C ILE A 536 17.02 -18.36 -48.90
N THR A 537 16.25 -17.29 -48.67
CA THR A 537 16.69 -15.90 -48.76
C THR A 537 16.67 -15.31 -47.36
N CYS A 538 17.80 -14.81 -46.84
CA CYS A 538 17.83 -14.25 -45.48
C CYS A 538 18.94 -13.24 -45.20
N LYS A 539 18.78 -12.40 -44.16
CA LYS A 539 19.87 -11.55 -43.62
C LYS A 539 20.74 -12.31 -42.61
N TYR A 540 20.13 -13.17 -41.79
CA TYR A 540 20.80 -13.90 -40.72
C TYR A 540 20.48 -15.42 -40.76
N PHE A 541 21.48 -16.28 -40.62
CA PHE A 541 21.27 -17.74 -40.58
C PHE A 541 22.16 -18.43 -39.53
N MET A 542 21.53 -19.17 -38.60
CA MET A 542 22.16 -19.97 -37.55
C MET A 542 21.72 -21.43 -37.63
N LEU A 543 22.66 -22.31 -37.98
CA LEU A 543 22.51 -23.75 -37.78
C LEU A 543 23.31 -24.16 -36.53
N GLU A 544 22.62 -24.57 -35.47
CA GLU A 544 23.24 -24.98 -34.22
C GLU A 544 22.55 -26.23 -33.65
N LYS A 545 23.34 -27.13 -33.08
CA LYS A 545 22.87 -28.28 -32.32
C LYS A 545 23.54 -28.36 -30.96
N SER A 546 22.77 -28.73 -29.94
CA SER A 546 23.20 -28.90 -28.56
C SER A 546 24.36 -29.90 -28.43
N ALA A 547 25.30 -29.62 -27.53
CA ALA A 547 26.59 -30.30 -27.45
C ALA A 547 26.48 -31.82 -27.17
N GLY A 548 26.80 -32.65 -28.16
CA GLY A 548 26.91 -34.10 -28.03
C GLY A 548 26.95 -34.83 -29.38
N ASP A 549 26.08 -34.41 -30.31
CA ASP A 549 25.98 -34.94 -31.67
C ASP A 549 26.09 -33.80 -32.69
N ASN A 550 26.59 -34.10 -33.89
CA ASN A 550 26.58 -33.13 -34.98
C ASN A 550 25.17 -32.97 -35.58
N GLY A 551 24.83 -31.76 -36.03
CA GLY A 551 23.69 -31.50 -36.92
C GLY A 551 24.02 -31.86 -38.37
N ILE A 552 23.04 -32.23 -39.19
CA ILE A 552 23.26 -32.65 -40.58
C ILE A 552 22.72 -31.60 -41.57
N LEU A 553 23.60 -31.11 -42.45
CA LEU A 553 23.25 -30.22 -43.55
C LEU A 553 23.42 -30.94 -44.90
N SER A 554 22.36 -30.97 -45.72
CA SER A 554 22.26 -31.81 -46.91
C SER A 554 21.42 -31.17 -48.02
N GLY A 555 21.55 -31.68 -49.26
CA GLY A 555 20.85 -31.16 -50.45
C GLY A 555 21.69 -30.20 -51.29
N ASN A 556 21.12 -29.74 -52.43
CA ASN A 556 21.82 -28.96 -53.46
C ASN A 556 21.18 -27.59 -53.74
N GLY A 557 20.49 -27.02 -52.75
CA GLY A 557 19.83 -25.73 -52.88
C GLY A 557 20.75 -24.51 -52.64
N THR A 558 20.12 -23.33 -52.65
CA THR A 558 20.80 -22.04 -52.65
C THR A 558 20.43 -21.21 -51.43
N PHE A 559 21.42 -20.52 -50.84
CA PHE A 559 21.16 -19.38 -49.95
C PHE A 559 21.40 -18.06 -50.71
N LEU A 560 20.43 -17.15 -50.62
CA LEU A 560 20.51 -15.77 -51.09
C LEU A 560 20.58 -14.82 -49.89
N PHE A 561 21.43 -13.80 -49.97
CA PHE A 561 21.56 -12.77 -48.93
C PHE A 561 21.25 -11.39 -49.53
N ASN A 562 20.09 -10.83 -49.17
CA ASN A 562 19.62 -9.52 -49.63
C ASN A 562 20.00 -8.43 -48.61
N ASP A 563 20.35 -7.24 -49.11
CA ASP A 563 20.68 -6.07 -48.28
C ASP A 563 19.42 -5.43 -47.69
N TRP A 564 19.11 -5.81 -46.43
CA TRP A 564 18.08 -5.18 -45.61
C TRP A 564 18.72 -4.10 -44.72
N GLY A 565 19.03 -2.96 -45.32
CA GLY A 565 19.24 -1.70 -44.61
C GLY A 565 20.68 -1.41 -44.13
N GLY A 566 21.71 -1.96 -44.76
CA GLY A 566 23.09 -1.49 -44.55
C GLY A 566 23.86 -2.09 -43.38
N GLU A 567 23.43 -3.23 -42.84
CA GLU A 567 24.25 -4.09 -41.99
C GLU A 567 24.57 -5.42 -42.69
N SER A 568 25.78 -5.92 -42.46
CA SER A 568 26.32 -7.10 -43.14
C SER A 568 25.54 -8.39 -42.85
N PRO A 569 25.23 -9.22 -43.86
CA PRO A 569 24.57 -10.51 -43.66
C PRO A 569 25.47 -11.48 -42.89
N ASN A 570 24.90 -12.20 -41.92
CA ASN A 570 25.65 -13.04 -40.98
C ASN A 570 25.24 -14.51 -41.06
N LEU A 571 26.23 -15.40 -41.23
CA LEU A 571 26.05 -16.84 -41.43
C LEU A 571 26.88 -17.63 -40.41
N TYR A 572 26.23 -18.40 -39.56
CA TYR A 572 26.84 -19.08 -38.41
C TYR A 572 26.49 -20.58 -38.37
N PHE A 573 27.50 -21.42 -38.12
CA PHE A 573 27.37 -22.88 -38.00
C PHE A 573 28.07 -23.37 -36.73
N SER A 574 27.32 -23.99 -35.82
CA SER A 574 27.82 -24.58 -34.57
C SER A 574 27.49 -26.07 -34.52
N ASN A 575 28.51 -26.91 -34.28
CA ASN A 575 28.40 -28.38 -34.25
C ASN A 575 27.80 -29.03 -35.53
N VAL A 576 28.00 -28.43 -36.70
CA VAL A 576 27.40 -28.91 -37.97
C VAL A 576 28.33 -29.87 -38.73
N LYS A 577 27.74 -30.89 -39.35
CA LYS A 577 28.35 -31.76 -40.37
C LYS A 577 27.60 -31.61 -41.69
N ILE A 578 28.30 -31.19 -42.74
CA ILE A 578 27.79 -31.25 -44.12
C ILE A 578 27.85 -32.71 -44.59
N ASP A 579 26.78 -33.20 -45.23
CA ASP A 579 26.75 -34.58 -45.73
C ASP A 579 27.44 -34.74 -47.09
N ASN A 580 27.92 -35.96 -47.37
CA ASN A 580 28.80 -36.24 -48.51
C ASN A 580 28.04 -36.11 -49.86
N GLY A 581 28.19 -34.97 -50.52
CA GLY A 581 27.64 -34.69 -51.85
C GLY A 581 26.65 -33.54 -51.92
N ALA A 582 26.46 -32.77 -50.84
CA ALA A 582 25.70 -31.54 -50.85
C ALA A 582 26.48 -30.40 -51.54
N GLU A 583 25.98 -29.90 -52.68
CA GLU A 583 26.50 -28.70 -53.35
C GLU A 583 25.65 -27.48 -52.98
N ILE A 584 26.00 -26.83 -51.86
CA ILE A 584 25.30 -25.64 -51.37
C ILE A 584 25.90 -24.39 -52.02
N THR A 585 25.07 -23.64 -52.73
CA THR A 585 25.47 -22.38 -53.37
C THR A 585 25.13 -21.21 -52.46
N LEU A 586 26.11 -20.36 -52.16
CA LEU A 586 25.86 -19.04 -51.59
C LEU A 586 25.95 -18.00 -52.71
N ASP A 587 24.87 -17.27 -52.95
CA ASP A 587 24.83 -16.17 -53.90
C ASP A 587 24.56 -14.84 -53.16
N THR A 588 25.49 -13.90 -53.31
CA THR A 588 25.50 -12.61 -52.61
C THR A 588 25.26 -11.45 -53.60
N ALA A 589 24.47 -11.69 -54.65
CA ALA A 589 24.23 -10.73 -55.71
C ALA A 589 23.70 -9.38 -55.19
N GLY A 590 24.51 -8.34 -55.33
CA GLY A 590 24.26 -6.98 -54.81
C GLY A 590 25.27 -6.52 -53.76
N TYR A 591 25.86 -7.44 -52.97
CA TYR A 591 26.75 -7.09 -51.86
C TYR A 591 28.24 -7.16 -52.25
N THR A 592 28.97 -6.06 -52.11
CA THR A 592 30.44 -6.05 -52.10
C THR A 592 30.93 -6.24 -50.67
N PRO A 593 31.53 -7.39 -50.30
CA PRO A 593 31.90 -7.66 -48.91
C PRO A 593 33.01 -6.72 -48.43
N HIS A 594 32.82 -6.11 -47.26
CA HIS A 594 33.92 -5.54 -46.52
C HIS A 594 34.69 -6.69 -45.82
N ASN A 595 36.00 -6.51 -45.61
CA ASN A 595 36.92 -7.61 -45.25
C ASN A 595 36.71 -8.20 -43.83
N GLU A 596 35.68 -7.77 -43.11
CA GLU A 596 35.40 -8.17 -41.72
C GLU A 596 34.12 -9.02 -41.60
N ASP A 597 33.29 -9.07 -42.65
CA ASP A 597 31.91 -9.61 -42.62
C ASP A 597 31.80 -11.14 -42.76
N PHE A 598 32.89 -11.87 -43.05
CA PHE A 598 32.85 -13.31 -43.33
C PHE A 598 33.70 -14.13 -42.34
N LEU A 599 33.22 -14.22 -41.09
CA LEU A 599 33.88 -14.88 -39.96
C LEU A 599 33.80 -16.42 -39.99
N ILE A 600 34.28 -17.05 -41.06
CA ILE A 600 34.60 -18.49 -41.04
C ILE A 600 35.91 -18.66 -40.26
N GLY A 601 35.81 -19.17 -39.02
CA GLY A 601 36.87 -19.07 -38.01
C GLY A 601 38.15 -19.90 -38.25
N ASN A 602 38.97 -19.56 -39.25
CA ASN A 602 40.43 -19.79 -39.38
C ASN A 602 40.94 -19.04 -40.64
N LYS A 603 42.04 -18.29 -40.65
CA LYS A 603 43.03 -17.97 -39.62
C LYS A 603 43.82 -16.70 -40.01
N THR A 604 44.70 -16.23 -39.12
CA THR A 604 45.49 -15.01 -39.31
C THR A 604 46.38 -15.00 -40.56
N VAL A 605 46.19 -13.99 -41.40
CA VAL A 605 47.25 -13.39 -42.24
C VAL A 605 47.18 -11.87 -42.03
N SER A 606 48.35 -11.24 -41.88
CA SER A 606 48.48 -9.89 -41.33
C SER A 606 48.47 -8.78 -42.39
N GLY A 607 47.67 -7.73 -42.19
CA GLY A 607 47.86 -6.46 -42.90
C GLY A 607 46.81 -5.37 -42.62
N SER A 608 47.08 -4.46 -41.67
CA SER A 608 46.47 -3.11 -41.54
C SER A 608 44.93 -3.05 -41.58
N THR A 609 44.19 -3.08 -40.46
CA THR A 609 44.25 -2.14 -39.32
C THR A 609 43.89 -2.79 -37.96
N THR A 610 43.75 -2.02 -36.87
CA THR A 610 43.82 -2.54 -35.48
C THR A 610 42.61 -2.22 -34.59
N ALA A 611 41.80 -3.23 -34.30
CA ALA A 611 40.93 -3.38 -33.12
C ALA A 611 40.85 -4.89 -32.74
N PRO A 612 40.42 -5.28 -31.52
CA PRO A 612 40.51 -6.67 -31.06
C PRO A 612 39.18 -7.43 -31.00
N LEU A 613 39.29 -8.75 -31.21
CA LEU A 613 38.29 -9.76 -30.88
C LEU A 613 38.49 -10.27 -29.45
N GLU A 614 37.40 -10.48 -28.69
CA GLU A 614 37.35 -11.45 -27.59
C GLU A 614 36.07 -12.30 -27.68
N ASN A 615 36.12 -13.54 -27.17
CA ASN A 615 35.11 -14.61 -27.23
C ASN A 615 34.79 -15.23 -28.62
N ILE A 616 35.25 -16.47 -28.83
CA ILE A 616 34.93 -17.34 -29.98
C ILE A 616 34.76 -18.79 -29.49
N GLY A 617 33.70 -19.47 -29.94
CA GLY A 617 33.49 -20.93 -29.81
C GLY A 617 33.99 -21.73 -31.03
N CYS A 618 34.21 -23.04 -30.89
CA CYS A 618 34.90 -23.84 -31.92
C CYS A 618 33.98 -24.52 -32.94
N LEU A 619 34.25 -24.30 -34.24
CA LEU A 619 33.80 -25.17 -35.33
C LEU A 619 34.71 -26.41 -35.44
N VAL A 620 34.13 -27.61 -35.42
CA VAL A 620 34.86 -28.88 -35.58
C VAL A 620 34.58 -29.47 -36.97
N LEU A 621 35.49 -29.24 -37.91
CA LEU A 621 35.42 -29.86 -39.25
C LEU A 621 35.67 -31.37 -39.12
N GLY A 622 34.64 -32.17 -39.44
CA GLY A 622 34.75 -33.62 -39.58
C GLY A 622 35.71 -34.03 -40.70
N SER A 623 36.20 -35.26 -40.68
CA SER A 623 37.22 -35.75 -41.62
C SER A 623 36.66 -36.05 -43.02
N GLY A 624 36.30 -35.00 -43.76
CA GLY A 624 35.86 -35.03 -45.16
C GLY A 624 35.95 -33.64 -45.78
N TYR A 625 36.38 -33.56 -47.05
CA TYR A 625 36.46 -32.29 -47.77
C TYR A 625 35.06 -31.79 -48.13
N SER A 626 34.56 -30.81 -47.37
CA SER A 626 33.35 -30.05 -47.73
C SER A 626 33.78 -28.80 -48.49
N SER A 627 33.29 -28.61 -49.71
CA SER A 627 33.60 -27.43 -50.55
C SER A 627 32.50 -26.38 -50.40
N PHE A 628 32.86 -25.21 -49.87
CA PHE A 628 31.96 -24.06 -49.77
C PHE A 628 32.08 -23.21 -51.03
N LYS A 629 30.96 -22.98 -51.73
CA LYS A 629 30.96 -22.26 -53.02
C LYS A 629 30.28 -20.90 -52.88
N LEU A 630 31.11 -19.86 -52.84
CA LEU A 630 30.69 -18.46 -52.84
C LEU A 630 30.65 -17.93 -54.27
N THR A 631 29.56 -17.24 -54.62
CA THR A 631 29.37 -16.60 -55.92
C THR A 631 28.83 -15.19 -55.71
N GLY A 632 29.60 -14.18 -56.10
CA GLY A 632 29.24 -12.76 -55.97
C GLY A 632 29.12 -12.07 -57.32
N SER A 633 28.24 -11.07 -57.42
CA SER A 633 27.86 -10.44 -58.68
C SER A 633 28.84 -9.38 -59.21
N SER A 634 30.08 -9.77 -59.56
CA SER A 634 30.78 -9.23 -60.74
C SER A 634 32.14 -9.90 -61.05
N ASP A 635 32.88 -10.38 -60.05
CA ASP A 635 34.12 -11.17 -60.22
C ASP A 635 34.24 -12.21 -59.07
N SER A 636 34.50 -13.49 -59.39
CA SER A 636 34.42 -14.62 -58.45
C SER A 636 35.77 -15.01 -57.79
N TYR A 637 35.81 -15.18 -56.46
CA TYR A 637 37.01 -15.50 -55.65
C TYR A 637 36.69 -16.44 -54.43
N GLU A 638 37.71 -17.14 -53.88
CA GLU A 638 37.61 -18.14 -52.76
C GLU A 638 38.68 -17.85 -51.61
N TYR A 639 38.33 -17.54 -50.31
CA TYR A 639 39.23 -16.91 -49.25
C TYR A 639 38.85 -16.95 -47.70
N LEU A 640 39.70 -16.48 -46.69
CA LEU A 640 39.54 -16.24 -45.16
C LEU A 640 40.68 -15.37 -44.38
N TYR A 641 40.47 -14.52 -43.29
CA TYR A 641 41.51 -13.62 -42.51
C TYR A 641 41.28 -13.13 -40.98
N SER A 642 42.16 -12.31 -40.25
CA SER A 642 41.99 -11.63 -38.83
C SER A 642 43.11 -10.66 -38.17
N LEU A 643 42.88 -9.81 -37.07
CA LEU A 643 43.85 -8.79 -36.39
C LEU A 643 43.82 -8.36 -34.80
N SER A 644 44.26 -7.14 -34.24
CA SER A 644 44.62 -6.84 -32.74
C SER A 644 44.78 -5.32 -32.13
N PRO A 645 45.05 -4.98 -30.77
CA PRO A 645 44.92 -3.61 -30.02
C PRO A 645 45.99 -3.00 -28.94
N LYS A 646 45.82 -1.79 -28.24
CA LYS A 646 46.42 -1.30 -26.86
C LYS A 646 45.99 0.03 -26.03
N THR A 647 46.83 0.76 -25.18
CA THR A 647 46.56 1.39 -23.77
C THR A 647 47.10 2.85 -23.28
N PRO A 648 46.79 3.47 -22.03
CA PRO A 648 46.88 4.95 -21.58
C PRO A 648 47.79 5.52 -20.35
N LEU A 649 47.46 6.68 -19.59
CA LEU A 649 48.37 7.66 -18.78
C LEU A 649 48.05 8.30 -17.30
N LEU A 650 48.33 9.60 -16.88
CA LEU A 650 48.67 10.16 -15.47
C LEU A 650 48.30 11.68 -14.97
N VAL A 651 48.68 12.20 -13.71
CA VAL A 651 48.07 13.33 -12.84
C VAL A 651 48.93 14.22 -11.76
N PRO A 652 48.62 15.52 -11.30
CA PRO A 652 49.25 16.39 -10.17
C PRO A 652 48.38 17.40 -9.21
N THR A 653 48.89 18.01 -8.05
CA THR A 653 48.24 18.36 -6.66
C THR A 653 47.99 19.79 -5.95
N VAL A 654 47.12 19.94 -4.87
CA VAL A 654 46.67 21.19 -4.05
C VAL A 654 46.28 21.04 -2.51
N ALA A 655 45.99 22.15 -1.72
CA ALA A 655 45.52 22.18 -0.28
C ALA A 655 44.54 23.34 0.20
N LEU A 656 43.79 23.15 1.33
CA LEU A 656 42.76 24.09 1.92
C LEU A 656 42.88 24.40 3.46
N ALA A 657 42.22 25.48 3.95
CA ALA A 657 42.03 25.82 5.39
C ALA A 657 40.81 26.75 5.68
N ALA A 658 40.29 26.76 6.93
CA ALA A 658 39.11 27.56 7.35
C ALA A 658 39.42 28.92 8.02
N ASN A 659 38.54 29.92 7.86
CA ASN A 659 38.74 31.31 8.27
C ASN A 659 37.69 31.82 9.27
N ALA A 660 38.02 31.75 10.56
CA ALA A 660 37.15 32.08 11.68
C ALA A 660 36.72 33.56 11.81
N ALA A 661 37.32 34.50 11.05
CA ALA A 661 36.93 35.91 11.10
C ALA A 661 35.66 36.19 10.27
N ASN A 662 35.44 35.40 9.21
CA ASN A 662 34.38 35.64 8.22
C ASN A 662 33.48 34.39 7.98
N GLY A 663 33.86 33.22 8.48
CA GLY A 663 33.14 31.94 8.28
C GLY A 663 33.51 31.17 6.99
N GLY A 664 34.39 31.71 6.14
CA GLY A 664 34.74 31.14 4.83
C GLY A 664 35.99 30.24 4.81
N LEU A 665 36.47 29.91 3.61
CA LEU A 665 37.66 29.08 3.37
C LEU A 665 38.82 29.86 2.69
N SER A 666 40.00 29.26 2.68
CA SER A 666 41.23 29.74 2.02
C SER A 666 42.04 28.58 1.45
N TYR A 667 42.88 28.84 0.44
CA TYR A 667 43.56 27.79 -0.35
C TYR A 667 45.06 28.06 -0.56
N THR A 668 45.82 27.00 -0.88
CA THR A 668 47.23 27.10 -1.34
C THR A 668 47.58 25.94 -2.30
N ILE A 669 48.27 26.25 -3.40
CA ILE A 669 48.64 25.32 -4.48
C ILE A 669 50.15 25.06 -4.48
N THR A 670 50.58 23.81 -4.73
CA THR A 670 52.00 23.44 -4.84
C THR A 670 52.30 22.77 -6.20
N PRO A 671 53.07 23.40 -7.10
CA PRO A 671 53.39 22.85 -8.42
C PRO A 671 54.19 21.52 -8.39
N GLY A 672 53.99 20.68 -9.40
CA GLY A 672 54.77 19.45 -9.61
C GLY A 672 56.21 19.72 -10.06
N VAL A 673 57.19 19.07 -9.44
CA VAL A 673 58.61 19.39 -9.63
C VAL A 673 59.18 18.73 -10.90
N GLY A 674 59.13 19.44 -12.04
CA GLY A 674 59.68 18.91 -13.31
C GLY A 674 59.61 19.84 -14.53
N GLU A 675 59.60 21.17 -14.35
CA GLU A 675 59.33 22.12 -15.44
C GLU A 675 60.47 22.29 -16.46
N THR A 676 60.11 22.26 -17.75
CA THR A 676 60.68 23.15 -18.78
C THR A 676 59.60 23.84 -19.64
N GLY A 677 58.32 23.72 -19.27
CA GLY A 677 57.18 24.33 -19.96
C GLY A 677 56.53 25.43 -19.12
N THR A 678 55.97 26.45 -19.76
CA THR A 678 55.41 27.62 -19.09
C THR A 678 53.94 27.40 -18.71
N VAL A 679 53.67 27.15 -17.43
CA VAL A 679 52.29 27.12 -16.90
C VAL A 679 51.73 28.55 -16.88
N SER A 680 50.49 28.72 -17.35
CA SER A 680 49.85 30.04 -17.48
C SER A 680 48.91 30.40 -16.32
N GLY A 681 48.41 29.38 -15.60
CA GLY A 681 47.52 29.52 -14.46
C GLY A 681 47.15 28.15 -13.88
N TYR A 682 46.36 28.15 -12.82
CA TYR A 682 45.81 26.94 -12.21
C TYR A 682 44.29 27.05 -12.11
N VAL A 683 43.62 25.91 -12.07
CA VAL A 683 42.18 25.83 -11.84
C VAL A 683 41.91 24.91 -10.66
N ILE A 684 41.17 25.40 -9.67
CA ILE A 684 40.72 24.62 -8.52
C ILE A 684 39.27 24.16 -8.73
N GLN A 685 39.04 22.86 -8.68
CA GLN A 685 37.70 22.27 -8.57
C GLN A 685 37.38 22.10 -7.08
N MET A 686 36.35 22.77 -6.57
CA MET A 686 35.81 22.48 -5.24
C MET A 686 34.92 21.23 -5.32
N LEU A 687 34.93 20.39 -4.29
CA LEU A 687 34.07 19.20 -4.19
C LEU A 687 33.49 19.07 -2.78
N GLU A 688 32.49 18.21 -2.63
CA GLU A 688 31.98 17.80 -1.31
C GLU A 688 33.03 17.02 -0.52
N SER A 689 32.82 16.81 0.79
CA SER A 689 33.77 16.09 1.66
C SER A 689 34.13 14.67 1.19
N SER A 690 33.27 14.04 0.38
CA SER A 690 33.51 12.76 -0.31
C SER A 690 34.58 12.82 -1.40
N GLY A 691 34.83 13.99 -1.99
CA GLY A 691 35.73 14.17 -3.13
C GLY A 691 35.20 13.63 -4.47
N THR A 692 33.90 13.31 -4.56
CA THR A 692 33.22 12.78 -5.76
C THR A 692 32.49 13.85 -6.55
N THR A 693 31.63 14.64 -5.90
CA THR A 693 30.71 15.60 -6.52
C THR A 693 31.32 16.99 -6.57
N GLU A 694 31.25 17.67 -7.72
CA GLU A 694 31.84 19.00 -7.91
C GLU A 694 30.89 20.11 -7.40
N VAL A 695 31.42 21.08 -6.66
CA VAL A 695 30.66 22.08 -5.90
C VAL A 695 30.92 23.47 -6.48
N GLY A 696 30.13 23.80 -7.50
CA GLY A 696 30.25 25.07 -8.24
C GLY A 696 31.39 25.09 -9.26
N ASP A 697 31.53 26.23 -9.93
CA ASP A 697 32.39 26.40 -11.10
C ASP A 697 33.90 26.24 -10.81
N GLU A 698 34.64 25.85 -11.86
CA GLU A 698 36.10 25.81 -11.91
C GLU A 698 36.72 27.17 -11.53
N ILE A 699 37.32 27.27 -10.33
CA ILE A 699 37.89 28.52 -9.83
C ILE A 699 39.26 28.76 -10.47
N ALA A 700 39.29 29.68 -11.44
CA ALA A 700 40.51 30.12 -12.11
C ALA A 700 41.42 30.94 -11.17
N CYS A 701 42.57 30.36 -10.80
CA CYS A 701 43.54 30.94 -9.87
C CYS A 701 44.71 31.61 -10.60
N THR A 702 44.80 32.94 -10.49
CA THR A 702 45.91 33.76 -11.02
C THR A 702 47.17 33.77 -10.14
N GLY A 703 47.16 33.02 -9.02
CA GLY A 703 48.27 32.89 -8.08
C GLY A 703 48.08 31.68 -7.16
N THR A 704 49.15 31.29 -6.45
CA THR A 704 49.23 30.03 -5.70
C THR A 704 48.59 30.04 -4.30
N SER A 705 47.97 31.14 -3.86
CA SER A 705 47.19 31.19 -2.60
C SER A 705 46.14 32.30 -2.62
N GLY A 706 45.05 32.12 -1.88
CA GLY A 706 43.94 33.08 -1.82
C GLY A 706 42.83 32.70 -0.83
N ASN A 707 41.81 33.54 -0.75
CA ASN A 707 40.60 33.31 0.04
C ASN A 707 39.42 33.00 -0.88
N ILE A 708 38.54 32.10 -0.44
CA ILE A 708 37.28 31.79 -1.14
C ILE A 708 36.15 32.58 -0.44
N PRO A 709 35.47 33.51 -1.13
CA PRO A 709 34.41 34.33 -0.54
C PRO A 709 33.16 33.49 -0.21
N LEU A 710 32.42 33.90 0.82
CA LEU A 710 31.27 33.16 1.35
C LEU A 710 29.97 33.53 0.60
N SER A 711 29.97 33.31 -0.72
CA SER A 711 28.90 33.73 -1.63
C SER A 711 28.69 32.69 -2.75
N ALA A 712 27.90 31.66 -2.45
CA ALA A 712 27.80 30.38 -3.17
C ALA A 712 29.16 29.63 -3.25
N THR A 713 29.32 28.39 -2.76
CA THR A 713 28.35 27.32 -2.45
C THR A 713 28.70 26.62 -1.12
N ILE A 714 29.20 27.39 -0.14
CA ILE A 714 29.79 26.88 1.12
C ILE A 714 28.80 27.09 2.29
N ILE A 715 28.39 25.99 2.94
CA ILE A 715 27.39 25.97 4.02
C ILE A 715 28.09 25.97 5.40
N SER A 716 27.58 26.77 6.35
CA SER A 716 28.08 26.78 7.73
C SER A 716 27.64 25.53 8.48
N GLY A 717 28.61 24.73 8.94
CA GLY A 717 28.41 23.38 9.49
C GLY A 717 28.99 22.26 8.62
N SER A 718 29.24 22.53 7.34
CA SER A 718 29.68 21.52 6.36
C SER A 718 31.20 21.44 6.19
N SER A 719 31.66 20.39 5.51
CA SER A 719 33.07 20.15 5.15
C SER A 719 33.23 19.97 3.63
N TYR A 720 34.35 20.45 3.07
CA TYR A 720 34.58 20.50 1.62
C TYR A 720 35.97 20.01 1.21
N CYS A 721 36.08 19.45 0.01
CA CYS A 721 37.31 19.06 -0.69
C CYS A 721 37.72 20.08 -1.76
N ALA A 722 38.97 19.99 -2.26
CA ALA A 722 39.38 20.62 -3.52
C ALA A 722 40.47 19.83 -4.28
N LYS A 723 40.40 19.82 -5.63
CA LYS A 723 41.40 19.28 -6.58
C LYS A 723 41.96 20.40 -7.47
N VAL A 724 43.10 20.19 -8.16
CA VAL A 724 43.67 21.20 -9.08
C VAL A 724 44.18 20.59 -10.40
N LYS A 725 44.12 21.37 -11.49
CA LYS A 725 44.82 21.12 -12.76
C LYS A 725 45.71 22.31 -13.14
N ALA A 726 46.75 22.07 -13.93
CA ALA A 726 47.69 23.10 -14.39
C ALA A 726 47.41 23.49 -15.85
N VAL A 727 47.19 24.78 -16.13
CA VAL A 727 46.77 25.23 -17.47
C VAL A 727 47.99 25.61 -18.31
N ALA A 728 48.25 24.82 -19.36
CA ALA A 728 49.33 25.06 -20.31
C ALA A 728 49.18 26.43 -21.02
N GLY A 729 50.29 27.18 -21.14
CA GLY A 729 50.31 28.36 -22.00
C GLY A 729 50.09 27.99 -23.48
N ALA A 730 49.51 28.92 -24.26
CA ALA A 730 48.92 28.67 -25.58
C ALA A 730 49.92 28.37 -26.75
N ALA A 731 50.88 27.47 -26.57
CA ALA A 731 51.87 27.07 -27.59
C ALA A 731 52.56 25.72 -27.33
N SER A 732 51.84 24.59 -27.23
CA SER A 732 52.44 23.24 -27.30
C SER A 732 51.45 22.10 -27.56
N ASP A 733 51.82 21.15 -28.42
CA ASP A 733 51.07 19.90 -28.69
C ASP A 733 51.20 18.89 -27.54
N TYR A 734 50.62 19.19 -26.38
CA TYR A 734 50.52 18.28 -25.24
C TYR A 734 49.06 18.17 -24.76
N MET A 735 48.67 16.95 -24.37
CA MET A 735 47.37 16.70 -23.73
C MET A 735 47.30 17.37 -22.37
N ASP A 736 46.09 17.79 -21.96
CA ASP A 736 45.84 18.39 -20.66
C ASP A 736 46.17 17.44 -19.51
N SER A 737 46.62 17.99 -18.37
CA SER A 737 47.01 17.21 -17.20
C SER A 737 45.83 17.01 -16.25
N GLY A 738 45.43 15.74 -16.03
CA GLY A 738 44.27 15.41 -15.19
C GLY A 738 44.42 15.84 -13.72
N TYR A 739 43.29 16.08 -13.05
CA TYR A 739 43.17 16.53 -11.66
C TYR A 739 43.78 15.60 -10.60
N SER A 740 44.39 16.16 -9.55
CA SER A 740 44.84 15.41 -8.35
C SER A 740 43.76 14.81 -7.46
N GLY A 741 44.19 14.01 -6.49
CA GLY A 741 43.51 13.87 -5.20
C GLY A 741 43.39 15.20 -4.40
N ALA A 742 42.57 15.17 -3.35
CA ALA A 742 41.99 16.35 -2.72
C ALA A 742 42.44 16.62 -1.26
N SER A 743 42.05 17.79 -0.73
CA SER A 743 42.34 18.27 0.64
C SER A 743 41.10 18.93 1.28
N THR A 744 40.92 18.82 2.61
CA THR A 744 39.64 19.10 3.30
C THR A 744 39.68 20.15 4.44
N ALA A 745 38.54 20.84 4.67
CA ALA A 745 38.30 21.75 5.81
C ALA A 745 36.80 21.90 6.17
N ALA A 746 36.44 22.44 7.36
CA ALA A 746 35.09 22.43 7.96
C ALA A 746 34.64 23.76 8.66
N VAL A 747 33.32 23.93 8.92
CA VAL A 747 32.65 25.14 9.50
C VAL A 747 31.61 24.74 10.61
N ALA A 748 30.97 25.66 11.37
CA ALA A 748 30.18 25.36 12.61
C ALA A 748 28.77 26.07 12.77
N ALA A 749 27.98 25.73 13.81
CA ALA A 749 26.54 26.10 14.01
C ALA A 749 26.05 26.29 15.50
N GLN A 750 24.72 26.50 15.77
CA GLN A 750 24.09 26.92 17.06
C GLN A 750 22.62 26.36 17.27
N ALA A 751 21.95 26.47 18.45
CA ALA A 751 20.77 25.61 18.86
C ALA A 751 19.55 26.27 19.65
N PRO A 752 18.38 25.58 19.87
CA PRO A 752 17.05 26.13 20.31
C PRO A 752 16.42 25.61 21.68
N LEU A 753 15.06 25.53 21.83
CA LEU A 753 14.24 25.47 23.09
C LEU A 753 12.89 24.68 22.98
N ASN A 754 12.22 24.30 24.10
CA ASN A 754 10.99 23.43 24.21
C ASN A 754 9.69 24.11 24.78
N THR A 755 8.50 23.51 24.59
CA THR A 755 7.16 23.87 25.15
C THR A 755 6.37 22.65 25.70
N ILE A 756 5.04 22.54 25.54
CA ILE A 756 4.12 21.46 26.02
C ILE A 756 2.76 21.51 25.25
N PRO A 757 2.01 20.39 25.14
CA PRO A 757 0.91 20.28 24.19
C PRO A 757 -0.41 20.84 24.74
N VAL A 758 -1.21 21.38 23.84
CA VAL A 758 -2.51 21.99 24.13
C VAL A 758 -3.56 21.55 23.11
N ARG A 759 -4.82 21.44 23.55
CA ARG A 759 -5.94 21.35 22.59
C ARG A 759 -5.91 22.63 21.74
N LYS A 760 -5.94 22.52 20.40
CA LYS A 760 -5.69 23.68 19.52
C LYS A 760 -6.62 24.84 19.82
N ILE A 761 -6.10 26.06 19.69
CA ILE A 761 -6.83 27.28 20.03
C ILE A 761 -7.96 27.51 19.02
N GLY A 762 -9.15 27.07 19.39
CA GLY A 762 -10.35 27.02 18.54
C GLY A 762 -11.21 25.79 18.82
N VAL A 763 -10.58 24.68 19.23
CA VAL A 763 -11.23 23.40 19.46
C VAL A 763 -12.17 23.44 20.68
N PRO A 764 -13.46 23.10 20.55
CA PRO A 764 -14.39 22.99 21.69
C PRO A 764 -14.11 21.74 22.52
N ALA A 765 -14.44 21.72 23.81
CA ALA A 765 -14.17 20.54 24.66
C ALA A 765 -15.16 19.35 24.45
N THR A 766 -16.23 19.51 23.65
CA THR A 766 -17.34 18.54 23.50
C THR A 766 -18.02 18.59 22.12
N ALA A 767 -18.74 17.51 21.76
CA ALA A 767 -19.26 17.11 20.44
C ALA A 767 -20.38 16.02 20.58
N THR A 768 -21.06 15.54 19.51
CA THR A 768 -22.40 14.85 19.58
C THR A 768 -22.84 13.82 18.47
N ALA A 769 -21.98 13.32 17.57
CA ALA A 769 -22.12 12.12 16.69
C ALA A 769 -23.52 11.63 16.15
N SER A 770 -23.89 11.88 14.89
CA SER A 770 -25.15 11.49 14.17
C SER A 770 -25.19 10.24 13.24
N VAL A 771 -24.80 9.00 13.61
CA VAL A 771 -24.51 7.90 12.64
C VAL A 771 -25.51 6.71 12.61
N LYS A 772 -25.76 6.10 11.45
CA LYS A 772 -26.71 4.97 11.25
C LYS A 772 -26.20 3.66 11.92
N VAL A 773 -27.11 2.80 12.39
CA VAL A 773 -26.74 1.54 13.06
C VAL A 773 -26.03 0.60 12.07
N LYS A 774 -24.84 0.09 12.45
CA LYS A 774 -23.86 -0.61 11.58
C LYS A 774 -23.14 0.25 10.52
N SER A 775 -23.18 1.58 10.60
CA SER A 775 -22.34 2.46 9.77
C SER A 775 -21.12 2.97 10.56
N VAL A 776 -19.98 3.16 9.88
CA VAL A 776 -18.73 3.65 10.49
C VAL A 776 -18.79 5.17 10.70
N TYR A 777 -18.16 5.64 11.77
CA TYR A 777 -17.86 7.02 12.13
C TYR A 777 -16.33 7.21 12.18
N THR A 778 -15.84 8.43 11.95
CA THR A 778 -14.41 8.74 11.85
C THR A 778 -14.09 10.11 12.45
N LEU A 779 -12.90 10.28 13.02
CA LEU A 779 -12.39 11.54 13.61
C LEU A 779 -10.85 11.58 13.56
N ASN A 780 -10.23 12.72 13.21
CA ASN A 780 -8.77 12.90 13.34
C ASN A 780 -8.40 13.71 14.60
N LEU A 781 -7.46 13.20 15.40
CA LEU A 781 -6.99 13.76 16.67
C LEU A 781 -5.76 14.66 16.55
N GLU A 782 -4.99 14.55 15.47
CA GLU A 782 -3.95 15.53 15.11
C GLU A 782 -4.54 16.91 14.77
N ASN A 783 -5.84 16.99 14.49
CA ASN A 783 -6.57 18.26 14.38
C ASN A 783 -6.92 18.81 15.77
N ILE A 784 -7.28 17.93 16.72
CA ILE A 784 -7.75 18.32 18.06
C ILE A 784 -6.64 18.93 18.93
N PHE A 785 -5.37 18.50 18.80
CA PHE A 785 -4.26 18.97 19.65
C PHE A 785 -3.02 19.41 18.86
N MET A 786 -2.25 20.34 19.43
CA MET A 786 -0.94 20.79 18.92
C MET A 786 0.09 20.80 20.04
N ASP A 787 1.36 20.73 19.67
CA ASP A 787 2.48 21.28 20.43
C ASP A 787 3.11 22.46 19.67
N ALA A 788 3.82 23.36 20.36
CA ALA A 788 4.29 24.65 19.84
C ALA A 788 5.74 24.66 19.33
N ASP A 789 6.55 23.67 19.73
CA ASP A 789 7.91 23.37 19.26
C ASP A 789 7.95 22.12 18.37
N ASN A 790 6.80 21.43 18.29
CA ASN A 790 6.47 20.40 17.31
C ASN A 790 7.13 19.04 17.64
N ASP A 791 7.21 18.72 18.94
CA ASP A 791 7.51 17.36 19.43
C ASP A 791 6.40 16.35 19.02
N ALA A 792 6.73 15.05 19.02
CA ALA A 792 5.87 14.01 18.44
C ALA A 792 4.71 13.61 19.37
N MET A 793 3.47 13.70 18.88
CA MET A 793 2.26 13.55 19.71
C MET A 793 1.54 12.21 19.57
N THR A 794 0.99 11.73 20.68
CA THR A 794 0.15 10.51 20.80
C THR A 794 -1.22 10.83 21.37
N TYR A 795 -2.25 10.00 21.09
CA TYR A 795 -3.66 10.33 21.36
C TYR A 795 -4.46 9.23 22.06
N THR A 796 -5.58 9.65 22.66
CA THR A 796 -6.39 8.82 23.56
C THR A 796 -7.90 9.13 23.43
N VAL A 797 -8.80 8.21 23.82
CA VAL A 797 -10.27 8.20 23.58
C VAL A 797 -11.11 7.39 24.59
N SER A 798 -12.28 7.89 25.04
CA SER A 798 -13.15 7.21 26.04
C SER A 798 -14.66 7.26 25.75
N MET A 799 -15.24 6.17 25.24
CA MET A 799 -16.66 6.02 24.87
C MET A 799 -17.63 5.90 26.06
N ASN A 800 -18.80 6.54 25.91
CA ASN A 800 -19.66 7.05 26.99
C ASN A 800 -18.98 7.77 28.20
N GLY A 801 -17.65 7.93 28.22
CA GLY A 801 -16.88 8.88 29.04
C GLY A 801 -16.24 8.32 30.32
N GLY A 802 -15.42 7.26 30.23
CA GLY A 802 -14.57 6.78 31.33
C GLY A 802 -13.09 7.24 31.25
N MET A 803 -12.14 6.47 31.78
CA MET A 803 -10.72 6.59 31.40
C MET A 803 -10.59 6.38 29.89
N ALA A 804 -9.88 7.27 29.22
CA ALA A 804 -9.51 7.03 27.83
C ALA A 804 -8.65 5.77 27.65
N VAL A 805 -8.87 5.07 26.55
CA VAL A 805 -7.85 4.25 25.89
C VAL A 805 -7.15 5.07 24.80
N GLY A 806 -6.47 4.47 23.85
CA GLY A 806 -5.58 5.12 22.89
C GLY A 806 -6.29 5.30 21.56
N ALA A 807 -5.66 6.08 20.69
CA ALA A 807 -6.19 6.31 19.37
C ALA A 807 -5.04 6.61 18.41
N ASN A 808 -4.95 5.81 17.35
CA ASN A 808 -4.42 6.27 16.09
C ASN A 808 -5.05 7.63 15.75
N ALA A 809 -4.27 8.57 15.19
CA ALA A 809 -4.73 9.92 14.89
C ALA A 809 -6.09 9.91 14.17
N ASN A 810 -6.21 9.13 13.09
CA ASN A 810 -7.49 8.79 12.46
C ASN A 810 -8.19 7.64 13.21
N TYR A 811 -9.15 8.01 14.05
CA TYR A 811 -9.92 7.12 14.91
C TYR A 811 -11.30 6.75 14.30
N THR A 812 -11.78 5.50 14.44
CA THR A 812 -13.06 5.02 13.86
C THR A 812 -14.02 4.31 14.85
N PHE A 813 -15.34 4.44 14.65
CA PHE A 813 -16.37 3.79 15.49
C PHE A 813 -17.62 3.31 14.71
N THR A 814 -18.06 2.07 14.93
CA THR A 814 -19.30 1.54 14.32
C THR A 814 -20.35 1.22 15.39
N PRO A 815 -21.36 2.08 15.64
CA PRO A 815 -22.44 1.77 16.59
C PRO A 815 -23.33 0.63 16.09
N THR A 816 -23.20 -0.55 16.71
CA THR A 816 -23.93 -1.78 16.39
C THR A 816 -25.39 -1.80 16.87
N VAL A 817 -25.77 -0.90 17.78
CA VAL A 817 -27.13 -0.77 18.33
C VAL A 817 -27.62 0.67 18.33
N LYS A 818 -28.95 0.86 18.36
CA LYS A 818 -29.57 2.18 18.50
C LYS A 818 -29.45 2.68 19.96
N GLY A 819 -28.46 3.53 20.20
CA GLY A 819 -28.20 4.23 21.48
C GLY A 819 -27.33 5.46 21.25
N THR A 820 -26.78 6.04 22.33
CA THR A 820 -25.89 7.23 22.33
C THR A 820 -24.56 6.91 23.06
N THR A 821 -23.43 7.47 22.58
CA THR A 821 -22.07 7.01 22.89
C THR A 821 -21.04 8.14 23.03
N THR A 822 -20.84 8.70 24.23
CA THR A 822 -19.90 9.81 24.53
C THR A 822 -18.42 9.44 24.59
N LEU A 823 -17.71 9.49 23.46
CA LEU A 823 -16.24 9.51 23.34
C LEU A 823 -15.59 10.68 24.12
N VAL A 824 -14.37 10.54 24.64
CA VAL A 824 -13.59 11.60 25.34
C VAL A 824 -12.08 11.44 25.08
N PHE A 825 -11.42 12.43 24.48
CA PHE A 825 -10.07 12.37 23.95
C PHE A 825 -9.07 13.34 24.61
N ALA A 826 -7.79 12.96 24.63
CA ALA A 826 -6.65 13.75 25.14
C ALA A 826 -5.36 13.37 24.39
N ALA A 827 -4.34 14.23 24.39
CA ALA A 827 -3.04 13.99 23.73
C ALA A 827 -1.84 14.10 24.69
N ASN A 828 -0.65 13.71 24.23
CA ASN A 828 0.63 13.80 24.95
C ASN A 828 1.79 13.95 23.94
N ASP A 829 2.81 14.76 24.23
CA ASP A 829 3.98 15.07 23.35
C ASP A 829 5.23 14.20 23.64
N GLY A 830 5.11 13.18 24.49
CA GLY A 830 6.21 12.40 25.03
C GLY A 830 6.79 12.94 26.35
N ILE A 831 6.39 14.14 26.79
CA ILE A 831 6.88 14.81 28.01
C ILE A 831 5.73 15.17 28.97
N ALA A 832 4.56 15.57 28.48
CA ALA A 832 3.39 15.97 29.25
C ALA A 832 2.04 15.70 28.55
N ASP A 833 0.99 15.41 29.33
CA ASP A 833 -0.38 15.33 28.84
C ASP A 833 -0.96 16.72 28.52
N SER A 834 -1.80 16.79 27.48
CA SER A 834 -2.55 17.97 27.11
C SER A 834 -3.51 18.39 28.23
N VAL A 835 -3.42 19.64 28.67
CA VAL A 835 -4.12 20.15 29.88
C VAL A 835 -5.66 20.18 29.75
N GLU A 836 -6.19 19.98 28.54
CA GLU A 836 -7.64 19.96 28.26
C GLU A 836 -8.02 18.75 27.37
N THR A 837 -9.31 18.41 27.29
CA THR A 837 -9.84 17.23 26.57
C THR A 837 -10.94 17.58 25.55
N TYR A 838 -11.41 16.60 24.77
CA TYR A 838 -12.39 16.72 23.67
C TYR A 838 -13.46 15.61 23.71
N THR A 839 -14.77 15.79 23.44
CA THR A 839 -15.80 14.80 23.91
C THR A 839 -17.01 14.54 22.97
N VAL A 840 -17.05 13.48 22.13
CA VAL A 840 -18.12 13.23 21.11
C VAL A 840 -19.26 12.28 21.54
N THR A 841 -20.51 12.77 21.66
CA THR A 841 -21.71 12.08 22.20
C THR A 841 -22.61 11.39 21.16
N LEU A 842 -22.24 10.19 20.71
CA LEU A 842 -22.63 9.66 19.40
C LEU A 842 -23.85 8.70 19.36
N THR A 843 -24.94 9.13 18.70
CA THR A 843 -26.30 8.56 18.62
C THR A 843 -26.65 7.82 17.31
N ALA A 844 -27.48 6.74 17.33
CA ALA A 844 -27.80 5.91 16.13
C ALA A 844 -29.28 5.59 15.76
N LYS A 845 -29.57 5.27 14.47
CA LYS A 845 -30.92 5.33 13.78
C LYS A 845 -31.20 4.18 12.74
N LYS A 846 -32.46 3.98 12.23
CA LYS A 846 -32.95 2.79 11.41
C LYS A 846 -34.12 3.03 10.37
N SER A 847 -34.12 2.38 9.18
CA SER A 847 -34.83 2.76 7.90
C SER A 847 -36.20 2.10 7.49
N SER A 848 -36.87 2.57 6.40
CA SER A 848 -38.09 2.02 5.70
C SER A 848 -38.32 2.57 4.25
N SER A 849 -39.18 1.99 3.37
CA SER A 849 -39.07 2.15 1.88
C SER A 849 -40.33 2.26 0.96
N GLY A 850 -40.12 2.89 -0.24
CA GLY A 850 -40.41 2.38 -1.62
C GLY A 850 -41.71 2.74 -2.38
N SER A 851 -41.84 2.70 -3.73
CA SER A 851 -40.87 2.57 -4.88
C SER A 851 -41.57 2.68 -6.28
N SER A 852 -41.06 3.46 -7.27
CA SER A 852 -41.31 3.35 -8.75
C SER A 852 -40.43 4.37 -9.54
N SER A 853 -39.86 4.14 -10.73
CA SER A 853 -40.00 3.05 -11.75
C SER A 853 -38.84 2.96 -12.76
N GLY A 854 -38.49 1.76 -13.25
CA GLY A 854 -37.99 1.55 -14.63
C GLY A 854 -36.60 0.90 -14.81
N GLY A 855 -36.56 -0.40 -15.16
CA GLY A 855 -35.35 -1.13 -15.62
C GLY A 855 -34.30 -1.44 -14.53
N SER A 856 -33.50 -2.51 -14.60
CA SER A 856 -33.66 -3.78 -15.33
C SER A 856 -33.08 -4.95 -14.50
N SER A 857 -33.49 -6.19 -14.78
CA SER A 857 -32.84 -7.47 -14.43
C SER A 857 -32.05 -7.58 -13.11
N GLY A 858 -32.68 -8.13 -12.05
CA GLY A 858 -32.11 -8.23 -10.68
C GLY A 858 -32.13 -9.61 -10.00
N SER A 859 -31.83 -10.70 -10.74
CA SER A 859 -31.31 -12.00 -10.24
C SER A 859 -32.16 -12.96 -9.36
N SER A 860 -31.68 -14.21 -9.34
CA SER A 860 -31.81 -15.27 -8.32
C SER A 860 -33.10 -16.14 -8.19
N SER A 861 -32.91 -17.44 -8.43
CA SER A 861 -33.54 -18.61 -7.77
C SER A 861 -32.79 -19.85 -8.28
N GLY A 862 -32.51 -20.92 -7.52
CA GLY A 862 -32.84 -21.19 -6.12
C GLY A 862 -33.19 -22.66 -5.91
N ASN A 863 -32.16 -23.49 -5.63
CA ASN A 863 -32.21 -24.78 -4.92
C ASN A 863 -33.25 -25.86 -5.34
N THR A 864 -32.80 -26.97 -5.93
CA THR A 864 -32.95 -28.35 -5.37
C THR A 864 -32.29 -29.39 -6.28
N GLY A 865 -31.59 -30.38 -5.69
CA GLY A 865 -30.71 -31.28 -6.42
C GLY A 865 -31.37 -32.56 -6.98
N ASN A 866 -30.92 -32.97 -8.18
CA ASN A 866 -30.81 -34.37 -8.58
C ASN A 866 -29.68 -34.54 -9.62
N THR A 867 -29.27 -35.78 -9.88
CA THR A 867 -28.01 -36.20 -10.52
C THR A 867 -27.63 -35.58 -11.89
N ALA A 868 -26.33 -35.24 -12.02
CA ALA A 868 -25.47 -35.17 -13.23
C ALA A 868 -25.23 -33.83 -14.01
N THR A 869 -23.94 -33.45 -14.07
CA THR A 869 -23.19 -32.70 -15.12
C THR A 869 -23.30 -31.16 -15.33
N THR A 870 -22.10 -30.54 -15.38
CA THR A 870 -21.67 -29.35 -16.17
C THR A 870 -21.76 -27.90 -15.60
N ALA A 871 -20.66 -27.15 -15.81
CA ALA A 871 -20.40 -25.68 -15.83
C ALA A 871 -20.54 -24.75 -14.59
N THR A 872 -19.37 -24.26 -14.15
CA THR A 872 -18.91 -22.87 -13.86
C THR A 872 -19.87 -21.74 -13.44
N THR A 873 -19.46 -20.97 -12.40
CA THR A 873 -19.58 -19.49 -12.33
C THR A 873 -18.53 -18.95 -11.33
N ALA A 874 -17.81 -17.88 -11.66
CA ALA A 874 -16.93 -17.16 -10.74
C ALA A 874 -17.55 -15.82 -10.32
N THR A 875 -17.25 -15.34 -9.10
CA THR A 875 -17.77 -14.06 -8.58
C THR A 875 -16.68 -13.01 -8.44
N THR A 876 -16.89 -11.84 -9.05
CA THR A 876 -16.01 -10.67 -9.01
C THR A 876 -16.10 -9.90 -7.69
N GLY A 877 -15.08 -9.09 -7.39
CA GLY A 877 -15.26 -7.85 -6.61
C GLY A 877 -14.53 -7.72 -5.27
N TYR A 878 -13.81 -8.74 -4.78
CA TYR A 878 -13.05 -8.65 -3.52
C TYR A 878 -11.63 -9.20 -3.70
N ASN A 879 -10.64 -8.38 -3.37
CA ASN A 879 -9.22 -8.76 -3.33
C ASN A 879 -8.76 -8.82 -1.87
N ALA A 880 -7.92 -9.80 -1.54
CA ALA A 880 -7.11 -9.75 -0.33
C ALA A 880 -5.85 -8.91 -0.60
N THR A 881 -5.22 -8.37 0.44
CA THR A 881 -3.88 -7.78 0.35
C THR A 881 -2.87 -8.63 1.11
N VAL A 882 -1.60 -8.55 0.69
CA VAL A 882 -0.49 -9.22 1.38
C VAL A 882 0.75 -8.34 1.32
N SER A 883 1.55 -8.33 2.39
CA SER A 883 2.92 -7.81 2.42
C SER A 883 3.85 -8.84 3.05
N ALA A 884 5.14 -8.77 2.76
CA ALA A 884 6.13 -9.72 3.27
C ALA A 884 7.49 -9.04 3.50
N MET A 885 8.11 -9.34 4.64
CA MET A 885 9.44 -8.84 5.02
C MET A 885 10.37 -10.02 5.28
N GLU A 886 11.57 -10.00 4.70
CA GLU A 886 12.62 -10.98 4.96
C GLU A 886 13.93 -10.25 5.28
N ASN A 887 14.57 -10.59 6.41
CA ASN A 887 15.78 -9.91 6.93
C ASN A 887 15.63 -8.37 7.10
N GLY A 888 14.42 -7.86 7.28
CA GLY A 888 14.13 -6.41 7.38
C GLY A 888 14.09 -5.68 6.04
N GLN A 889 13.94 -6.39 4.93
CA GLN A 889 13.66 -5.82 3.61
C GLN A 889 12.31 -6.33 3.08
N GLU A 890 11.58 -5.48 2.37
CA GLU A 890 10.31 -5.86 1.75
C GLU A 890 10.55 -6.79 0.55
N VAL A 891 9.73 -7.83 0.44
CA VAL A 891 9.81 -8.85 -0.61
C VAL A 891 8.58 -8.72 -1.49
N SER A 892 8.78 -8.36 -2.77
CA SER A 892 7.69 -8.33 -3.76
C SER A 892 6.97 -9.68 -3.83
N VAL A 893 5.66 -9.68 -3.57
CA VAL A 893 4.78 -10.85 -3.46
C VAL A 893 3.44 -10.57 -4.13
N THR A 894 2.78 -11.62 -4.62
CA THR A 894 1.46 -11.52 -5.26
C THR A 894 0.37 -11.81 -4.24
N ALA A 895 -0.71 -11.03 -4.24
CA ALA A 895 -1.87 -11.25 -3.37
C ALA A 895 -2.51 -12.63 -3.64
N PRO A 896 -2.75 -13.46 -2.61
CA PRO A 896 -3.46 -14.72 -2.78
C PRO A 896 -4.90 -14.55 -3.27
N THR A 897 -5.38 -15.51 -4.06
CA THR A 897 -6.78 -15.51 -4.54
C THR A 897 -7.76 -15.67 -3.38
N LEU A 898 -8.79 -14.82 -3.37
CA LEU A 898 -9.80 -14.74 -2.31
C LEU A 898 -11.10 -15.44 -2.75
N ASN A 899 -11.42 -16.55 -2.10
CA ASN A 899 -12.62 -17.34 -2.37
C ASN A 899 -13.75 -16.93 -1.41
N VAL A 900 -14.88 -16.46 -1.94
CA VAL A 900 -16.00 -15.93 -1.14
C VAL A 900 -17.28 -16.75 -1.34
N SER A 901 -17.77 -17.38 -0.28
CA SER A 901 -18.98 -18.21 -0.27
C SER A 901 -20.07 -17.56 0.59
N LYS A 902 -20.82 -16.62 0.01
CA LYS A 902 -21.92 -15.90 0.69
C LYS A 902 -23.10 -16.82 1.08
N SER A 903 -23.18 -18.03 0.51
CA SER A 903 -24.12 -19.08 0.93
C SER A 903 -23.72 -19.80 2.22
N GLU A 904 -22.46 -19.72 2.62
CA GLU A 904 -21.88 -20.41 3.78
C GLU A 904 -21.39 -19.42 4.86
N GLY A 905 -21.50 -18.11 4.62
CA GLY A 905 -20.97 -17.07 5.50
C GLY A 905 -19.45 -16.99 5.52
N LYS A 906 -18.76 -17.58 4.54
CA LYS A 906 -17.31 -17.84 4.56
C LYS A 906 -16.52 -17.03 3.51
N ALA A 907 -15.37 -16.51 3.91
CA ALA A 907 -14.29 -16.09 3.01
C ALA A 907 -13.00 -16.87 3.31
N GLN A 908 -12.22 -17.20 2.29
CA GLN A 908 -10.97 -17.97 2.41
C GLN A 908 -9.88 -17.49 1.46
N MET A 909 -8.67 -17.30 1.98
CA MET A 909 -7.44 -17.14 1.19
C MET A 909 -6.43 -18.22 1.60
N ASN A 910 -5.60 -18.69 0.67
CA ASN A 910 -4.58 -19.69 0.96
C ASN A 910 -3.18 -19.11 0.66
N ILE A 911 -2.30 -19.12 1.65
CA ILE A 911 -0.91 -18.67 1.57
C ILE A 911 -0.14 -19.60 0.64
N ASP A 912 0.55 -19.04 -0.36
CA ASP A 912 1.26 -19.82 -1.37
C ASP A 912 2.56 -20.46 -0.85
N SER A 913 3.25 -21.22 -1.71
CA SER A 913 4.50 -21.86 -1.33
C SER A 913 5.66 -20.90 -1.07
N LYS A 914 5.64 -19.68 -1.63
CA LYS A 914 6.70 -18.66 -1.53
C LYS A 914 6.57 -17.88 -0.22
N LEU A 915 5.39 -17.29 0.03
CA LEU A 915 5.01 -16.70 1.31
C LEU A 915 5.20 -17.72 2.45
N GLY A 916 4.81 -18.97 2.21
CA GLY A 916 5.04 -20.06 3.15
C GLY A 916 6.52 -20.39 3.42
N ASP A 917 7.45 -20.12 2.50
CA ASP A 917 8.89 -20.27 2.77
C ASP A 917 9.50 -19.03 3.44
N ILE A 918 8.95 -17.82 3.24
CA ILE A 918 9.35 -16.59 3.97
C ILE A 918 9.02 -16.71 5.47
N ILE A 919 7.78 -17.12 5.81
CA ILE A 919 7.37 -17.38 7.21
C ILE A 919 8.31 -18.40 7.87
N LYS A 920 8.82 -19.36 7.08
CA LYS A 920 9.69 -20.44 7.54
C LYS A 920 11.16 -20.02 7.67
N SER A 921 11.64 -19.05 6.88
CA SER A 921 13.03 -18.59 6.89
C SER A 921 13.35 -17.59 8.02
N GLY A 922 12.32 -17.08 8.71
CA GLY A 922 12.45 -16.03 9.72
C GLY A 922 11.86 -14.68 9.29
N GLY A 923 11.21 -14.62 8.12
CA GLY A 923 10.48 -13.44 7.67
C GLY A 923 9.08 -13.34 8.30
N THR A 924 8.48 -12.16 8.18
CA THR A 924 7.09 -11.89 8.56
C THR A 924 6.23 -11.70 7.31
N VAL A 925 4.97 -12.13 7.40
CA VAL A 925 3.96 -11.92 6.37
C VAL A 925 2.72 -11.32 7.03
N GLU A 926 2.12 -10.30 6.41
CA GLU A 926 0.81 -9.79 6.81
C GLU A 926 -0.18 -10.01 5.67
N ALA A 927 -1.33 -10.59 5.97
CA ALA A 927 -2.37 -10.98 5.01
C ALA A 927 -3.73 -10.49 5.49
N THR A 928 -4.43 -9.68 4.67
CA THR A 928 -5.67 -9.02 5.07
C THR A 928 -6.82 -9.37 4.12
N ILE A 929 -7.94 -9.83 4.70
CA ILE A 929 -9.22 -9.92 4.00
C ILE A 929 -10.09 -8.72 4.41
N PRO A 930 -10.65 -7.95 3.46
CA PRO A 930 -11.53 -6.83 3.77
C PRO A 930 -12.85 -7.29 4.42
N SER A 931 -13.63 -6.34 4.98
CA SER A 931 -15.02 -6.61 5.39
C SER A 931 -15.86 -7.03 4.19
N ILE A 932 -16.64 -8.10 4.32
CA ILE A 932 -17.44 -8.67 3.22
C ILE A 932 -18.87 -8.86 3.69
N GLN A 933 -19.82 -8.18 3.02
CA GLN A 933 -21.23 -8.29 3.37
C GLN A 933 -21.72 -9.75 3.28
N ASP A 934 -22.36 -10.19 4.37
CA ASP A 934 -22.92 -11.52 4.61
C ASP A 934 -21.86 -12.65 4.75
N VAL A 935 -20.66 -12.29 5.19
CA VAL A 935 -19.62 -13.18 5.73
C VAL A 935 -19.45 -12.93 7.23
N ASP A 936 -19.22 -13.98 8.01
CA ASP A 936 -18.89 -13.91 9.44
C ASP A 936 -17.72 -14.84 9.84
N THR A 937 -17.20 -15.60 8.88
CA THR A 937 -16.22 -16.67 9.05
C THR A 937 -15.08 -16.50 8.04
N PHE A 938 -13.86 -16.32 8.54
CA PHE A 938 -12.67 -16.02 7.75
C PHE A 938 -11.61 -17.12 7.94
N VAL A 939 -11.08 -17.64 6.85
CA VAL A 939 -10.15 -18.78 6.84
C VAL A 939 -8.85 -18.40 6.12
N VAL A 940 -7.72 -18.72 6.75
CA VAL A 940 -6.41 -18.71 6.11
C VAL A 940 -5.86 -20.14 6.00
N GLY A 941 -5.69 -20.61 4.76
CA GLY A 941 -4.96 -21.84 4.46
C GLY A 941 -3.46 -21.59 4.47
N ILE A 942 -2.67 -22.44 5.13
CA ILE A 942 -1.23 -22.27 5.33
C ILE A 942 -0.52 -23.60 5.04
N PRO A 943 0.55 -23.63 4.23
CA PRO A 943 1.32 -24.86 4.01
C PRO A 943 1.90 -25.39 5.33
N MET A 944 1.65 -26.66 5.66
CA MET A 944 2.09 -27.27 6.93
C MET A 944 3.60 -27.13 7.17
N LYS A 945 4.41 -27.09 6.10
CA LYS A 945 5.88 -26.87 6.14
C LYS A 945 6.30 -25.57 6.84
N SER A 946 5.41 -24.58 6.92
CA SER A 946 5.69 -23.21 7.38
C SER A 946 5.50 -23.01 8.88
N LEU A 947 4.68 -23.86 9.51
CA LEU A 947 4.34 -23.80 10.94
C LEU A 947 5.10 -24.82 11.81
N LEU A 948 6.16 -25.41 11.24
CA LEU A 948 6.96 -26.49 11.84
C LEU A 948 8.41 -26.08 12.18
N ASN A 949 8.78 -24.81 11.99
CA ASN A 949 10.11 -24.31 12.34
C ASN A 949 10.34 -24.48 13.86
N SER A 950 11.55 -24.91 14.27
CA SER A 950 11.91 -25.01 15.68
C SER A 950 12.39 -23.68 16.29
N GLY A 951 12.76 -22.70 15.47
CA GLY A 951 13.23 -21.39 15.93
C GLY A 951 12.10 -20.43 16.34
N GLY A 952 10.96 -20.48 15.63
CA GLY A 952 9.83 -19.57 15.87
C GLY A 952 10.03 -18.13 15.38
N GLU A 953 11.14 -17.86 14.68
CA GLU A 953 11.63 -16.51 14.33
C GLU A 953 10.75 -15.77 13.31
N GLY A 954 10.05 -16.48 12.42
CA GLY A 954 9.11 -15.90 11.44
C GLY A 954 7.65 -16.03 11.85
N SER A 955 6.75 -15.23 11.25
CA SER A 955 5.34 -15.16 11.63
C SER A 955 4.40 -14.79 10.46
N LEU A 956 3.10 -15.06 10.65
CA LEU A 956 2.02 -14.63 9.78
C LEU A 956 0.96 -13.87 10.58
N THR A 957 0.74 -12.59 10.30
CA THR A 957 -0.42 -11.84 10.80
C THR A 957 -1.57 -11.95 9.80
N PHE A 958 -2.72 -12.43 10.25
CA PHE A 958 -3.95 -12.58 9.46
C PHE A 958 -5.03 -11.63 9.98
N ASN A 959 -5.42 -10.65 9.16
CA ASN A 959 -6.37 -9.61 9.50
C ASN A 959 -7.75 -9.85 8.87
N SER A 960 -8.81 -9.62 9.65
CA SER A 960 -10.21 -9.69 9.22
C SER A 960 -11.09 -8.72 10.04
N GLU A 961 -12.34 -8.48 9.63
CA GLU A 961 -13.24 -7.58 10.37
C GLU A 961 -13.67 -8.09 11.76
N VAL A 962 -13.51 -9.39 12.03
CA VAL A 962 -13.81 -10.01 13.33
C VAL A 962 -12.60 -10.03 14.29
N GLY A 963 -11.39 -9.75 13.78
CA GLY A 963 -10.15 -9.72 14.56
C GLY A 963 -8.90 -10.00 13.72
N SER A 964 -7.75 -9.76 14.34
CA SER A 964 -6.42 -10.10 13.81
C SER A 964 -5.78 -11.22 14.64
N ILE A 965 -4.98 -12.06 13.99
CA ILE A 965 -4.26 -13.19 14.60
C ILE A 965 -2.82 -13.24 14.08
N THR A 966 -1.83 -13.15 14.97
CA THR A 966 -0.41 -13.36 14.65
C THR A 966 0.01 -14.78 15.03
N ILE A 967 0.37 -15.56 14.01
CA ILE A 967 0.65 -16.99 14.04
C ILE A 967 2.16 -17.21 13.89
N PRO A 968 2.87 -17.76 14.89
CA PRO A 968 4.31 -17.96 14.78
C PRO A 968 4.67 -19.22 13.97
N SER A 969 5.82 -19.20 13.31
CA SER A 969 6.35 -20.29 12.46
C SER A 969 6.65 -21.60 13.21
N ASN A 970 6.57 -21.61 14.54
CA ASN A 970 6.67 -22.80 15.39
C ASN A 970 5.32 -23.31 15.94
N MET A 971 4.17 -22.73 15.54
CA MET A 971 2.84 -23.05 16.09
C MET A 971 2.54 -24.56 16.17
N LEU A 972 2.90 -25.33 15.14
CA LEU A 972 2.66 -26.78 15.07
C LEU A 972 3.91 -27.61 15.42
N HIS A 973 5.02 -26.98 15.78
CA HIS A 973 6.22 -27.70 16.24
C HIS A 973 5.92 -28.55 17.48
N GLY A 974 6.40 -29.80 17.51
CA GLY A 974 6.14 -30.75 18.60
C GLY A 974 4.73 -31.36 18.67
N VAL A 975 3.74 -30.83 17.93
CA VAL A 975 2.34 -31.31 17.96
C VAL A 975 2.20 -32.70 17.32
N ALA A 976 1.32 -33.54 17.88
CA ALA A 976 1.26 -34.97 17.53
C ALA A 976 0.57 -35.30 16.19
N GLU A 977 -0.18 -34.38 15.59
CA GLU A 977 -0.92 -34.59 14.33
C GLU A 977 -0.20 -34.06 13.07
N ASN A 978 1.12 -33.86 13.13
CA ASN A 978 1.96 -33.31 12.05
C ASN A 978 2.14 -34.26 10.85
N LYS A 979 1.03 -34.54 10.12
CA LYS A 979 0.99 -35.46 8.97
C LYS A 979 0.20 -34.96 7.76
N GLY A 980 -0.45 -33.80 7.88
CA GLY A 980 -1.18 -33.21 6.76
C GLY A 980 -0.31 -32.36 5.84
N THR A 981 -0.94 -31.79 4.82
CA THR A 981 -0.34 -30.89 3.82
C THR A 981 -0.66 -29.42 4.07
N GLU A 982 -1.89 -29.11 4.49
CA GLU A 982 -2.38 -27.75 4.70
C GLU A 982 -3.03 -27.60 6.08
N ALA A 983 -2.76 -26.46 6.74
CA ALA A 983 -3.39 -26.03 7.97
C ALA A 983 -4.35 -24.88 7.67
N GLU A 984 -5.64 -25.05 7.94
CA GLU A 984 -6.64 -24.00 7.84
C GLU A 984 -6.90 -23.42 9.23
N ILE A 985 -6.53 -22.17 9.46
CA ILE A 985 -6.87 -21.44 10.69
C ILE A 985 -8.10 -20.59 10.41
N THR A 986 -9.12 -20.72 11.26
CA THR A 986 -10.41 -20.04 11.11
C THR A 986 -10.68 -19.12 12.29
N ILE A 987 -11.03 -17.86 11.99
CA ILE A 987 -11.65 -16.92 12.93
C ILE A 987 -13.09 -16.67 12.50
N SER A 988 -14.03 -16.72 13.43
CA SER A 988 -15.45 -16.50 13.15
C SER A 988 -16.16 -15.79 14.30
N GLN A 989 -17.28 -15.14 14.02
CA GLN A 989 -18.17 -14.63 15.05
C GLN A 989 -18.79 -15.80 15.84
N GLY A 990 -18.53 -15.85 17.15
CA GLY A 990 -18.93 -17.00 17.97
C GLY A 990 -20.40 -16.95 18.39
N ASP A 991 -21.08 -18.09 18.33
CA ASP A 991 -22.46 -18.23 18.82
C ASP A 991 -22.52 -18.21 20.36
N SER A 992 -23.16 -17.20 20.95
CA SER A 992 -23.39 -17.13 22.39
C SER A 992 -24.53 -18.04 22.87
N SER A 993 -25.38 -18.56 21.98
CA SER A 993 -26.59 -19.32 22.34
C SER A 993 -26.26 -20.64 23.05
N LYS A 994 -25.13 -21.26 22.70
CA LYS A 994 -24.61 -22.53 23.23
C LYS A 994 -24.15 -22.49 24.70
N PHE A 995 -23.95 -21.30 25.29
CA PHE A 995 -23.44 -21.17 26.66
C PHE A 995 -24.53 -21.12 27.74
N SER A 996 -24.13 -21.21 29.02
CA SER A 996 -25.04 -21.04 30.15
C SER A 996 -25.54 -19.60 30.27
N GLU A 997 -26.70 -19.41 30.90
CA GLU A 997 -27.26 -18.07 31.16
C GLU A 997 -26.36 -17.21 32.09
N GLU A 998 -25.50 -17.85 32.88
CA GLU A 998 -24.51 -17.18 33.72
C GLU A 998 -23.36 -16.62 32.87
N VAL A 999 -22.83 -17.42 31.93
CA VAL A 999 -21.79 -16.99 30.97
C VAL A 999 -22.33 -15.95 30.00
N LYS A 1000 -23.52 -16.15 29.41
CA LYS A 1000 -24.19 -15.16 28.55
C LYS A 1000 -24.35 -13.80 29.23
N LYS A 1001 -24.81 -13.80 30.50
CA LYS A 1001 -24.97 -12.57 31.28
C LYS A 1001 -23.63 -11.89 31.59
N ALA A 1002 -22.56 -12.67 31.76
CA ALA A 1002 -21.22 -12.15 32.01
C ALA A 1002 -20.64 -11.48 30.75
N ILE A 1003 -20.77 -12.12 29.58
CA ILE A 1003 -20.34 -11.60 28.27
C ILE A 1003 -21.17 -10.38 27.84
N GLY A 1004 -22.49 -10.44 27.97
CA GLY A 1004 -23.40 -9.39 27.50
C GLY A 1004 -23.35 -9.22 25.98
N ASP A 1005 -23.48 -7.97 25.51
CA ASP A 1005 -23.45 -7.62 24.07
C ASP A 1005 -22.01 -7.41 23.52
N ARG A 1006 -20.99 -7.97 24.18
CA ARG A 1006 -19.57 -7.79 23.84
C ARG A 1006 -19.10 -8.77 22.75
N PRO A 1007 -18.02 -8.47 22.02
CA PRO A 1007 -17.44 -9.40 21.06
C PRO A 1007 -17.14 -10.78 21.66
N LEU A 1008 -17.54 -11.79 20.88
CA LEU A 1008 -17.32 -13.21 21.09
C LEU A 1008 -16.90 -13.77 19.73
N ILE A 1009 -15.76 -14.45 19.71
CA ILE A 1009 -15.22 -15.11 18.52
C ILE A 1009 -14.98 -16.60 18.80
N GLN A 1010 -14.93 -17.41 17.75
CA GLN A 1010 -14.44 -18.77 17.81
C GLN A 1010 -13.17 -18.92 16.95
N LEU A 1011 -12.12 -19.48 17.55
CA LEU A 1011 -10.90 -19.90 16.86
C LEU A 1011 -10.92 -21.40 16.65
N THR A 1012 -10.55 -21.87 15.46
CA THR A 1012 -10.35 -23.30 15.18
C THR A 1012 -9.17 -23.54 14.24
N LEU A 1013 -8.60 -24.74 14.33
CA LEU A 1013 -7.62 -25.29 13.39
C LEU A 1013 -8.25 -26.50 12.69
N SER A 1014 -8.08 -26.59 11.37
CA SER A 1014 -8.25 -27.83 10.61
C SER A 1014 -6.94 -28.19 9.91
N ILE A 1015 -6.70 -29.49 9.73
CA ILE A 1015 -5.57 -30.02 8.96
C ILE A 1015 -6.16 -30.87 7.84
N ASP A 1016 -5.86 -30.53 6.58
CA ASP A 1016 -6.48 -31.09 5.38
C ASP A 1016 -8.02 -31.23 5.48
N GLY A 1017 -8.71 -30.16 5.93
CA GLY A 1017 -10.16 -30.12 6.13
C GLY A 1017 -10.71 -30.90 7.34
N LYS A 1018 -9.87 -31.57 8.14
CA LYS A 1018 -10.27 -32.20 9.42
C LYS A 1018 -9.99 -31.24 10.58
N GLN A 1019 -11.03 -30.80 11.27
CA GLN A 1019 -10.89 -30.02 12.51
C GLN A 1019 -10.08 -30.79 13.58
N THR A 1020 -9.12 -30.10 14.19
CA THR A 1020 -8.17 -30.64 15.16
C THR A 1020 -8.03 -29.70 16.36
N GLN A 1021 -7.92 -30.26 17.57
CA GLN A 1021 -7.60 -29.48 18.76
C GLN A 1021 -6.11 -29.13 18.77
N TRP A 1022 -5.81 -27.83 18.81
CA TRP A 1022 -4.45 -27.33 18.95
C TRP A 1022 -4.17 -26.92 20.40
N ASN A 1023 -2.99 -27.30 20.91
CA ASN A 1023 -2.38 -26.76 22.11
C ASN A 1023 -0.85 -26.82 21.95
N ASN A 1024 -0.18 -25.68 22.10
CA ASN A 1024 1.28 -25.58 22.11
C ASN A 1024 1.73 -24.45 23.07
N PRO A 1025 2.25 -24.77 24.27
CA PRO A 1025 2.75 -23.78 25.21
C PRO A 1025 3.97 -22.99 24.71
N ASP A 1026 4.79 -23.60 23.86
CA ASP A 1026 6.07 -23.04 23.38
C ASP A 1026 5.88 -22.11 22.16
N ALA A 1027 4.64 -21.97 21.67
CA ALA A 1027 4.28 -21.21 20.48
C ALA A 1027 2.93 -20.47 20.65
N PRO A 1028 2.84 -19.48 21.57
CA PRO A 1028 1.62 -18.72 21.77
C PRO A 1028 1.24 -17.92 20.52
N VAL A 1029 -0.04 -17.99 20.14
CA VAL A 1029 -0.65 -17.18 19.08
C VAL A 1029 -1.19 -15.89 19.70
N THR A 1030 -0.82 -14.73 19.16
CA THR A 1030 -1.36 -13.43 19.60
C THR A 1030 -2.63 -13.11 18.82
N VAL A 1031 -3.64 -12.58 19.52
CA VAL A 1031 -4.98 -12.29 19.01
C VAL A 1031 -5.35 -10.87 19.42
N SER A 1032 -5.85 -10.09 18.46
CA SER A 1032 -6.24 -8.70 18.63
C SER A 1032 -7.69 -8.51 18.18
N LEU A 1033 -8.59 -8.20 19.14
CA LEU A 1033 -10.03 -8.07 18.88
C LEU A 1033 -10.48 -6.60 18.95
N PRO A 1034 -10.83 -5.95 17.82
CA PRO A 1034 -11.29 -4.57 17.80
C PRO A 1034 -12.46 -4.35 18.78
N TYR A 1035 -12.30 -3.41 19.71
CA TYR A 1035 -13.30 -3.21 20.76
C TYR A 1035 -13.63 -1.74 21.04
N THR A 1036 -14.84 -1.55 21.55
CA THR A 1036 -15.39 -0.28 22.03
C THR A 1036 -16.08 -0.58 23.36
N PRO A 1037 -15.42 -0.33 24.50
CA PRO A 1037 -16.06 -0.38 25.80
C PRO A 1037 -16.94 0.84 26.04
N THR A 1038 -17.82 0.73 27.02
CA THR A 1038 -18.76 1.75 27.48
C THR A 1038 -18.18 2.64 28.58
N LYS A 1039 -18.95 3.63 29.07
CA LYS A 1039 -18.53 4.55 30.14
C LYS A 1039 -17.93 3.82 31.33
N ALA A 1040 -18.70 2.89 31.89
CA ALA A 1040 -18.36 2.22 33.14
C ALA A 1040 -17.17 1.25 32.96
N GLU A 1041 -16.96 0.76 31.74
CA GLU A 1041 -15.84 -0.10 31.37
C GLU A 1041 -14.56 0.71 31.24
N LEU A 1042 -14.65 1.83 30.54
CA LEU A 1042 -13.59 2.81 30.47
C LEU A 1042 -13.35 3.49 31.83
N GLU A 1043 -14.32 3.63 32.74
CA GLU A 1043 -14.05 4.11 34.11
C GLU A 1043 -13.10 3.16 34.89
N SER A 1044 -12.81 1.96 34.38
CA SER A 1044 -11.74 1.06 34.83
C SER A 1044 -11.33 0.05 33.74
N PRO A 1045 -10.58 0.40 32.67
CA PRO A 1045 -10.17 -0.51 31.59
C PRO A 1045 -9.39 -1.72 32.07
N GLU A 1046 -8.72 -1.67 33.23
CA GLU A 1046 -8.09 -2.85 33.80
C GLU A 1046 -9.11 -3.90 34.29
N GLY A 1047 -10.39 -3.51 34.41
CA GLY A 1047 -11.52 -4.41 34.58
C GLY A 1047 -11.95 -5.10 33.29
N ILE A 1048 -11.52 -4.65 32.12
CA ILE A 1048 -11.75 -5.34 30.84
C ILE A 1048 -10.79 -6.53 30.77
N ILE A 1049 -11.33 -7.69 30.41
CA ILE A 1049 -10.66 -8.98 30.43
C ILE A 1049 -11.12 -9.83 29.24
N VAL A 1050 -10.37 -10.90 28.95
CA VAL A 1050 -10.80 -11.96 28.04
C VAL A 1050 -11.13 -13.20 28.84
N TRP A 1051 -12.24 -13.84 28.52
CA TRP A 1051 -12.51 -15.23 28.90
C TRP A 1051 -12.32 -16.14 27.69
N TYR A 1052 -11.68 -17.29 27.89
CA TYR A 1052 -11.91 -18.45 27.03
C TYR A 1052 -12.99 -19.34 27.65
N ILE A 1053 -13.72 -20.10 26.85
CA ILE A 1053 -14.66 -21.11 27.35
C ILE A 1053 -13.97 -22.47 27.37
N ASP A 1054 -14.01 -23.17 28.50
CA ASP A 1054 -13.42 -24.51 28.64
C ASP A 1054 -14.30 -25.62 28.04
N GLY A 1055 -13.75 -26.83 27.92
CA GLY A 1055 -14.47 -28.01 27.43
C GLY A 1055 -15.64 -28.50 28.31
N SER A 1056 -15.90 -27.85 29.45
CA SER A 1056 -17.06 -28.07 30.32
C SER A 1056 -18.09 -26.94 30.23
N GLY A 1057 -17.82 -25.86 29.48
CA GLY A 1057 -18.68 -24.69 29.32
C GLY A 1057 -18.47 -23.58 30.36
N ASN A 1058 -17.38 -23.61 31.14
CA ASN A 1058 -17.04 -22.56 32.09
C ASN A 1058 -16.24 -21.43 31.41
N ALA A 1059 -16.47 -20.18 31.82
CA ALA A 1059 -15.62 -19.05 31.42
C ALA A 1059 -14.37 -18.96 32.33
N VAL A 1060 -13.18 -18.97 31.73
CA VAL A 1060 -11.88 -18.93 32.41
C VAL A 1060 -11.08 -17.71 31.93
N CYS A 1061 -10.49 -16.95 32.85
CA CYS A 1061 -9.80 -15.70 32.50
C CYS A 1061 -8.46 -15.96 31.82
N VAL A 1062 -8.24 -15.31 30.67
CA VAL A 1062 -6.94 -15.15 30.03
C VAL A 1062 -6.23 -13.99 30.73
N THR A 1063 -5.11 -14.23 31.42
CA THR A 1063 -4.55 -13.30 32.41
C THR A 1063 -3.61 -12.24 31.84
N ASN A 1064 -2.97 -12.50 30.71
CA ASN A 1064 -2.28 -11.51 29.87
C ASN A 1064 -3.26 -10.67 29.03
N GLY A 1065 -4.51 -11.13 28.85
CA GLY A 1065 -5.51 -10.44 28.06
C GLY A 1065 -5.90 -9.09 28.68
N HIS A 1066 -5.74 -8.01 27.92
CA HIS A 1066 -6.01 -6.64 28.36
C HIS A 1066 -6.62 -5.81 27.23
N TYR A 1067 -7.26 -4.69 27.56
CA TYR A 1067 -7.66 -3.73 26.54
C TYR A 1067 -6.46 -2.83 26.26
N ASP A 1068 -5.86 -3.00 25.09
CA ASP A 1068 -4.76 -2.13 24.66
C ASP A 1068 -5.29 -0.70 24.51
N ARG A 1069 -4.42 0.23 24.85
CA ARG A 1069 -4.63 1.64 24.61
C ARG A 1069 -4.63 1.87 23.10
N GLU A 1070 -3.50 1.68 22.42
CA GLU A 1070 -3.19 2.30 21.13
C GLU A 1070 -4.01 1.73 19.95
N SER A 1071 -3.94 0.43 19.70
CA SER A 1071 -4.68 -0.27 18.65
C SER A 1071 -6.20 -0.32 18.90
N ARG A 1072 -6.62 -0.01 20.12
CA ARG A 1072 -7.99 -0.15 20.64
C ARG A 1072 -8.59 -1.55 20.44
N ALA A 1073 -7.76 -2.56 20.47
CA ALA A 1073 -8.19 -3.94 20.53
C ALA A 1073 -8.10 -4.47 21.97
N VAL A 1074 -8.91 -5.48 22.29
CA VAL A 1074 -8.57 -6.36 23.42
C VAL A 1074 -7.56 -7.38 22.90
N VAL A 1075 -6.33 -7.23 23.35
CA VAL A 1075 -5.18 -8.02 22.89
C VAL A 1075 -4.85 -9.08 23.93
N PHE A 1076 -4.59 -10.31 23.46
CA PHE A 1076 -4.17 -11.43 24.30
C PHE A 1076 -3.38 -12.45 23.48
N SER A 1077 -2.47 -13.17 24.12
CA SER A 1077 -1.81 -14.34 23.51
C SER A 1077 -2.34 -15.63 24.14
N THR A 1078 -2.55 -16.67 23.32
CA THR A 1078 -3.11 -17.95 23.75
C THR A 1078 -2.37 -19.14 23.16
N THR A 1079 -2.30 -20.23 23.94
CA THR A 1079 -1.55 -21.46 23.62
C THR A 1079 -2.45 -22.61 23.18
N HIS A 1080 -3.74 -22.35 22.97
CA HIS A 1080 -4.73 -23.29 22.44
C HIS A 1080 -5.80 -22.53 21.67
N PHE A 1081 -6.75 -23.21 21.03
CA PHE A 1081 -7.92 -22.58 20.40
C PHE A 1081 -9.23 -23.00 21.06
N SER A 1082 -10.16 -22.04 21.18
CA SER A 1082 -11.50 -22.19 21.75
C SER A 1082 -12.41 -21.01 21.31
N ASP A 1083 -13.57 -20.90 21.94
CA ASP A 1083 -14.37 -19.67 21.98
C ASP A 1083 -13.76 -18.65 22.97
N TYR A 1084 -13.57 -17.40 22.52
CA TYR A 1084 -13.05 -16.29 23.33
C TYR A 1084 -14.04 -15.12 23.34
N ALA A 1085 -14.29 -14.57 24.53
CA ALA A 1085 -15.21 -13.46 24.73
C ALA A 1085 -14.58 -12.34 25.55
N ILE A 1086 -14.88 -11.10 25.17
CA ILE A 1086 -14.53 -9.92 25.97
C ILE A 1086 -15.50 -9.84 27.15
N GLY A 1087 -14.98 -9.62 28.35
CA GLY A 1087 -15.73 -9.50 29.60
C GLY A 1087 -15.34 -8.25 30.39
N PHE A 1088 -16.11 -7.94 31.43
CA PHE A 1088 -15.83 -6.80 32.31
C PHE A 1088 -16.09 -7.10 33.79
N GLN A 1089 -15.12 -6.78 34.64
CA GLN A 1089 -15.19 -6.88 36.10
C GLN A 1089 -14.60 -5.64 36.79
N ASN A 1090 -15.43 -4.63 37.08
CA ASN A 1090 -15.04 -3.53 37.95
C ASN A 1090 -14.98 -4.00 39.41
N ILE A 1091 -13.77 -4.26 39.92
CA ILE A 1091 -13.53 -4.61 41.32
C ILE A 1091 -12.79 -3.46 42.00
N SER A 1092 -13.35 -2.97 43.11
CA SER A 1092 -12.80 -1.88 43.92
C SER A 1092 -12.78 -2.25 45.40
N PHE A 1093 -11.92 -1.58 46.17
CA PHE A 1093 -11.67 -1.87 47.58
C PHE A 1093 -11.71 -0.58 48.42
N THR A 1094 -12.22 -0.67 49.65
CA THR A 1094 -12.45 0.49 50.52
C THR A 1094 -11.19 1.15 51.07
N ASP A 1095 -10.04 0.47 51.01
CA ASP A 1095 -8.72 0.97 51.38
C ASP A 1095 -7.79 1.23 50.18
N VAL A 1096 -8.36 1.29 48.96
CA VAL A 1096 -7.64 1.64 47.72
C VAL A 1096 -8.26 2.91 47.13
N PRO A 1097 -7.72 4.10 47.44
CA PRO A 1097 -8.17 5.35 46.84
C PRO A 1097 -8.06 5.31 45.31
N ALA A 1098 -9.06 5.82 44.60
CA ALA A 1098 -9.11 5.76 43.13
C ALA A 1098 -7.94 6.49 42.42
N ASN A 1099 -7.24 7.37 43.15
CA ASN A 1099 -6.06 8.13 42.72
C ASN A 1099 -4.74 7.66 43.38
N ALA A 1100 -4.72 6.50 44.06
CA ALA A 1100 -3.49 5.91 44.53
C ALA A 1100 -2.69 5.35 43.35
N TRP A 1101 -1.36 5.46 43.38
CA TRP A 1101 -0.49 5.03 42.26
C TRP A 1101 -0.63 3.54 41.92
N TYR A 1102 -0.97 2.69 42.89
CA TYR A 1102 -1.25 1.26 42.69
C TYR A 1102 -2.71 0.95 42.30
N ALA A 1103 -3.62 1.92 42.20
CA ALA A 1103 -5.06 1.66 42.09
C ALA A 1103 -5.43 0.85 40.83
N ASN A 1104 -4.86 1.21 39.68
CA ASN A 1104 -5.10 0.52 38.41
C ASN A 1104 -4.51 -0.89 38.43
N ALA A 1105 -3.29 -1.06 38.96
CA ALA A 1105 -2.68 -2.36 39.15
C ALA A 1105 -3.51 -3.29 40.07
N VAL A 1106 -4.07 -2.74 41.16
CA VAL A 1106 -4.97 -3.50 42.05
C VAL A 1106 -6.27 -3.90 41.34
N ARG A 1107 -6.87 -3.01 40.53
CA ARG A 1107 -8.04 -3.33 39.68
C ARG A 1107 -7.70 -4.47 38.70
N PHE A 1108 -6.60 -4.34 37.96
CA PHE A 1108 -6.12 -5.31 36.97
C PHE A 1108 -6.01 -6.72 37.56
N MET A 1109 -5.31 -6.81 38.68
CA MET A 1109 -5.00 -8.05 39.38
C MET A 1109 -6.22 -8.67 40.05
N ALA A 1110 -7.19 -7.86 40.48
CA ALA A 1110 -8.46 -8.33 41.03
C ALA A 1110 -9.41 -8.83 39.94
N ALA A 1111 -9.58 -8.08 38.84
CA ALA A 1111 -10.47 -8.43 37.72
C ALA A 1111 -10.09 -9.77 37.06
N ARG A 1112 -8.79 -10.12 37.06
CA ARG A 1112 -8.25 -11.40 36.58
C ARG A 1112 -8.20 -12.50 37.64
N GLY A 1113 -8.63 -12.24 38.88
CA GLY A 1113 -8.58 -13.19 40.00
C GLY A 1113 -7.19 -13.48 40.56
N ILE A 1114 -6.15 -12.82 40.03
CA ILE A 1114 -4.75 -13.02 40.41
C ILE A 1114 -4.53 -12.65 41.87
N ALA A 1115 -5.01 -11.47 42.29
CA ALA A 1115 -4.93 -10.98 43.66
C ALA A 1115 -6.31 -10.65 44.22
N THR A 1116 -6.71 -11.35 45.29
CA THR A 1116 -7.97 -11.09 46.01
C THR A 1116 -7.75 -10.16 47.20
N GLY A 1117 -8.82 -9.47 47.62
CA GLY A 1117 -8.81 -8.67 48.84
C GLY A 1117 -8.61 -9.49 50.11
N THR A 1118 -8.20 -8.81 51.19
CA THR A 1118 -7.95 -9.40 52.53
C THR A 1118 -9.22 -9.58 53.36
N GLY A 1119 -10.36 -9.09 52.88
CA GLY A 1119 -11.69 -9.22 53.49
C GLY A 1119 -12.28 -7.87 53.91
N ASN A 1120 -13.55 -7.86 54.34
CA ASN A 1120 -14.28 -6.65 54.77
C ASN A 1120 -14.34 -5.49 53.73
N GLY A 1121 -14.08 -5.77 52.45
CA GLY A 1121 -13.98 -4.76 51.39
C GLY A 1121 -12.56 -4.25 51.10
N ASN A 1122 -11.55 -4.71 51.84
CA ASN A 1122 -10.17 -4.22 51.74
C ASN A 1122 -9.27 -5.08 50.83
N PHE A 1123 -8.25 -4.45 50.24
CA PHE A 1123 -7.10 -5.08 49.58
C PHE A 1123 -5.83 -5.09 50.45
N SER A 1124 -5.74 -4.15 51.40
CA SER A 1124 -4.57 -3.88 52.25
C SER A 1124 -3.29 -3.63 51.45
N PRO A 1125 -3.25 -2.57 50.60
CA PRO A 1125 -2.12 -2.31 49.70
C PRO A 1125 -0.80 -2.08 50.44
N ASP A 1126 -0.80 -1.32 51.53
CA ASP A 1126 0.40 -1.07 52.36
C ASP A 1126 0.79 -2.28 53.24
N GLY A 1127 0.02 -3.38 53.19
CA GLY A 1127 0.32 -4.61 53.90
C GLY A 1127 1.57 -5.27 53.35
N LYS A 1128 2.50 -5.64 54.24
CA LYS A 1128 3.72 -6.37 53.87
C LYS A 1128 3.37 -7.75 53.32
N LEU A 1129 3.92 -8.08 52.15
CA LEU A 1129 3.60 -9.29 51.42
C LEU A 1129 4.40 -10.48 51.97
N THR A 1130 3.74 -11.59 52.25
CA THR A 1130 4.41 -12.84 52.61
C THR A 1130 4.90 -13.61 51.38
N ARG A 1131 5.96 -14.41 51.56
CA ARG A 1131 6.47 -15.32 50.51
C ARG A 1131 5.39 -16.26 49.95
N GLY A 1132 4.43 -16.68 50.80
CA GLY A 1132 3.30 -17.54 50.45
C GLY A 1132 2.17 -16.82 49.68
N GLU A 1133 1.93 -15.53 49.93
CA GLU A 1133 1.04 -14.73 49.07
C GLU A 1133 1.68 -14.44 47.72
N PHE A 1134 2.97 -14.04 47.72
CA PHE A 1134 3.73 -13.74 46.51
C PHE A 1134 3.64 -14.88 45.49
N ILE A 1135 3.93 -16.12 45.92
CA ILE A 1135 3.97 -17.26 45.00
C ILE A 1135 2.59 -17.59 44.44
N VAL A 1136 1.50 -17.37 45.20
CA VAL A 1136 0.14 -17.54 44.70
C VAL A 1136 -0.22 -16.46 43.66
N MET A 1137 0.20 -15.22 43.87
CA MET A 1137 0.03 -14.15 42.88
C MET A 1137 0.85 -14.43 41.60
N LEU A 1138 2.11 -14.86 41.73
CA LEU A 1138 2.96 -15.21 40.58
C LEU A 1138 2.38 -16.37 39.76
N MET A 1139 1.99 -17.47 40.42
CA MET A 1139 1.48 -18.65 39.71
C MET A 1139 0.15 -18.34 39.00
N ARG A 1140 -0.75 -17.56 39.63
CA ARG A 1140 -1.99 -17.12 38.99
C ARG A 1140 -1.78 -16.11 37.86
N ALA A 1141 -0.80 -15.21 37.98
CA ALA A 1141 -0.52 -14.19 36.96
C ALA A 1141 -0.27 -14.79 35.57
N TYR A 1142 0.42 -15.93 35.54
CA TYR A 1142 0.82 -16.62 34.30
C TYR A 1142 0.15 -17.99 34.15
N GLY A 1143 -1.04 -18.19 34.75
CA GLY A 1143 -1.86 -19.38 34.54
C GLY A 1143 -1.28 -20.72 35.01
N ILE A 1144 -0.24 -20.71 35.85
CA ILE A 1144 0.45 -21.93 36.29
C ILE A 1144 -0.43 -22.67 37.32
N GLU A 1145 -0.94 -23.84 36.94
CA GLU A 1145 -1.77 -24.68 37.80
C GLU A 1145 -1.02 -25.15 39.07
N GLY A 1146 -1.77 -25.33 40.16
CA GLY A 1146 -1.25 -25.86 41.41
C GLY A 1146 -1.31 -27.39 41.47
N GLU A 1147 -0.42 -28.01 42.23
CA GLU A 1147 -0.34 -29.47 42.36
C GLU A 1147 -0.87 -29.97 43.71
N ASP A 1148 -1.90 -30.82 43.67
CA ASP A 1148 -2.45 -31.50 44.86
C ASP A 1148 -1.49 -32.55 45.45
N ASP A 1149 -0.46 -32.99 44.71
CA ASP A 1149 0.52 -33.96 45.21
C ASP A 1149 1.50 -33.34 46.21
N SER A 1150 1.08 -33.34 47.47
CA SER A 1150 1.89 -32.91 48.61
C SER A 1150 3.20 -33.69 48.81
N THR A 1151 3.43 -34.85 48.17
CA THR A 1151 4.61 -35.70 48.46
C THR A 1151 5.94 -35.06 48.05
N PHE A 1152 5.94 -34.15 47.08
CA PHE A 1152 7.14 -33.44 46.62
C PHE A 1152 7.34 -32.06 47.28
N ASN A 1153 6.41 -31.61 48.13
CA ASN A 1153 6.36 -30.23 48.63
C ASN A 1153 7.46 -29.88 49.68
N PHE A 1154 7.48 -28.63 50.15
CA PHE A 1154 8.32 -28.20 51.28
C PHE A 1154 7.76 -28.69 52.62
N SER A 1155 8.65 -28.92 53.58
CA SER A 1155 8.30 -29.44 54.93
C SER A 1155 7.43 -28.49 55.77
N ASP A 1156 7.37 -27.21 55.40
CA ASP A 1156 6.58 -26.16 56.04
C ASP A 1156 5.42 -25.63 55.16
N ALA A 1157 5.12 -26.29 54.03
CA ALA A 1157 4.05 -25.89 53.11
C ALA A 1157 2.62 -26.06 53.68
N GLY A 1158 2.46 -26.82 54.78
CA GLY A 1158 1.18 -26.98 55.49
C GLY A 1158 0.08 -27.60 54.64
N ASN A 1159 -1.17 -27.21 54.90
CA ASN A 1159 -2.35 -27.50 54.09
C ASN A 1159 -3.25 -26.25 54.10
N THR A 1160 -3.07 -25.38 53.12
CA THR A 1160 -3.69 -24.05 53.01
C THR A 1160 -3.62 -23.53 51.57
N TYR A 1161 -4.11 -22.31 51.32
CA TYR A 1161 -4.31 -21.72 49.99
C TYR A 1161 -3.06 -21.67 49.08
N TYR A 1162 -1.85 -21.66 49.64
CA TYR A 1162 -0.59 -21.68 48.88
C TYR A 1162 0.01 -23.08 48.70
N THR A 1163 -0.51 -24.13 49.34
CA THR A 1163 0.15 -25.45 49.38
C THR A 1163 0.31 -26.05 47.98
N ALA A 1164 -0.72 -25.98 47.13
CA ALA A 1164 -0.65 -26.49 45.75
C ALA A 1164 0.30 -25.68 44.86
N SER A 1165 0.29 -24.35 45.00
CA SER A 1165 1.24 -23.44 44.32
C SER A 1165 2.69 -23.70 44.73
N LEU A 1166 2.94 -24.07 45.99
CA LEU A 1166 4.28 -24.44 46.47
C LEU A 1166 4.77 -25.79 45.95
N ALA A 1167 3.88 -26.77 45.76
CA ALA A 1167 4.25 -28.04 45.15
C ALA A 1167 4.71 -27.82 43.70
N ALA A 1168 3.88 -27.14 42.90
CA ALA A 1168 4.20 -26.82 41.51
C ALA A 1168 5.43 -25.91 41.37
N ALA A 1169 5.53 -24.81 42.13
CA ALA A 1169 6.70 -23.94 42.11
C ALA A 1169 8.02 -24.65 42.51
N LYS A 1170 7.93 -25.73 43.29
CA LYS A 1170 9.09 -26.57 43.63
C LYS A 1170 9.41 -27.59 42.53
N ARG A 1171 8.40 -28.27 41.96
CA ARG A 1171 8.60 -29.22 40.84
C ARG A 1171 9.17 -28.51 39.60
N LEU A 1172 8.66 -27.32 39.30
CA LEU A 1172 9.05 -26.48 38.17
C LEU A 1172 10.38 -25.74 38.38
N GLY A 1173 11.02 -25.85 39.55
CA GLY A 1173 12.30 -25.19 39.85
C GLY A 1173 12.22 -23.70 40.17
N ILE A 1174 11.02 -23.09 40.10
CA ILE A 1174 10.74 -21.68 40.41
C ILE A 1174 11.26 -21.32 41.82
N SER A 1175 11.18 -22.25 42.79
CA SER A 1175 11.82 -22.09 44.09
C SER A 1175 12.52 -23.35 44.61
N ASN A 1176 13.75 -23.15 45.09
CA ASN A 1176 14.50 -24.12 45.91
C ASN A 1176 14.27 -23.92 47.43
N GLY A 1177 13.43 -22.95 47.82
CA GLY A 1177 13.18 -22.60 49.22
C GLY A 1177 14.34 -21.84 49.89
N VAL A 1178 14.36 -21.84 51.23
CA VAL A 1178 15.33 -21.13 52.09
C VAL A 1178 16.37 -22.07 52.73
N GLY A 1179 16.50 -23.30 52.20
CA GLY A 1179 17.29 -24.38 52.78
C GLY A 1179 16.47 -25.35 53.64
N GLU A 1180 17.10 -26.44 54.10
CA GLU A 1180 16.49 -27.50 54.94
C GLU A 1180 15.14 -28.09 54.44
N ASN A 1181 14.86 -28.02 53.13
CA ASN A 1181 13.54 -28.31 52.54
C ASN A 1181 12.39 -27.47 53.17
N LYS A 1182 12.62 -26.17 53.37
CA LYS A 1182 11.63 -25.19 53.85
C LYS A 1182 11.50 -24.06 52.84
N PHE A 1183 10.32 -23.43 52.77
CA PHE A 1183 10.07 -22.25 51.94
C PHE A 1183 9.85 -20.96 52.75
N ALA A 1184 9.57 -21.07 54.05
CA ALA A 1184 9.17 -19.97 54.94
C ALA A 1184 7.98 -19.14 54.41
N PRO A 1185 6.82 -19.75 54.08
CA PRO A 1185 5.72 -19.07 53.40
C PRO A 1185 5.07 -17.92 54.20
N GLN A 1186 5.21 -17.91 55.52
CA GLN A 1186 4.66 -16.88 56.41
C GLN A 1186 5.66 -15.74 56.72
N GLN A 1187 6.87 -15.78 56.14
CA GLN A 1187 7.85 -14.70 56.26
C GLN A 1187 7.52 -13.59 55.25
N GLU A 1188 7.69 -12.32 55.62
CA GLU A 1188 7.71 -11.22 54.67
C GLU A 1188 8.78 -11.45 53.59
N ILE A 1189 8.46 -11.14 52.33
CA ILE A 1189 9.39 -11.30 51.21
C ILE A 1189 10.21 -10.03 50.99
N THR A 1190 11.54 -10.17 50.94
CA THR A 1190 12.44 -9.07 50.57
C THR A 1190 12.44 -8.84 49.06
N ARG A 1191 12.72 -7.60 48.62
CA ARG A 1191 12.70 -7.24 47.19
C ARG A 1191 13.63 -8.11 46.36
N GLN A 1192 14.82 -8.49 46.86
CA GLN A 1192 15.72 -9.41 46.16
C GLN A 1192 15.13 -10.82 46.01
N GLU A 1193 14.46 -11.38 47.04
CA GLU A 1193 13.80 -12.69 46.96
C GLU A 1193 12.62 -12.67 45.98
N MET A 1194 11.83 -11.59 46.01
CA MET A 1194 10.70 -11.34 45.13
C MET A 1194 11.13 -11.36 43.67
N PHE A 1195 12.19 -10.61 43.31
CA PHE A 1195 12.73 -10.62 41.95
C PHE A 1195 13.40 -11.95 41.58
N THR A 1196 14.08 -12.65 42.49
CA THR A 1196 14.61 -14.01 42.19
C THR A 1196 13.49 -14.98 41.82
N LEU A 1197 12.40 -15.04 42.60
CA LEU A 1197 11.30 -15.97 42.31
C LEU A 1197 10.51 -15.58 41.06
N LEU A 1198 10.35 -14.27 40.80
CA LEU A 1198 9.74 -13.75 39.58
C LEU A 1198 10.57 -14.12 38.34
N TYR A 1199 11.88 -13.87 38.36
CA TYR A 1199 12.82 -14.25 37.31
C TYR A 1199 12.77 -15.74 37.01
N ASN A 1200 12.86 -16.59 38.04
CA ASN A 1200 12.78 -18.04 37.86
C ASN A 1200 11.44 -18.48 37.24
N GLY A 1201 10.32 -17.86 37.65
CA GLY A 1201 9.00 -18.14 37.08
C GLY A 1201 8.97 -17.82 35.58
N LEU A 1202 9.31 -16.58 35.21
CA LEU A 1202 9.33 -16.12 33.82
C LEU A 1202 10.29 -16.95 32.95
N ASN A 1203 11.48 -17.28 33.46
CA ASN A 1203 12.48 -18.08 32.76
C ASN A 1203 11.97 -19.50 32.46
N VAL A 1204 11.28 -20.14 33.41
CA VAL A 1204 10.67 -21.48 33.24
C VAL A 1204 9.58 -21.49 32.17
N MET A 1205 8.98 -20.34 31.86
CA MET A 1205 7.90 -20.19 30.86
C MET A 1205 8.39 -19.58 29.52
N GLY A 1206 9.65 -19.18 29.39
CA GLY A 1206 10.12 -18.41 28.23
C GLY A 1206 9.54 -16.98 28.14
N LEU A 1207 9.06 -16.43 29.26
CA LEU A 1207 8.36 -15.14 29.36
C LEU A 1207 9.21 -14.05 30.07
N LEU A 1208 10.54 -14.16 30.02
CA LEU A 1208 11.40 -13.07 30.48
C LEU A 1208 11.21 -11.84 29.57
N PRO A 1209 11.10 -10.61 30.12
CA PRO A 1209 10.97 -9.40 29.31
C PRO A 1209 12.25 -9.15 28.51
N GLU A 1210 12.12 -8.72 27.26
CA GLU A 1210 13.24 -8.50 26.35
C GLU A 1210 13.73 -7.04 26.37
N GLY A 1211 14.74 -6.70 25.56
CA GLY A 1211 15.28 -5.34 25.43
C GLY A 1211 16.50 -5.00 26.30
N ASP A 1212 16.98 -3.76 26.18
CA ASP A 1212 18.15 -3.23 26.88
C ASP A 1212 18.00 -1.72 27.14
N SER A 1213 17.83 -1.33 28.40
CA SER A 1213 17.74 0.06 28.83
C SER A 1213 19.09 0.77 28.95
N GLY A 1214 20.20 0.05 28.70
CA GLY A 1214 21.57 0.53 28.93
C GLY A 1214 21.96 0.66 30.40
N ARG A 1215 21.04 0.36 31.34
CA ARG A 1215 21.26 0.48 32.79
C ARG A 1215 21.87 -0.79 33.37
N THR A 1216 22.62 -0.61 34.45
CA THR A 1216 23.38 -1.66 35.12
C THR A 1216 23.22 -1.58 36.65
N LEU A 1217 23.59 -2.65 37.36
CA LEU A 1217 23.63 -2.61 38.83
C LEU A 1217 24.55 -1.51 39.39
N SER A 1218 25.56 -1.07 38.63
CA SER A 1218 26.45 0.05 38.98
C SER A 1218 25.74 1.38 39.21
N ASP A 1219 24.56 1.57 38.61
CA ASP A 1219 23.81 2.82 38.68
C ASP A 1219 23.09 3.01 40.03
N PHE A 1220 23.09 1.96 40.87
CA PHE A 1220 22.43 1.95 42.17
C PHE A 1220 23.43 1.95 43.32
N THR A 1221 23.26 2.91 44.23
CA THR A 1221 24.18 3.16 45.35
C THR A 1221 24.23 2.03 46.38
N ASP A 1222 23.20 1.18 46.42
CA ASP A 1222 23.02 0.07 47.34
C ASP A 1222 23.25 -1.31 46.69
N SER A 1223 23.66 -1.38 45.42
CA SER A 1223 23.93 -2.61 44.67
C SER A 1223 24.92 -3.58 45.34
N SER A 1224 25.85 -3.06 46.14
CA SER A 1224 26.76 -3.86 46.98
C SER A 1224 26.06 -4.63 48.12
N SER A 1225 24.76 -4.38 48.35
CA SER A 1225 23.90 -5.07 49.33
C SER A 1225 23.09 -6.22 48.74
N ILE A 1226 23.18 -6.46 47.43
CA ILE A 1226 22.49 -7.58 46.77
C ILE A 1226 23.15 -8.91 47.19
N SER A 1227 22.34 -9.88 47.60
CA SER A 1227 22.84 -11.24 47.88
C SER A 1227 23.19 -11.96 46.59
N SER A 1228 24.27 -12.75 46.57
CA SER A 1228 24.80 -13.37 45.34
C SER A 1228 23.83 -14.31 44.60
N TYR A 1229 22.78 -14.81 45.25
CA TYR A 1229 21.72 -15.60 44.61
C TYR A 1229 20.72 -14.76 43.80
N ALA A 1230 20.67 -13.45 44.04
CA ALA A 1230 19.72 -12.52 43.45
C ALA A 1230 20.37 -11.54 42.45
N GLN A 1231 21.69 -11.58 42.27
CA GLN A 1231 22.41 -10.71 41.33
C GLN A 1231 21.90 -10.89 39.91
N GLU A 1232 21.84 -12.12 39.38
CA GLU A 1232 21.36 -12.42 38.02
C GLU A 1232 19.94 -11.87 37.77
N ALA A 1233 19.00 -12.16 38.67
CA ALA A 1233 17.61 -11.70 38.54
C ALA A 1233 17.47 -10.17 38.59
N LEU A 1234 18.18 -9.51 39.51
CA LEU A 1234 18.16 -8.04 39.63
C LEU A 1234 18.92 -7.36 38.49
N GLU A 1235 20.03 -7.92 38.04
CA GLU A 1235 20.79 -7.44 36.88
C GLU A 1235 19.97 -7.54 35.60
N TYR A 1236 19.27 -8.66 35.40
CA TYR A 1236 18.38 -8.87 34.26
C TYR A 1236 17.23 -7.85 34.25
N PHE A 1237 16.47 -7.72 35.34
CA PHE A 1237 15.34 -6.77 35.38
C PHE A 1237 15.77 -5.29 35.41
N VAL A 1238 16.97 -4.97 35.92
CA VAL A 1238 17.54 -3.63 35.75
C VAL A 1238 17.90 -3.39 34.28
N LYS A 1239 18.56 -4.35 33.63
CA LYS A 1239 18.97 -4.24 32.23
C LYS A 1239 17.76 -4.04 31.32
N THR A 1240 16.73 -4.86 31.46
CA THR A 1240 15.50 -4.78 30.64
C THR A 1240 14.55 -3.65 31.06
N GLY A 1241 14.96 -2.77 31.99
CA GLY A 1241 14.18 -1.60 32.42
C GLY A 1241 13.02 -1.90 33.38
N ALA A 1242 12.60 -3.16 33.50
CA ALA A 1242 11.54 -3.64 34.39
C ALA A 1242 11.74 -3.27 35.88
N VAL A 1243 12.97 -2.97 36.30
CA VAL A 1243 13.31 -2.41 37.62
C VAL A 1243 14.10 -1.12 37.47
N SER A 1244 13.38 0.01 37.51
CA SER A 1244 13.95 1.36 37.46
C SER A 1244 14.58 1.83 38.79
N GLY A 1245 14.16 1.23 39.91
CA GLY A 1245 14.55 1.57 41.29
C GLY A 1245 13.87 2.84 41.83
N SER A 1246 14.31 3.30 42.99
CA SER A 1246 13.79 4.49 43.68
C SER A 1246 14.95 5.32 44.24
N HIS A 1247 15.01 6.61 43.90
CA HIS A 1247 16.02 7.56 44.40
C HIS A 1247 17.49 7.11 44.25
N GLY A 1248 17.83 6.33 43.21
CA GLY A 1248 19.18 5.77 43.00
C GLY A 1248 19.49 4.53 43.86
N GLN A 1249 18.45 3.81 44.30
CA GLN A 1249 18.52 2.57 45.07
C GLN A 1249 17.52 1.52 44.57
N ILE A 1250 17.81 0.24 44.79
CA ILE A 1250 16.91 -0.90 44.50
C ILE A 1250 16.28 -1.53 45.76
N LEU A 1251 16.86 -1.24 46.93
CA LEU A 1251 16.47 -1.66 48.27
C LEU A 1251 16.37 -3.19 48.43
N PRO A 1252 17.43 -3.96 48.10
CA PRO A 1252 17.34 -5.42 47.92
C PRO A 1252 16.91 -6.17 49.20
N THR A 1253 17.27 -5.66 50.37
CA THR A 1253 16.96 -6.26 51.67
C THR A 1253 15.64 -5.80 52.30
N GLU A 1254 14.97 -4.79 51.75
CA GLU A 1254 13.70 -4.29 52.28
C GLU A 1254 12.52 -5.17 51.87
N THR A 1255 11.47 -5.22 52.70
CA THR A 1255 10.27 -6.03 52.44
C THR A 1255 9.24 -5.31 51.58
N THR A 1256 8.66 -6.01 50.60
CA THR A 1256 7.70 -5.43 49.65
C THR A 1256 6.27 -5.37 50.21
N THR A 1257 5.45 -4.46 49.69
CA THR A 1257 4.01 -4.37 49.99
C THR A 1257 3.14 -5.03 48.93
N ARG A 1258 1.87 -5.32 49.28
CA ARG A 1258 0.86 -5.86 48.34
C ARG A 1258 0.58 -4.91 47.17
N GLY A 1259 0.64 -3.59 47.40
CA GLY A 1259 0.50 -2.56 46.36
C GLY A 1259 1.68 -2.51 45.40
N GLU A 1260 2.92 -2.54 45.92
CA GLU A 1260 4.14 -2.65 45.09
C GLU A 1260 4.11 -3.91 44.21
N MET A 1261 3.70 -5.05 44.76
CA MET A 1261 3.66 -6.30 44.01
C MET A 1261 2.56 -6.32 42.95
N ALA A 1262 1.40 -5.71 43.21
CA ALA A 1262 0.38 -5.52 42.20
C ALA A 1262 0.92 -4.70 41.02
N GLN A 1263 1.65 -3.62 41.28
CA GLN A 1263 2.24 -2.79 40.23
C GLN A 1263 3.31 -3.53 39.40
N VAL A 1264 4.20 -4.30 40.04
CA VAL A 1264 5.24 -5.06 39.33
C VAL A 1264 4.62 -6.11 38.38
N LEU A 1265 3.58 -6.83 38.82
CA LEU A 1265 2.91 -7.80 37.94
C LEU A 1265 2.01 -7.12 36.90
N TYR A 1266 1.40 -5.98 37.20
CA TYR A 1266 0.65 -5.21 36.20
C TYR A 1266 1.55 -4.74 35.04
N SER A 1267 2.68 -4.11 35.35
CA SER A 1267 3.63 -3.65 34.32
C SER A 1267 4.24 -4.78 33.48
N LEU A 1268 4.37 -6.01 34.02
CA LEU A 1268 4.84 -7.16 33.25
C LEU A 1268 3.72 -7.88 32.47
N LEU A 1269 2.46 -7.77 32.88
CA LEU A 1269 1.33 -8.41 32.19
C LEU A 1269 0.67 -7.52 31.13
N ALA A 1270 0.81 -6.20 31.23
CA ALA A 1270 0.38 -5.25 30.20
C ALA A 1270 1.45 -5.13 29.09
N ASN A 1271 2.68 -4.73 29.45
CA ASN A 1271 3.68 -4.31 28.47
C ASN A 1271 4.36 -5.46 27.67
N ASN A 1272 4.27 -6.71 28.12
CA ASN A 1272 5.00 -7.83 27.49
C ASN A 1272 4.40 -8.34 26.14
N ILE A 1273 3.41 -7.66 25.55
CA ILE A 1273 2.82 -8.04 24.25
C ILE A 1273 3.35 -7.17 23.10
N GLU A 1274 3.88 -5.98 23.36
CA GLU A 1274 4.46 -5.06 22.34
C GLU A 1274 5.85 -5.48 21.85
N ALA A 1275 6.43 -6.56 22.39
CA ALA A 1275 7.85 -6.87 22.30
C ALA A 1275 8.19 -8.24 21.66
N LYS A 1276 7.29 -8.80 20.83
CA LYS A 1276 7.50 -10.03 20.04
C LYS A 1276 6.81 -9.99 18.69
#